data_AF-A0A8C8DJ06-F1
#
_entry.id   AF-A0A8C8DJ06-F1
#
_cell.length_a   1.000
_cell.length_b   1.000
_cell.length_c   1.000
_cell.angle_alpha   90.00
_cell.angle_beta   90.00
_cell.angle_gamma   90.00
#
_symmetry.space_group_name_H-M   'P 1'
#
loop_
_entity.id
_entity.type
_entity.pdbx_description
1 polymer ?
#
loop_
_entity_poly.entity_id
_entity_poly.type
_entity_poly.pdbx_seq_one_letter_code
_entity_poly.pdbx_strand_id
1 'polypeptide(L)'
;HTKNRKLRPLTLCSSEKFMVRLNKNGGPKNPEKVDRLCALFTDLSNKDMKRDLYIISQVIRTGRMLLNDSKKGPAHVQYRRPYGCAVLAMSDVLQTISELKEEKDFVLKVYTCNNENEWYQVHDNIIRNGNCLSPGLIISLQLLRGDMELVRRENPLIFTKGVAITRKLGFPDVIMPGDVRNDLYLTLERGDFERGGKSVQKNIEVTMYVLYADGEILKDCISLGSGEPCFPEYRSFVLYHNNSPRWSEAVKLPIPIDRFRGSHLRFEFRHCSTKDKGEKKLFGFAFTPLMREDGTTLSDDSHELYVYKVRRSRCSPGFKPPSFWDSFIHDFLVFQRSSKETFWISTQLSSTKLTQNVDLLALLKWKAHPERVMDILGRLRHVSGEEIVKFLQDILDTLFSILDDNTEKYGPLVFQSLVFIINLLRDSKYYHFRPVMDTYIQKHFAGALAYRELIRCLKWYMDRSAEVVRQDHIQEAMRALEYLFKFIVQSRILYSRATCGMEEEQFRTSIQELFQSNVVISPVFLSVFLSFSFLSLPPFPPPAPLQDTSVQEEVEMMVESLLDVLLQTLLSIMSKSQSQEAVRGQQYVSCLLSLLRQMTDAHFQHLIENFHSKEELKEFLLKILCVFRNLMKLSIFPRDWNVMRLLTSHIILTTAQHLSPALHKNFAQSDFDFKVWNSYFSLAVLYINQPSLQLENLSPAKKKKVLDRYGDMRVIMTFQLFSMWQNLGENKIHFIPGMIGPFLGVTLVPQVELRNIMIPIFHDMMDWEQRKNGNFKQVEAELIDKLDSLVSEGKGDENYRELFGLLLLEKIEQETWRETGTSFVTSVTRLMERLLDYRDCMKGDETENKKIGCTVNLLNFYKSEINKEEMYIRYIHKLCDMHLQAENFTEAAFTLLLYWELLHWEERPLKDFLHYPAQSQWHRKESLCRRVIHYFNKGKCWEFGIPLCRELAFQYESQYDYQSLSWIRKMEAAYYDNIMEQQRLEPEFFRVGFYGRKFPFFLRNKEFVCRGHDYERLEAFQQRMLGEFPQAIAMQHPNQPDEATLQCDAQYLQIYAVTPVPDSVGVLQMERVPDRIKSFYRVNNVRRFRYDRPFHKGLKDRENEFKSLWIERTTLILSHPLPGISRWFEVEQRELVEVSPLENATSVVENKNQELRTLISQYQHKQLHGNINLLSMTLNGVIDAAVNGGIARYQEAFFDKDYITSHPEDTEKITQLKDLMQEQVHILGLGLAVHEKLVHPEMRPLHKKLIDQFQMMRNSLCHVSLHELKEELPSLF
;
A
#
# COMPACT_ATOMS: atom_id res chain seq x y z
N HIS A 1 -25.81 -12.14 -42.25
CA HIS A 1 -27.07 -12.36 -41.52
C HIS A 1 -27.04 -13.74 -40.83
N THR A 2 -26.70 -13.79 -39.54
CA THR A 2 -27.21 -14.71 -38.50
C THR A 2 -26.53 -14.30 -37.18
N LYS A 3 -27.29 -13.62 -36.34
CA LYS A 3 -26.85 -13.14 -35.01
C LYS A 3 -26.73 -14.34 -34.07
N ASN A 4 -25.57 -14.97 -33.99
CA ASN A 4 -25.19 -15.73 -32.79
C ASN A 4 -24.74 -14.72 -31.72
N ARG A 5 -25.72 -14.14 -31.01
CA ARG A 5 -25.45 -13.55 -29.68
C ARG A 5 -24.89 -14.68 -28.82
N LYS A 6 -23.57 -14.71 -28.62
CA LYS A 6 -22.94 -15.51 -27.56
C LYS A 6 -23.68 -15.20 -26.26
N LEU A 7 -24.49 -16.15 -25.78
CA LEU A 7 -24.94 -16.19 -24.40
C LEU A 7 -23.68 -16.02 -23.55
N ARG A 8 -23.60 -14.97 -22.73
CA ARG A 8 -22.55 -14.87 -21.70
C ARG A 8 -22.64 -16.15 -20.87
N PRO A 9 -21.52 -16.82 -20.56
CA PRO A 9 -21.57 -18.06 -19.79
C PRO A 9 -22.24 -17.80 -18.43
N LEU A 10 -23.14 -18.70 -18.04
CA LEU A 10 -23.63 -18.82 -16.67
C LEU A 10 -22.42 -18.82 -15.72
N THR A 11 -22.54 -18.17 -14.56
CA THR A 11 -21.48 -18.14 -13.55
C THR A 11 -21.09 -19.56 -13.16
N LEU A 12 -19.89 -19.99 -13.55
CA LEU A 12 -19.41 -21.35 -13.33
C LEU A 12 -18.96 -21.50 -11.87
N CYS A 13 -19.42 -22.54 -11.19
CA CYS A 13 -18.87 -22.92 -9.89
C CYS A 13 -17.40 -23.28 -10.05
N SER A 14 -16.52 -22.72 -9.20
CA SER A 14 -15.08 -22.99 -9.26
C SER A 14 -14.61 -24.06 -8.27
N SER A 15 -15.42 -24.40 -7.26
CA SER A 15 -15.08 -25.37 -6.22
C SER A 15 -16.25 -26.27 -5.83
N GLU A 16 -15.94 -27.36 -5.12
CA GLU A 16 -16.93 -28.19 -4.44
C GLU A 16 -17.72 -27.36 -3.40
N LYS A 17 -18.94 -27.80 -3.07
CA LYS A 17 -19.74 -27.16 -2.01
C LYS A 17 -19.25 -27.59 -0.63
N PHE A 18 -19.21 -26.69 0.33
CA PHE A 18 -19.08 -27.01 1.75
C PHE A 18 -20.45 -26.99 2.42
N MET A 19 -20.83 -28.07 3.09
CA MET A 19 -22.16 -28.27 3.64
C MET A 19 -22.16 -28.12 5.16
N VAL A 20 -23.03 -27.23 5.65
CA VAL A 20 -23.25 -26.99 7.08
C VAL A 20 -24.71 -27.23 7.44
N ARG A 21 -24.97 -28.04 8.47
CA ARG A 21 -26.33 -28.27 9.00
C ARG A 21 -26.56 -27.49 10.29
N LEU A 22 -27.47 -26.52 10.22
CA LEU A 22 -27.85 -25.68 11.35
C LEU A 22 -29.16 -26.16 11.99
N ASN A 23 -29.32 -25.87 13.28
CA ASN A 23 -30.56 -26.04 14.03
C ASN A 23 -31.48 -24.80 13.87
N LYS A 24 -32.68 -24.85 14.45
CA LYS A 24 -33.67 -23.77 14.37
C LYS A 24 -33.21 -22.42 14.95
N ASN A 25 -32.19 -22.40 15.79
CA ASN A 25 -31.63 -21.21 16.43
C ASN A 25 -30.38 -20.68 15.69
N GLY A 26 -30.03 -21.23 14.53
CA GLY A 26 -28.86 -20.82 13.75
C GLY A 26 -27.52 -21.41 14.24
N GLY A 27 -27.51 -22.20 15.32
CA GLY A 27 -26.31 -22.93 15.78
C GLY A 27 -26.12 -24.28 15.06
N PRO A 28 -24.99 -24.98 15.24
CA PRO A 28 -24.76 -26.30 14.66
C PRO A 28 -25.83 -27.31 15.13
N LYS A 29 -26.25 -28.19 14.21
CA LYS A 29 -27.21 -29.27 14.53
C LYS A 29 -26.62 -30.29 15.49
N ASN A 30 -25.29 -30.51 15.47
CA ASN A 30 -24.58 -31.34 16.42
C ASN A 30 -23.59 -30.49 17.22
N PRO A 31 -23.88 -30.16 18.50
CA PRO A 31 -23.03 -29.30 19.33
C PRO A 31 -21.67 -29.92 19.69
N GLU A 32 -21.48 -31.24 19.53
CA GLU A 32 -20.18 -31.90 19.74
C GLU A 32 -19.24 -31.77 18.52
N LYS A 33 -19.70 -31.16 17.42
CA LYS A 33 -18.95 -31.02 16.16
C LYS A 33 -18.79 -29.57 15.72
N VAL A 34 -18.76 -28.62 16.66
CA VAL A 34 -18.56 -27.18 16.37
C VAL A 34 -17.25 -26.97 15.60
N ASP A 35 -16.19 -27.69 15.97
CA ASP A 35 -14.88 -27.64 15.29
C ASP A 35 -14.90 -28.08 13.81
N ARG A 36 -16.01 -28.68 13.33
CA ARG A 36 -16.19 -29.09 11.93
C ARG A 36 -17.00 -28.09 11.09
N LEU A 37 -17.27 -26.89 11.62
CA LEU A 37 -17.91 -25.79 10.89
C LEU A 37 -16.93 -25.00 10.01
N CYS A 38 -15.73 -25.52 9.78
CA CYS A 38 -14.72 -24.91 8.92
C CYS A 38 -14.33 -25.83 7.76
N ALA A 39 -13.91 -25.22 6.67
CA ALA A 39 -13.39 -25.92 5.51
C ALA A 39 -12.17 -25.18 4.94
N LEU A 40 -11.22 -25.95 4.43
CA LEU A 40 -10.06 -25.47 3.71
C LEU A 40 -10.31 -25.62 2.21
N PHE A 41 -10.41 -24.49 1.50
CA PHE A 41 -10.51 -24.49 0.04
C PHE A 41 -9.11 -24.62 -0.57
N THR A 42 -8.89 -25.63 -1.41
CA THR A 42 -7.58 -25.97 -1.99
C THR A 42 -7.57 -25.87 -3.52
N ASP A 43 -6.38 -25.95 -4.12
CA ASP A 43 -6.15 -26.00 -5.57
C ASP A 43 -6.45 -24.68 -6.32
N LEU A 44 -6.57 -23.56 -5.60
CA LEU A 44 -6.76 -22.22 -6.15
C LEU A 44 -5.40 -21.58 -6.47
N SER A 45 -5.20 -21.18 -7.73
CA SER A 45 -3.95 -20.55 -8.16
C SER A 45 -4.02 -19.02 -8.14
N ASN A 46 -2.86 -18.37 -8.22
CA ASN A 46 -2.80 -16.91 -8.39
C ASN A 46 -3.51 -16.41 -9.65
N LYS A 47 -3.68 -17.26 -10.69
CA LYS A 47 -4.48 -16.90 -11.87
C LYS A 47 -5.97 -16.87 -11.55
N ASP A 48 -6.44 -17.81 -10.73
CA ASP A 48 -7.83 -17.85 -10.28
C ASP A 48 -8.13 -16.64 -9.39
N MET A 49 -7.21 -16.28 -8.48
CA MET A 49 -7.37 -15.14 -7.56
C MET A 49 -7.40 -13.77 -8.26
N LYS A 50 -6.98 -13.69 -9.53
CA LYS A 50 -7.09 -12.47 -10.36
C LYS A 50 -8.40 -12.38 -11.13
N ARG A 51 -9.24 -13.41 -11.10
CA ARG A 51 -10.57 -13.41 -11.72
C ARG A 51 -11.60 -12.87 -10.72
N ASP A 52 -12.78 -12.51 -11.23
CA ASP A 52 -13.92 -12.12 -10.41
C ASP A 52 -14.48 -13.35 -9.66
N LEU A 53 -13.90 -13.64 -8.49
CA LEU A 53 -14.32 -14.72 -7.61
C LEU A 53 -15.30 -14.23 -6.56
N TYR A 54 -16.31 -15.06 -6.26
CA TYR A 54 -17.32 -14.76 -5.25
C TYR A 54 -17.56 -15.98 -4.35
N ILE A 55 -17.72 -15.74 -3.04
CA ILE A 55 -18.24 -16.73 -2.10
C ILE A 55 -19.76 -16.66 -2.16
N ILE A 56 -20.39 -17.79 -2.48
CA ILE A 56 -21.86 -17.91 -2.57
C ILE A 56 -22.34 -18.83 -1.45
N SER A 57 -23.22 -18.32 -0.58
CA SER A 57 -23.86 -19.09 0.49
C SER A 57 -25.33 -19.33 0.15
N GLN A 58 -25.71 -20.60 -0.04
CA GLN A 58 -27.08 -21.01 -0.34
C GLN A 58 -27.74 -21.61 0.92
N VAL A 59 -28.76 -20.94 1.44
CA VAL A 59 -29.54 -21.40 2.59
C VAL A 59 -30.72 -22.22 2.09
N ILE A 60 -30.74 -23.51 2.43
CA ILE A 60 -31.81 -24.45 2.10
C ILE A 60 -32.52 -24.87 3.38
N ARG A 61 -33.82 -24.60 3.47
CA ARG A 61 -34.66 -24.99 4.59
C ARG A 61 -35.08 -26.45 4.44
N THR A 62 -35.00 -27.22 5.53
CA THR A 62 -35.51 -28.59 5.57
C THR A 62 -36.73 -28.65 6.50
N GLY A 63 -37.90 -29.05 6.00
CA GLY A 63 -39.12 -29.12 6.81
C GLY A 63 -40.39 -29.31 5.99
N ARG A 64 -41.51 -28.74 6.47
CA ARG A 64 -42.81 -28.79 5.76
C ARG A 64 -42.76 -28.04 4.43
N MET A 65 -43.60 -28.49 3.48
CA MET A 65 -43.77 -27.85 2.17
C MET A 65 -44.14 -26.37 2.31
N LEU A 66 -45.13 -26.02 3.14
CA LEU A 66 -45.53 -24.63 3.39
C LEU A 66 -45.08 -24.17 4.79
N LEU A 67 -44.66 -22.90 4.91
CA LEU A 67 -44.42 -22.23 6.19
C LEU A 67 -45.77 -21.90 6.80
N ASN A 68 -46.09 -22.45 7.96
CA ASN A 68 -47.32 -22.15 8.67
C ASN A 68 -47.00 -22.18 10.18
N ASP A 69 -46.90 -21.00 10.79
CA ASP A 69 -46.39 -20.81 12.15
C ASP A 69 -47.29 -21.42 13.24
N SER A 70 -48.53 -21.75 12.88
CA SER A 70 -49.57 -22.27 13.77
C SER A 70 -49.42 -23.76 14.14
N LYS A 71 -48.51 -24.51 13.51
CA LYS A 71 -48.33 -25.95 13.78
C LYS A 71 -47.00 -26.24 14.50
N LYS A 72 -47.02 -26.39 15.82
CA LYS A 72 -45.86 -26.81 16.64
C LYS A 72 -45.59 -28.32 16.50
N GLY A 73 -44.34 -28.71 16.20
CA GLY A 73 -43.88 -30.11 16.10
C GLY A 73 -43.16 -30.46 14.78
N PRO A 74 -42.29 -31.49 14.74
CA PRO A 74 -41.55 -31.89 13.55
C PRO A 74 -42.50 -32.39 12.43
N ALA A 75 -42.17 -32.11 11.18
CA ALA A 75 -42.94 -32.56 10.03
C ALA A 75 -42.84 -34.09 9.86
N HIS A 76 -43.96 -34.76 9.53
CA HIS A 76 -43.98 -36.20 9.26
C HIS A 76 -43.26 -36.55 7.94
N VAL A 77 -43.27 -35.61 6.99
CA VAL A 77 -42.50 -35.68 5.75
C VAL A 77 -41.68 -34.41 5.62
N GLN A 78 -40.37 -34.55 5.40
CA GLN A 78 -39.44 -33.44 5.25
C GLN A 78 -39.10 -33.21 3.78
N TYR A 79 -39.09 -31.94 3.39
CA TYR A 79 -38.70 -31.47 2.06
C TYR A 79 -37.57 -30.45 2.19
N ARG A 80 -36.59 -30.49 1.28
CA ARG A 80 -35.58 -29.44 1.09
C ARG A 80 -36.20 -28.37 0.21
N ARG A 81 -36.20 -27.10 0.64
CA ARG A 81 -36.70 -25.95 -0.13
C ARG A 81 -35.71 -24.79 -0.06
N PRO A 82 -35.53 -24.01 -1.14
CA PRO A 82 -34.77 -22.77 -1.10
C PRO A 82 -35.28 -21.81 -0.02
N TYR A 83 -34.36 -21.10 0.65
CA TYR A 83 -34.72 -20.06 1.63
C TYR A 83 -34.09 -18.71 1.27
N GLY A 84 -32.78 -18.67 1.04
CA GLY A 84 -32.10 -17.45 0.65
C GLY A 84 -30.67 -17.67 0.19
N CYS A 85 -30.09 -16.68 -0.48
CA CYS A 85 -28.75 -16.72 -1.04
C CYS A 85 -27.97 -15.48 -0.60
N ALA A 86 -26.70 -15.63 -0.27
CA ALA A 86 -25.81 -14.51 0.01
C ALA A 86 -24.56 -14.60 -0.87
N VAL A 87 -23.98 -13.45 -1.22
CA VAL A 87 -22.80 -13.35 -2.10
C VAL A 87 -21.80 -12.38 -1.49
N LEU A 88 -20.51 -12.74 -1.51
CA LEU A 88 -19.39 -11.90 -1.09
C LEU A 88 -18.31 -11.91 -2.17
N ALA A 89 -17.84 -10.73 -2.60
CA ALA A 89 -16.77 -10.62 -3.59
C ALA A 89 -15.40 -10.86 -2.95
N MET A 90 -14.57 -11.70 -3.58
CA MET A 90 -13.23 -12.00 -3.07
C MET A 90 -12.25 -10.82 -3.22
N SER A 91 -12.50 -9.88 -4.13
CA SER A 91 -11.72 -8.63 -4.23
C SER A 91 -11.67 -7.88 -2.89
N ASP A 92 -12.83 -7.74 -2.25
CA ASP A 92 -13.02 -6.98 -1.02
C ASP A 92 -12.37 -7.68 0.18
N VAL A 93 -12.44 -9.02 0.17
CA VAL A 93 -11.79 -9.89 1.15
C VAL A 93 -10.27 -9.81 1.02
N LEU A 94 -9.73 -9.90 -0.20
CA LEU A 94 -8.28 -9.94 -0.43
C LEU A 94 -7.58 -8.62 -0.11
N GLN A 95 -8.22 -7.48 -0.38
CA GLN A 95 -7.69 -6.17 0.04
C GLN A 95 -7.55 -6.10 1.57
N THR A 96 -8.48 -6.74 2.29
CA THR A 96 -8.56 -6.69 3.75
C THR A 96 -7.66 -7.71 4.47
N ILE A 97 -7.42 -8.89 3.87
CA ILE A 97 -6.65 -10.00 4.48
C ILE A 97 -5.21 -10.06 3.96
N SER A 98 -4.87 -9.45 2.82
CA SER A 98 -3.51 -9.57 2.24
C SER A 98 -2.38 -8.97 3.09
N GLU A 99 -2.71 -8.08 4.04
CA GLU A 99 -1.75 -7.39 4.92
C GLU A 99 -1.61 -8.04 6.31
N LEU A 100 -2.53 -8.95 6.70
CA LEU A 100 -2.62 -9.50 8.06
C LEU A 100 -2.65 -11.02 8.02
N LYS A 101 -1.86 -11.69 8.88
CA LYS A 101 -1.89 -13.15 9.05
C LYS A 101 -3.09 -13.66 9.88
N GLU A 102 -3.99 -12.76 10.26
CA GLU A 102 -5.08 -13.02 11.19
C GLU A 102 -6.39 -13.35 10.46
N GLU A 103 -7.22 -14.14 11.14
CA GLU A 103 -8.59 -14.47 10.71
C GLU A 103 -9.49 -13.23 10.87
N LYS A 104 -10.32 -12.95 9.86
CA LYS A 104 -11.25 -11.80 9.87
C LYS A 104 -12.69 -12.20 9.58
N ASP A 105 -13.61 -11.54 10.27
CA ASP A 105 -15.05 -11.77 10.16
C ASP A 105 -15.69 -10.89 9.07
N PHE A 106 -16.55 -11.50 8.25
CA PHE A 106 -17.32 -10.85 7.19
C PHE A 106 -18.81 -11.13 7.37
N VAL A 107 -19.63 -10.09 7.29
CA VAL A 107 -21.09 -10.18 7.41
C VAL A 107 -21.74 -10.21 6.03
N LEU A 108 -22.29 -11.36 5.65
CA LEU A 108 -23.00 -11.59 4.40
C LEU A 108 -24.50 -11.36 4.58
N LYS A 109 -25.08 -10.45 3.79
CA LYS A 109 -26.54 -10.22 3.80
C LYS A 109 -27.25 -11.33 3.03
N VAL A 110 -28.21 -12.01 3.66
CA VAL A 110 -28.96 -13.11 3.02
C VAL A 110 -30.15 -12.55 2.26
N TYR A 111 -30.19 -12.76 0.95
CA TYR A 111 -31.32 -12.40 0.09
C TYR A 111 -32.34 -13.54 0.07
N THR A 112 -33.54 -13.30 0.61
CA THR A 112 -34.66 -14.24 0.50
C THR A 112 -35.32 -14.13 -0.88
N CYS A 113 -35.42 -15.25 -1.59
CA CYS A 113 -35.94 -15.26 -2.96
C CYS A 113 -37.47 -15.20 -2.98
N ASN A 114 -38.05 -14.16 -3.59
CA ASN A 114 -39.51 -14.01 -3.73
C ASN A 114 -40.11 -14.95 -4.80
N ASN A 115 -39.32 -15.34 -5.80
CA ASN A 115 -39.74 -16.21 -6.91
C ASN A 115 -38.79 -17.42 -7.03
N GLU A 116 -39.19 -18.56 -6.48
CA GLU A 116 -38.39 -19.79 -6.50
C GLU A 116 -38.03 -20.28 -7.92
N ASN A 117 -38.76 -19.86 -8.96
CA ASN A 117 -38.45 -20.24 -10.34
C ASN A 117 -37.14 -19.63 -10.86
N GLU A 118 -36.67 -18.54 -10.26
CA GLU A 118 -35.40 -17.87 -10.60
C GLU A 118 -34.25 -18.31 -9.69
N TRP A 119 -34.46 -19.30 -8.82
CA TRP A 119 -33.46 -19.74 -7.85
C TRP A 119 -32.11 -20.11 -8.49
N TYR A 120 -32.12 -20.70 -9.68
CA TYR A 120 -30.91 -21.08 -10.41
C TYR A 120 -30.03 -19.88 -10.81
N GLN A 121 -30.59 -18.66 -10.85
CA GLN A 121 -29.91 -17.40 -11.22
C GLN A 121 -29.87 -16.37 -10.09
N VAL A 122 -30.32 -16.73 -8.87
CA VAL A 122 -30.44 -15.77 -7.77
C VAL A 122 -29.10 -15.12 -7.40
N HIS A 123 -28.00 -15.86 -7.45
CA HIS A 123 -26.67 -15.35 -7.15
C HIS A 123 -26.22 -14.31 -8.19
N ASP A 124 -26.49 -14.53 -9.48
CA ASP A 124 -26.22 -13.57 -10.55
C ASP A 124 -27.04 -12.30 -10.40
N ASN A 125 -28.30 -12.43 -9.99
CA ASN A 125 -29.17 -11.29 -9.75
C ASN A 125 -28.67 -10.42 -8.58
N ILE A 126 -28.16 -11.05 -7.51
CA ILE A 126 -27.56 -10.35 -6.36
C ILE A 126 -26.30 -9.58 -6.80
N ILE A 127 -25.41 -10.22 -7.57
CA ILE A 127 -24.18 -9.60 -8.08
C ILE A 127 -24.49 -8.34 -8.92
N ARG A 128 -25.62 -8.31 -9.64
CA ARG A 128 -25.99 -7.19 -10.52
C ARG A 128 -26.77 -6.06 -9.84
N ASN A 129 -27.67 -6.36 -8.89
CA ASN A 129 -28.72 -5.42 -8.48
C ASN A 129 -28.70 -4.97 -7.00
N GLY A 130 -27.75 -5.45 -6.17
CA GLY A 130 -27.36 -4.82 -4.88
C GLY A 130 -28.38 -4.69 -3.73
N ASN A 131 -29.69 -4.94 -3.93
CA ASN A 131 -30.70 -4.70 -2.87
C ASN A 131 -30.89 -5.90 -1.94
N CYS A 132 -30.72 -5.70 -0.63
CA CYS A 132 -30.90 -6.70 0.42
C CYS A 132 -31.89 -6.25 1.51
N LEU A 133 -32.70 -7.18 2.01
CA LEU A 133 -33.50 -7.07 3.25
C LEU A 133 -33.00 -8.17 4.22
N SER A 134 -32.82 -7.83 5.50
CA SER A 134 -32.20 -8.57 6.63
C SER A 134 -32.66 -10.04 6.81
N PRO A 135 -31.95 -10.96 7.54
CA PRO A 135 -30.74 -10.85 8.39
C PRO A 135 -29.43 -11.40 7.76
N GLY A 136 -28.29 -11.23 8.46
CA GLY A 136 -26.94 -11.58 7.95
C GLY A 136 -26.35 -12.90 8.46
N LEU A 137 -25.50 -13.53 7.65
CA LEU A 137 -24.64 -14.68 7.96
C LEU A 137 -23.21 -14.15 8.22
N ILE A 138 -22.56 -14.56 9.30
CA ILE A 138 -21.17 -14.19 9.56
C ILE A 138 -20.27 -15.36 9.15
N ILE A 139 -19.21 -15.08 8.39
CA ILE A 139 -18.15 -16.05 8.08
C ILE A 139 -16.80 -15.46 8.44
N SER A 140 -15.89 -16.30 8.91
CA SER A 140 -14.51 -15.93 9.20
C SER A 140 -13.60 -16.50 8.12
N LEU A 141 -12.69 -15.69 7.60
CA LEU A 141 -11.81 -16.07 6.49
C LEU A 141 -10.34 -15.79 6.84
N GLN A 142 -9.47 -16.71 6.40
CA GLN A 142 -8.02 -16.59 6.51
C GLN A 142 -7.36 -17.08 5.21
N LEU A 143 -6.36 -16.34 4.71
CA LEU A 143 -5.61 -16.72 3.52
C LEU A 143 -4.32 -17.47 3.89
N LEU A 144 -4.22 -18.73 3.48
CA LEU A 144 -3.03 -19.56 3.68
C LEU A 144 -2.28 -19.71 2.34
N ARG A 145 -0.97 -19.41 2.32
CA ARG A 145 -0.13 -19.49 1.12
C ARG A 145 0.87 -20.64 1.24
N GLY A 146 0.95 -21.48 0.22
CA GLY A 146 1.88 -22.60 0.17
C GLY A 146 1.25 -23.85 -0.41
N ASP A 147 2.06 -24.90 -0.59
CA ASP A 147 1.54 -26.23 -0.89
C ASP A 147 0.88 -26.88 0.34
N MET A 148 0.14 -27.96 0.14
CA MET A 148 -0.62 -28.61 1.21
C MET A 148 0.29 -29.20 2.31
N GLU A 149 1.51 -29.60 1.98
CA GLU A 149 2.45 -30.16 2.96
C GLU A 149 3.03 -29.08 3.87
N LEU A 150 3.43 -27.95 3.30
CA LEU A 150 3.91 -26.76 4.01
C LEU A 150 2.80 -26.18 4.88
N VAL A 151 1.60 -25.98 4.33
CA VAL A 151 0.45 -25.45 5.09
C VAL A 151 0.12 -26.36 6.27
N ARG A 152 0.21 -27.68 6.11
CA ARG A 152 0.02 -28.66 7.19
C ARG A 152 1.11 -28.58 8.25
N ARG A 153 2.37 -28.35 7.87
CA ARG A 153 3.50 -28.18 8.81
C ARG A 153 3.43 -26.87 9.57
N GLU A 154 3.05 -25.78 8.92
CA GLU A 154 2.98 -24.45 9.53
C GLU A 154 1.73 -24.26 10.40
N ASN A 155 0.63 -24.98 10.12
CA ASN A 155 -0.66 -24.81 10.81
C ASN A 155 -1.22 -26.14 11.38
N PRO A 156 -0.46 -26.88 12.22
CA PRO A 156 -0.87 -28.21 12.68
C PRO A 156 -2.19 -28.21 13.49
N LEU A 157 -2.52 -27.09 14.14
CA LEU A 157 -3.76 -26.91 14.91
C LEU A 157 -5.02 -26.93 14.05
N ILE A 158 -4.95 -26.52 12.78
CA ILE A 158 -6.10 -26.54 11.86
C ILE A 158 -6.43 -27.98 11.46
N PHE A 159 -5.39 -28.80 11.21
CA PHE A 159 -5.55 -30.16 10.70
C PHE A 159 -5.87 -31.19 11.79
N THR A 160 -5.39 -30.97 13.02
CA THR A 160 -5.69 -31.84 14.17
C THR A 160 -7.19 -31.84 14.54
N LYS A 161 -7.93 -30.78 14.19
CA LYS A 161 -9.37 -30.65 14.45
C LYS A 161 -10.27 -31.32 13.40
N GLY A 162 -9.70 -31.89 12.34
CA GLY A 162 -10.47 -32.57 11.29
C GLY A 162 -11.21 -31.62 10.33
N VAL A 163 -10.50 -30.59 9.85
CA VAL A 163 -10.99 -29.64 8.83
C VAL A 163 -11.44 -30.34 7.55
N ALA A 164 -12.58 -29.92 6.99
CA ALA A 164 -13.05 -30.43 5.71
C ALA A 164 -12.22 -29.84 4.55
N ILE A 165 -11.76 -30.67 3.61
CA ILE A 165 -11.02 -30.21 2.43
C ILE A 165 -12.01 -30.04 1.27
N THR A 166 -12.07 -28.84 0.70
CA THR A 166 -12.95 -28.49 -0.41
C THR A 166 -12.11 -28.18 -1.64
N ARG A 167 -12.09 -29.07 -2.63
CA ARG A 167 -11.22 -28.94 -3.80
C ARG A 167 -11.84 -28.06 -4.89
N LYS A 168 -11.00 -27.49 -5.74
CA LYS A 168 -11.39 -26.87 -7.02
C LYS A 168 -12.09 -27.90 -7.92
N LEU A 169 -13.12 -27.48 -8.67
CA LEU A 169 -13.71 -28.30 -9.74
C LEU A 169 -12.74 -28.35 -10.92
N GLY A 170 -12.42 -29.55 -11.40
CA GLY A 170 -11.28 -29.72 -12.32
C GLY A 170 -9.95 -29.80 -11.58
N PHE A 171 -8.85 -29.77 -12.32
CA PHE A 171 -7.51 -29.92 -11.76
C PHE A 171 -6.90 -28.59 -11.28
N PRO A 172 -5.96 -28.65 -10.31
CA PRO A 172 -5.03 -27.54 -10.08
C PRO A 172 -4.27 -27.19 -11.36
N ASP A 173 -3.66 -26.00 -11.39
CA ASP A 173 -2.85 -25.55 -12.53
C ASP A 173 -1.66 -26.47 -12.83
N VAL A 174 -1.24 -27.29 -11.86
CA VAL A 174 -0.15 -28.25 -11.95
C VAL A 174 -0.57 -29.56 -11.28
N ILE A 175 -0.43 -30.68 -11.99
CA ILE A 175 -0.70 -32.03 -11.48
C ILE A 175 0.65 -32.71 -11.27
N MET A 176 0.99 -33.07 -10.03
CA MET A 176 2.29 -33.69 -9.76
C MET A 176 2.26 -35.18 -10.15
N PRO A 177 3.41 -35.77 -10.55
CA PRO A 177 3.47 -37.19 -10.83
C PRO A 177 3.09 -37.99 -9.57
N GLY A 178 2.24 -39.01 -9.73
CA GLY A 178 1.68 -39.80 -8.64
C GLY A 178 0.35 -39.30 -8.05
N ASP A 179 -0.11 -38.10 -8.42
CA ASP A 179 -1.42 -37.59 -7.96
C ASP A 179 -2.59 -38.35 -8.62
N VAL A 180 -3.29 -39.15 -7.82
CA VAL A 180 -4.47 -39.90 -8.28
C VAL A 180 -5.74 -39.14 -7.93
N ARG A 181 -6.52 -38.76 -8.95
CA ARG A 181 -7.86 -38.20 -8.81
C ARG A 181 -8.83 -38.92 -9.75
N ASN A 182 -10.03 -39.20 -9.27
CA ASN A 182 -11.12 -39.79 -10.05
C ASN A 182 -12.48 -39.28 -9.56
N ASP A 183 -12.70 -37.98 -9.68
CA ASP A 183 -13.92 -37.33 -9.20
C ASP A 183 -14.86 -37.08 -10.39
N LEU A 184 -16.04 -37.72 -10.37
CA LEU A 184 -17.12 -37.42 -11.32
C LEU A 184 -18.12 -36.48 -10.65
N TYR A 185 -18.34 -35.31 -11.23
CA TYR A 185 -19.36 -34.37 -10.79
C TYR A 185 -20.58 -34.47 -11.69
N LEU A 186 -21.76 -34.45 -11.10
CA LEU A 186 -23.03 -34.42 -11.80
C LEU A 186 -23.85 -33.23 -11.35
N THR A 187 -24.38 -32.46 -12.29
CA THR A 187 -25.32 -31.38 -12.02
C THR A 187 -26.70 -31.74 -12.55
N LEU A 188 -27.70 -31.64 -11.67
CA LEU A 188 -29.11 -31.76 -12.03
C LEU A 188 -29.56 -30.43 -12.63
N GLU A 189 -29.66 -30.33 -13.96
CA GLU A 189 -29.91 -29.05 -14.62
C GLU A 189 -31.39 -28.67 -14.55
N ARG A 190 -32.23 -29.40 -15.29
CA ARG A 190 -33.66 -29.09 -15.47
C ARG A 190 -34.44 -30.33 -15.86
N GLY A 191 -35.75 -30.29 -15.70
CA GLY A 191 -36.64 -31.30 -16.29
C GLY A 191 -37.97 -30.69 -16.66
N ASP A 192 -38.61 -31.22 -17.70
CA ASP A 192 -39.91 -30.77 -18.18
C ASP A 192 -40.92 -31.91 -17.99
N PHE A 193 -41.94 -31.66 -17.17
CA PHE A 193 -42.91 -32.69 -16.77
C PHE A 193 -44.35 -32.26 -17.05
N GLU A 194 -45.20 -33.22 -17.40
CA GLU A 194 -46.60 -32.93 -17.67
C GLU A 194 -47.36 -32.65 -16.36
N ARG A 195 -48.29 -31.69 -16.41
CA ARG A 195 -49.20 -31.37 -15.29
C ARG A 195 -50.09 -32.56 -14.90
N GLY A 196 -50.38 -33.46 -15.85
CA GLY A 196 -51.11 -34.71 -15.61
C GLY A 196 -52.50 -34.51 -14.99
N GLY A 197 -53.33 -33.66 -15.60
CA GLY A 197 -54.75 -33.45 -15.23
C GLY A 197 -55.02 -32.69 -13.93
N LYS A 198 -53.98 -32.18 -13.22
CA LYS A 198 -54.14 -31.43 -11.97
C LYS A 198 -54.42 -29.93 -12.20
N SER A 199 -55.16 -29.30 -11.29
CA SER A 199 -55.46 -27.85 -11.29
C SER A 199 -54.28 -26.95 -10.93
N VAL A 200 -53.13 -27.50 -10.52
CA VAL A 200 -51.88 -26.78 -10.22
C VAL A 200 -50.69 -27.62 -10.71
N GLN A 201 -49.53 -27.00 -10.90
CA GLN A 201 -48.31 -27.69 -11.30
C GLN A 201 -47.84 -28.65 -10.20
N LYS A 202 -47.09 -29.70 -10.55
CA LYS A 202 -46.56 -30.71 -9.61
C LYS A 202 -45.41 -30.09 -8.80
N ASN A 203 -45.29 -30.47 -7.53
CA ASN A 203 -44.05 -30.32 -6.77
C ASN A 203 -43.21 -31.57 -7.01
N ILE A 204 -41.99 -31.44 -7.53
CA ILE A 204 -41.19 -32.56 -8.04
C ILE A 204 -39.91 -32.69 -7.22
N GLU A 205 -39.67 -33.89 -6.70
CA GLU A 205 -38.40 -34.30 -6.07
C GLU A 205 -37.74 -35.37 -6.94
N VAL A 206 -36.46 -35.19 -7.24
CA VAL A 206 -35.63 -36.19 -7.93
C VAL A 206 -34.85 -36.96 -6.88
N THR A 207 -34.92 -38.28 -6.94
CA THR A 207 -34.05 -39.15 -6.15
C THR A 207 -33.04 -39.85 -7.06
N MET A 208 -31.75 -39.75 -6.75
CA MET A 208 -30.68 -40.33 -7.56
C MET A 208 -30.01 -41.49 -6.82
N TYR A 209 -29.74 -42.57 -7.57
CA TYR A 209 -29.01 -43.76 -7.15
C TYR A 209 -27.84 -44.03 -8.09
N VAL A 210 -26.74 -44.54 -7.53
CA VAL A 210 -25.65 -45.16 -8.30
C VAL A 210 -25.83 -46.67 -8.21
N LEU A 211 -26.03 -47.32 -9.36
CA LEU A 211 -26.30 -48.75 -9.45
C LEU A 211 -25.16 -49.46 -10.18
N TYR A 212 -24.80 -50.66 -9.73
CA TYR A 212 -23.87 -51.53 -10.45
C TYR A 212 -24.60 -52.46 -11.42
N ALA A 213 -23.86 -53.22 -12.24
CA ALA A 213 -24.40 -54.06 -13.30
C ALA A 213 -25.35 -55.18 -12.81
N ASP A 214 -25.26 -55.54 -11.54
CA ASP A 214 -26.14 -56.48 -10.83
C ASP A 214 -27.45 -55.85 -10.31
N GLY A 215 -27.57 -54.52 -10.36
CA GLY A 215 -28.72 -53.77 -9.84
C GLY A 215 -28.59 -53.40 -8.36
N GLU A 216 -27.45 -53.64 -7.71
CA GLU A 216 -27.19 -53.20 -6.34
C GLU A 216 -26.87 -51.70 -6.27
N ILE A 217 -27.34 -51.04 -5.20
CA ILE A 217 -27.00 -49.63 -4.91
C ILE A 217 -25.60 -49.58 -4.32
N LEU A 218 -24.69 -48.88 -5.01
CA LEU A 218 -23.36 -48.60 -4.49
C LEU A 218 -23.47 -47.60 -3.33
N LYS A 219 -23.17 -48.08 -2.12
CA LYS A 219 -23.15 -47.26 -0.91
C LYS A 219 -21.97 -46.29 -0.95
N ASP A 220 -22.12 -45.15 -0.26
CA ASP A 220 -21.10 -44.11 -0.11
C ASP A 220 -20.56 -43.49 -1.41
N CYS A 221 -21.28 -43.66 -2.52
CA CYS A 221 -20.90 -43.16 -3.85
C CYS A 221 -21.56 -41.83 -4.23
N ILE A 222 -22.23 -41.13 -3.31
CA ILE A 222 -22.80 -39.80 -3.57
C ILE A 222 -22.43 -38.83 -2.44
N SER A 223 -21.76 -37.74 -2.77
CA SER A 223 -21.42 -36.65 -1.86
C SER A 223 -22.07 -35.34 -2.30
N LEU A 224 -22.74 -34.68 -1.35
CA LEU A 224 -23.38 -33.37 -1.53
C LEU A 224 -22.40 -32.19 -1.46
N GLY A 225 -21.18 -32.45 -1.00
CA GLY A 225 -20.19 -31.45 -0.64
C GLY A 225 -19.31 -31.92 0.52
N SER A 226 -18.23 -31.19 0.76
CA SER A 226 -17.34 -31.41 1.90
C SER A 226 -18.06 -31.09 3.23
N GLY A 227 -17.58 -31.68 4.33
CA GLY A 227 -18.14 -31.47 5.68
C GLY A 227 -19.24 -32.47 6.10
N GLU A 228 -19.89 -33.13 5.16
CA GLU A 228 -20.87 -34.20 5.41
C GLU A 228 -20.40 -35.54 4.80
N PRO A 229 -20.79 -36.69 5.39
CA PRO A 229 -20.44 -38.00 4.85
C PRO A 229 -21.15 -38.27 3.51
N CYS A 230 -20.67 -39.26 2.75
CA CYS A 230 -21.37 -39.74 1.58
C CYS A 230 -22.73 -40.37 1.94
N PHE A 231 -23.66 -40.36 0.99
CA PHE A 231 -24.99 -40.91 1.11
C PHE A 231 -25.22 -42.00 0.05
N PRO A 232 -26.08 -43.00 0.34
CA PRO A 232 -26.45 -44.04 -0.61
C PRO A 232 -27.45 -43.56 -1.66
N GLU A 233 -28.19 -42.48 -1.36
CA GLU A 233 -29.11 -41.84 -2.28
C GLU A 233 -29.07 -40.33 -2.11
N TYR A 234 -29.35 -39.62 -3.19
CA TYR A 234 -29.48 -38.17 -3.19
C TYR A 234 -30.93 -37.77 -3.43
N ARG A 235 -31.39 -36.72 -2.77
CA ARG A 235 -32.74 -36.15 -2.95
C ARG A 235 -32.64 -34.65 -3.22
N SER A 236 -33.19 -34.18 -4.34
CA SER A 236 -33.18 -32.76 -4.72
C SER A 236 -34.05 -31.90 -3.78
N PHE A 237 -33.84 -30.58 -3.79
CA PHE A 237 -34.86 -29.66 -3.30
C PHE A 237 -36.09 -29.64 -4.21
N VAL A 238 -37.18 -29.10 -3.68
CA VAL A 238 -38.48 -29.05 -4.35
C VAL A 238 -38.89 -27.59 -4.54
N LEU A 239 -39.07 -27.19 -5.80
CA LEU A 239 -39.65 -25.89 -6.17
C LEU A 239 -41.18 -25.97 -6.09
N TYR A 240 -41.81 -24.97 -5.48
CA TYR A 240 -43.25 -24.98 -5.26
C TYR A 240 -44.02 -24.74 -6.56
N HIS A 241 -44.90 -25.69 -6.90
CA HIS A 241 -45.72 -25.68 -8.12
C HIS A 241 -44.94 -25.34 -9.39
N ASN A 242 -43.86 -26.08 -9.65
CA ASN A 242 -43.07 -25.95 -10.87
C ASN A 242 -42.95 -27.29 -11.62
N ASN A 243 -43.55 -27.36 -12.81
CA ASN A 243 -43.48 -28.51 -13.73
C ASN A 243 -42.21 -28.53 -14.59
N SER A 244 -41.51 -27.40 -14.69
CA SER A 244 -40.24 -27.25 -15.41
C SER A 244 -39.12 -26.83 -14.45
N PRO A 245 -38.87 -27.57 -13.35
CA PRO A 245 -37.91 -27.17 -12.34
C PRO A 245 -36.49 -27.10 -12.90
N ARG A 246 -35.76 -26.04 -12.50
CA ARG A 246 -34.32 -25.90 -12.71
C ARG A 246 -33.63 -26.02 -11.36
N TRP A 247 -32.95 -27.13 -11.12
CA TRP A 247 -32.35 -27.40 -9.80
C TRP A 247 -30.96 -26.76 -9.69
N SER A 248 -30.12 -26.93 -10.72
CA SER A 248 -28.71 -26.54 -10.69
C SER A 248 -28.00 -27.03 -9.41
N GLU A 249 -28.36 -28.23 -8.94
CA GLU A 249 -27.70 -28.89 -7.81
C GLU A 249 -26.60 -29.80 -8.33
N ALA A 250 -25.35 -29.48 -7.98
CA ALA A 250 -24.18 -30.30 -8.26
C ALA A 250 -23.90 -31.28 -7.11
N VAL A 251 -23.53 -32.51 -7.45
CA VAL A 251 -23.15 -33.59 -6.55
C VAL A 251 -21.89 -34.29 -7.05
N LYS A 252 -21.07 -34.77 -6.12
CA LYS A 252 -19.87 -35.55 -6.42
C LYS A 252 -20.17 -37.04 -6.32
N LEU A 253 -19.66 -37.82 -7.26
CA LEU A 253 -19.81 -39.26 -7.35
C LEU A 253 -18.44 -39.94 -7.19
N PRO A 254 -17.98 -40.20 -5.96
CA PRO A 254 -16.70 -40.86 -5.70
C PRO A 254 -16.78 -42.38 -5.98
N ILE A 255 -16.92 -42.76 -7.25
CA ILE A 255 -17.07 -44.16 -7.66
C ILE A 255 -15.67 -44.80 -7.79
N PRO A 256 -15.43 -45.98 -7.18
CA PRO A 256 -14.19 -46.73 -7.35
C PRO A 256 -13.91 -47.04 -8.82
N ILE A 257 -12.65 -46.87 -9.25
CA ILE A 257 -12.22 -46.99 -10.66
C ILE A 257 -12.56 -48.39 -11.22
N ASP A 258 -12.38 -49.44 -10.43
CA ASP A 258 -12.67 -50.84 -10.75
C ASP A 258 -14.17 -51.12 -10.95
N ARG A 259 -15.05 -50.35 -10.29
CA ARG A 259 -16.51 -50.47 -10.43
C ARG A 259 -17.10 -49.54 -11.49
N PHE A 260 -16.31 -48.63 -12.06
CA PHE A 260 -16.81 -47.59 -12.98
C PHE A 260 -17.42 -48.18 -14.28
N ARG A 261 -16.75 -49.16 -14.90
CA ARG A 261 -17.15 -49.79 -16.19
C ARG A 261 -18.52 -50.49 -16.17
N GLY A 262 -19.05 -50.84 -15.00
CA GLY A 262 -20.36 -51.49 -14.85
C GLY A 262 -21.41 -50.61 -14.17
N SER A 263 -21.08 -49.37 -13.81
CA SER A 263 -21.95 -48.49 -13.04
C SER A 263 -22.85 -47.63 -13.94
N HIS A 264 -24.07 -47.38 -13.48
CA HIS A 264 -25.04 -46.50 -14.13
C HIS A 264 -25.81 -45.67 -13.09
N LEU A 265 -26.35 -44.54 -13.54
CA LEU A 265 -27.13 -43.63 -12.70
C LEU A 265 -28.61 -43.82 -12.96
N ARG A 266 -29.42 -43.83 -11.90
CA ARG A 266 -30.87 -43.89 -11.97
C ARG A 266 -31.49 -42.71 -11.23
N PHE A 267 -32.42 -42.02 -11.89
CA PHE A 267 -33.15 -40.87 -11.37
C PHE A 267 -34.63 -41.20 -11.27
N GLU A 268 -35.22 -41.04 -10.09
CA GLU A 268 -36.63 -41.30 -9.84
C GLU A 268 -37.39 -40.01 -9.54
N PHE A 269 -38.50 -39.79 -10.23
CA PHE A 269 -39.31 -38.58 -10.13
C PHE A 269 -40.54 -38.81 -9.25
N ARG A 270 -40.59 -38.13 -8.10
CA ARG A 270 -41.67 -38.23 -7.12
C ARG A 270 -42.43 -36.93 -6.99
N HIS A 271 -43.76 -37.01 -6.95
CA HIS A 271 -44.61 -35.88 -6.65
C HIS A 271 -44.78 -35.70 -5.14
N CYS A 272 -44.48 -34.50 -4.64
CA CYS A 272 -44.60 -34.13 -3.24
C CYS A 272 -45.93 -33.43 -2.95
N SER A 273 -46.72 -33.98 -2.02
CA SER A 273 -47.98 -33.36 -1.59
C SER A 273 -47.72 -32.10 -0.75
N THR A 274 -48.66 -31.15 -0.78
CA THR A 274 -48.70 -30.03 0.17
C THR A 274 -49.32 -30.41 1.53
N LYS A 275 -49.97 -31.59 1.61
CA LYS A 275 -50.55 -32.12 2.85
C LYS A 275 -49.46 -32.74 3.73
N ASP A 276 -49.46 -32.43 5.02
CA ASP A 276 -48.43 -32.84 6.00
C ASP A 276 -48.36 -34.38 6.20
N LYS A 277 -49.46 -35.11 5.92
CA LYS A 277 -49.55 -36.58 5.92
C LYS A 277 -49.52 -37.20 4.51
N GLY A 278 -49.17 -36.43 3.48
CA GLY A 278 -49.19 -36.91 2.09
C GLY A 278 -47.92 -37.69 1.73
N GLU A 279 -48.08 -38.90 1.19
CA GLU A 279 -46.97 -39.71 0.67
C GLU A 279 -46.36 -39.13 -0.62
N LYS A 280 -45.07 -39.39 -0.83
CA LYS A 280 -44.36 -39.07 -2.08
C LYS A 280 -44.71 -40.11 -3.15
N LYS A 281 -45.37 -39.71 -4.23
CA LYS A 281 -45.82 -40.62 -5.28
C LYS A 281 -44.84 -40.67 -6.45
N LEU A 282 -44.20 -41.82 -6.68
CA LEU A 282 -43.37 -42.08 -7.87
C LEU A 282 -44.24 -42.06 -9.14
N PHE A 283 -43.81 -41.32 -10.17
CA PHE A 283 -44.54 -41.28 -11.44
C PHE A 283 -43.67 -41.58 -12.67
N GLY A 284 -42.35 -41.48 -12.55
CA GLY A 284 -41.43 -41.85 -13.62
C GLY A 284 -39.99 -42.01 -13.15
N PHE A 285 -39.13 -42.50 -14.02
CA PHE A 285 -37.68 -42.57 -13.80
C PHE A 285 -36.89 -42.35 -15.10
N ALA A 286 -35.60 -42.05 -14.99
CA ALA A 286 -34.63 -41.96 -16.09
C ALA A 286 -33.32 -42.65 -15.67
N PHE A 287 -32.46 -43.03 -16.62
CA PHE A 287 -31.16 -43.63 -16.30
C PHE A 287 -30.10 -43.31 -17.38
N THR A 288 -28.82 -43.43 -17.03
CA THR A 288 -27.69 -43.31 -17.98
C THR A 288 -26.47 -44.15 -17.55
N PRO A 289 -25.78 -44.85 -18.45
CA PRO A 289 -24.51 -45.53 -18.15
C PRO A 289 -23.35 -44.53 -18.02
N LEU A 290 -22.34 -44.86 -17.20
CA LEU A 290 -21.18 -43.98 -16.98
C LEU A 290 -20.06 -44.16 -18.00
N MET A 291 -20.04 -45.27 -18.72
CA MET A 291 -19.01 -45.60 -19.72
C MET A 291 -19.68 -45.94 -21.06
N ARG A 292 -19.06 -45.49 -22.15
CA ARG A 292 -19.49 -45.74 -23.52
C ARG A 292 -19.01 -47.11 -24.01
N GLU A 293 -19.54 -47.56 -25.14
CA GLU A 293 -19.19 -48.83 -25.76
C GLU A 293 -17.71 -48.90 -26.19
N ASP A 294 -17.13 -47.77 -26.59
CA ASP A 294 -15.71 -47.64 -26.98
C ASP A 294 -14.72 -47.71 -25.80
N GLY A 295 -15.21 -47.83 -24.56
CA GLY A 295 -14.40 -47.88 -23.36
C GLY A 295 -14.01 -46.52 -22.78
N THR A 296 -14.43 -45.41 -23.41
CA THR A 296 -14.28 -44.06 -22.86
C THR A 296 -15.40 -43.74 -21.88
N THR A 297 -15.17 -42.77 -21.01
CA THR A 297 -16.19 -42.32 -20.06
C THR A 297 -17.22 -41.40 -20.71
N LEU A 298 -18.38 -41.24 -20.07
CA LEU A 298 -19.41 -40.28 -20.48
C LEU A 298 -18.80 -38.87 -20.64
N SER A 299 -19.10 -38.16 -21.74
CA SER A 299 -18.49 -36.84 -22.01
C SER A 299 -18.96 -35.75 -21.07
N ASP A 300 -18.13 -34.72 -20.90
CA ASP A 300 -18.38 -33.56 -20.07
C ASP A 300 -19.34 -32.56 -20.74
N ASP A 301 -20.60 -32.96 -20.92
CA ASP A 301 -21.64 -32.18 -21.60
C ASP A 301 -22.99 -32.22 -20.85
N SER A 302 -23.99 -31.51 -21.39
CA SER A 302 -25.40 -31.65 -20.98
C SER A 302 -26.04 -32.83 -21.75
N HIS A 303 -26.56 -33.80 -21.01
CA HIS A 303 -27.17 -35.03 -21.51
C HIS A 303 -28.69 -34.98 -21.35
N GLU A 304 -29.41 -35.17 -22.45
CA GLU A 304 -30.86 -35.33 -22.44
C GLU A 304 -31.25 -36.79 -22.16
N LEU A 305 -31.98 -37.01 -21.07
CA LEU A 305 -32.45 -38.32 -20.64
C LEU A 305 -33.96 -38.47 -20.84
N TYR A 306 -34.35 -39.65 -21.30
CA TYR A 306 -35.75 -40.00 -21.49
C TYR A 306 -36.42 -40.40 -20.17
N VAL A 307 -37.65 -39.92 -19.97
CA VAL A 307 -38.47 -40.25 -18.80
C VAL A 307 -39.40 -41.43 -19.11
N TYR A 308 -39.32 -42.48 -18.30
CA TYR A 308 -40.13 -43.68 -18.38
C TYR A 308 -41.23 -43.65 -17.31
N LYS A 309 -42.50 -43.78 -17.70
CA LYS A 309 -43.66 -43.70 -16.78
C LYS A 309 -43.86 -45.01 -16.01
N VAL A 310 -44.15 -44.91 -14.71
CA VAL A 310 -44.37 -46.07 -13.81
C VAL A 310 -45.86 -46.29 -13.57
N ARG A 311 -46.40 -47.46 -13.97
CA ARG A 311 -47.84 -47.80 -13.84
C ARG A 311 -48.22 -48.62 -12.59
N ARG A 312 -47.27 -49.22 -11.85
CA ARG A 312 -47.51 -50.00 -10.61
C ARG A 312 -46.42 -49.74 -9.57
N SER A 313 -46.76 -49.79 -8.28
CA SER A 313 -45.87 -49.53 -7.12
C SER A 313 -44.76 -50.57 -6.87
N ARG A 314 -44.48 -51.47 -7.83
CA ARG A 314 -43.44 -52.52 -7.72
C ARG A 314 -42.21 -52.21 -8.57
N CYS A 315 -41.71 -50.97 -8.53
CA CYS A 315 -40.39 -50.65 -9.07
C CYS A 315 -39.40 -50.55 -7.91
N SER A 316 -38.80 -51.68 -7.52
CA SER A 316 -37.61 -51.61 -6.67
C SER A 316 -36.44 -51.01 -7.48
N PRO A 317 -35.46 -50.36 -6.82
CA PRO A 317 -34.29 -49.77 -7.48
C PRO A 317 -33.50 -50.76 -8.34
N GLY A 318 -33.56 -52.06 -8.01
CA GLY A 318 -32.82 -53.14 -8.69
C GLY A 318 -33.46 -53.69 -9.97
N PHE A 319 -34.52 -53.08 -10.51
CA PHE A 319 -35.06 -53.50 -11.81
C PHE A 319 -34.12 -53.04 -12.93
N LYS A 320 -33.57 -54.00 -13.71
CA LYS A 320 -32.61 -53.73 -14.79
C LYS A 320 -33.23 -52.80 -15.85
N PRO A 321 -32.57 -51.69 -16.21
CA PRO A 321 -33.04 -50.82 -17.28
C PRO A 321 -32.92 -51.50 -18.66
N PRO A 322 -33.68 -51.05 -19.68
CA PRO A 322 -33.51 -51.51 -21.05
C PRO A 322 -32.10 -51.18 -21.56
N SER A 323 -31.45 -52.19 -22.17
CA SER A 323 -30.11 -52.24 -22.79
C SER A 323 -28.89 -52.12 -21.86
N PHE A 324 -28.42 -53.28 -21.40
CA PHE A 324 -27.00 -53.59 -21.20
C PHE A 324 -26.74 -54.84 -22.06
N TRP A 325 -26.04 -54.68 -23.19
CA TRP A 325 -25.54 -55.72 -24.12
C TRP A 325 -26.59 -56.63 -24.80
N ASP A 326 -26.89 -56.28 -26.06
CA ASP A 326 -27.46 -57.07 -27.16
C ASP A 326 -28.73 -57.94 -27.03
N SER A 327 -29.66 -57.60 -27.93
CA SER A 327 -30.61 -58.44 -28.68
C SER A 327 -31.04 -59.82 -28.12
N PHE A 328 -32.09 -59.82 -27.26
CA PHE A 328 -33.17 -60.82 -27.35
C PHE A 328 -34.54 -60.19 -27.04
N ILE A 329 -35.46 -60.44 -27.97
CA ILE A 329 -36.87 -60.03 -28.03
C ILE A 329 -37.68 -60.86 -27.03
N HIS A 330 -38.70 -60.23 -26.43
CA HIS A 330 -39.77 -60.79 -25.56
C HIS A 330 -39.67 -60.53 -24.05
N ASP A 331 -39.75 -59.25 -23.62
CA ASP A 331 -40.50 -58.84 -22.40
C ASP A 331 -40.69 -57.29 -22.27
N PHE A 332 -40.81 -56.59 -23.39
CA PHE A 332 -40.77 -55.11 -23.49
C PHE A 332 -42.04 -54.35 -23.05
N LEU A 333 -42.93 -54.91 -22.23
CA LEU A 333 -44.26 -54.32 -21.97
C LEU A 333 -44.45 -53.60 -20.63
N VAL A 334 -43.41 -53.43 -19.79
CA VAL A 334 -43.61 -52.89 -18.43
C VAL A 334 -43.44 -51.36 -18.30
N PHE A 335 -42.64 -50.71 -19.16
CA PHE A 335 -42.35 -49.26 -19.05
C PHE A 335 -42.57 -48.51 -20.35
N GLN A 336 -43.41 -47.46 -20.32
CA GLN A 336 -43.70 -46.62 -21.48
C GLN A 336 -42.85 -45.35 -21.44
N ARG A 337 -42.01 -45.13 -22.45
CA ARG A 337 -41.28 -43.86 -22.66
C ARG A 337 -42.27 -42.72 -22.89
N SER A 338 -42.10 -41.62 -22.16
CA SER A 338 -42.85 -40.39 -22.39
C SER A 338 -42.28 -39.65 -23.60
N SER A 339 -43.14 -39.20 -24.51
CA SER A 339 -42.74 -38.34 -25.65
C SER A 339 -42.77 -36.85 -25.32
N LYS A 340 -43.24 -36.49 -24.11
CA LYS A 340 -43.48 -35.10 -23.69
C LYS A 340 -42.75 -34.71 -22.41
N GLU A 341 -42.05 -35.66 -21.78
CA GLU A 341 -41.31 -35.42 -20.54
C GLU A 341 -39.84 -35.75 -20.76
N THR A 342 -38.97 -34.82 -20.38
CA THR A 342 -37.53 -34.85 -20.64
C THR A 342 -36.77 -34.36 -19.41
N PHE A 343 -35.57 -34.85 -19.22
CA PHE A 343 -34.75 -34.53 -18.05
C PHE A 343 -33.30 -34.35 -18.46
N TRP A 344 -32.65 -33.29 -17.99
CA TRP A 344 -31.28 -32.95 -18.36
C TRP A 344 -30.36 -33.01 -17.16
N ILE A 345 -29.22 -33.65 -17.36
CA ILE A 345 -28.10 -33.66 -16.42
C ILE A 345 -26.87 -33.11 -17.13
N SER A 346 -25.92 -32.59 -16.37
CA SER A 346 -24.57 -32.31 -16.88
C SER A 346 -23.56 -33.11 -16.08
N THR A 347 -22.52 -33.59 -16.75
CA THR A 347 -21.39 -34.27 -16.11
C THR A 347 -20.08 -33.53 -16.32
N GLN A 348 -19.19 -33.63 -15.33
CA GLN A 348 -17.83 -33.13 -15.41
C GLN A 348 -16.88 -34.14 -14.74
N LEU A 349 -15.94 -34.70 -15.49
CA LEU A 349 -14.98 -35.69 -15.03
C LEU A 349 -13.62 -35.05 -14.74
N SER A 350 -13.16 -35.19 -13.50
CA SER A 350 -11.81 -34.84 -13.09
C SER A 350 -11.03 -36.11 -12.75
N SER A 351 -10.49 -36.77 -13.78
CA SER A 351 -9.75 -38.04 -13.64
C SER A 351 -8.35 -38.01 -14.26
N THR A 352 -7.36 -38.51 -13.50
CA THR A 352 -6.01 -38.82 -14.00
C THR A 352 -5.87 -40.30 -14.39
N LYS A 353 -6.97 -41.06 -14.39
CA LYS A 353 -6.98 -42.50 -14.70
C LYS A 353 -7.98 -42.91 -15.77
N LEU A 354 -9.06 -42.17 -15.95
CA LEU A 354 -10.07 -42.42 -16.96
C LEU A 354 -10.10 -41.26 -17.96
N THR A 355 -9.89 -41.55 -19.24
CA THR A 355 -9.92 -40.54 -20.31
C THR A 355 -11.24 -40.59 -21.09
N GLN A 356 -11.60 -39.45 -21.67
CA GLN A 356 -12.68 -39.30 -22.65
C GLN A 356 -12.16 -39.31 -24.10
N ASN A 357 -10.83 -39.31 -24.29
CA ASN A 357 -10.20 -39.30 -25.60
C ASN A 357 -9.85 -40.73 -26.05
N VAL A 358 -10.37 -41.11 -27.22
CA VAL A 358 -10.20 -42.45 -27.78
C VAL A 358 -8.74 -42.76 -28.17
N ASP A 359 -8.03 -41.80 -28.77
CA ASP A 359 -6.64 -41.99 -29.20
C ASP A 359 -5.69 -42.15 -28.01
N LEU A 360 -5.91 -41.38 -26.94
CA LEU A 360 -5.14 -41.51 -25.70
C LEU A 360 -5.43 -42.85 -25.01
N LEU A 361 -6.69 -43.30 -24.97
CA LEU A 361 -7.04 -44.60 -24.43
C LEU A 361 -6.37 -45.74 -25.20
N ALA A 362 -6.31 -45.62 -26.54
CA ALA A 362 -5.63 -46.58 -27.41
C ALA A 362 -4.11 -46.62 -27.13
N LEU A 363 -3.48 -45.48 -26.88
CA LEU A 363 -2.07 -45.42 -26.46
C LEU A 363 -1.85 -46.10 -25.10
N LEU A 364 -2.63 -45.76 -24.08
CA LEU A 364 -2.49 -46.35 -22.74
C LEU A 364 -2.78 -47.87 -22.73
N LYS A 365 -3.60 -48.35 -23.66
CA LYS A 365 -3.93 -49.77 -23.84
C LYS A 365 -3.25 -50.39 -25.07
N TRP A 366 -2.11 -49.86 -25.50
CA TRP A 366 -1.45 -50.29 -26.75
C TRP A 366 -1.19 -51.81 -26.82
N LYS A 367 -0.93 -52.46 -25.67
CA LYS A 367 -0.74 -53.92 -25.60
C LYS A 367 -1.96 -54.74 -26.03
N ALA A 368 -3.17 -54.18 -25.98
CA ALA A 368 -4.37 -54.85 -26.47
C ALA A 368 -4.46 -54.87 -28.00
N HIS A 369 -3.77 -53.94 -28.68
CA HIS A 369 -3.78 -53.77 -30.14
C HIS A 369 -2.36 -53.41 -30.66
N PRO A 370 -1.36 -54.29 -30.49
CA PRO A 370 0.04 -54.01 -30.85
C PRO A 370 0.25 -53.73 -32.34
N GLU A 371 -0.66 -54.19 -33.20
CA GLU A 371 -0.64 -53.94 -34.64
C GLU A 371 -0.88 -52.47 -35.02
N ARG A 372 -1.46 -51.67 -34.12
CA ARG A 372 -1.83 -50.26 -34.37
C ARG A 372 -0.84 -49.25 -33.80
N VAL A 373 0.26 -49.67 -33.16
CA VAL A 373 1.17 -48.78 -32.40
C VAL A 373 1.74 -47.64 -33.25
N MET A 374 2.13 -47.90 -34.50
CA MET A 374 2.68 -46.87 -35.40
C MET A 374 1.63 -45.76 -35.69
N ASP A 375 0.39 -46.17 -35.96
CA ASP A 375 -0.72 -45.25 -36.20
C ASP A 375 -1.08 -44.46 -34.93
N ILE A 376 -1.06 -45.12 -33.77
CA ILE A 376 -1.35 -44.50 -32.47
C ILE A 376 -0.31 -43.41 -32.14
N LEU A 377 0.99 -43.70 -32.28
CA LEU A 377 2.06 -42.71 -32.06
C LEU A 377 1.95 -41.53 -33.03
N GLY A 378 1.55 -41.78 -34.29
CA GLY A 378 1.27 -40.73 -35.26
C GLY A 378 0.13 -39.80 -34.84
N ARG A 379 -0.93 -40.37 -34.23
CA ARG A 379 -2.13 -39.64 -33.77
C ARG A 379 -1.94 -38.88 -32.47
N LEU A 380 -1.00 -39.26 -31.61
CA LEU A 380 -0.71 -38.58 -30.33
C LEU A 380 -0.51 -37.06 -30.49
N ARG A 381 0.08 -36.63 -31.62
CA ARG A 381 0.29 -35.21 -31.95
C ARG A 381 -1.00 -34.39 -32.15
N HIS A 382 -2.13 -35.06 -32.38
CA HIS A 382 -3.44 -34.43 -32.54
C HIS A 382 -4.25 -34.41 -31.24
N VAL A 383 -3.76 -35.06 -30.17
CA VAL A 383 -4.42 -35.04 -28.87
C VAL A 383 -4.26 -33.64 -28.26
N SER A 384 -5.34 -33.15 -27.64
CA SER A 384 -5.32 -31.83 -27.00
C SER A 384 -4.27 -31.77 -25.89
N GLY A 385 -3.53 -30.65 -25.81
CA GLY A 385 -2.50 -30.49 -24.78
C GLY A 385 -3.04 -30.59 -23.34
N GLU A 386 -4.31 -30.26 -23.11
CA GLU A 386 -4.98 -30.40 -21.82
C GLU A 386 -5.15 -31.88 -21.39
N GLU A 387 -5.42 -32.78 -22.32
CA GLU A 387 -5.44 -34.22 -22.03
C GLU A 387 -4.01 -34.76 -21.83
N ILE A 388 -3.04 -34.28 -22.61
CA ILE A 388 -1.63 -34.73 -22.48
C ILE A 388 -1.08 -34.41 -21.08
N VAL A 389 -1.30 -33.20 -20.56
CA VAL A 389 -0.76 -32.83 -19.23
C VAL A 389 -1.44 -33.56 -18.07
N LYS A 390 -2.72 -33.97 -18.22
CA LYS A 390 -3.43 -34.79 -17.21
C LYS A 390 -2.84 -36.18 -17.06
N PHE A 391 -2.43 -36.78 -18.18
CA PHE A 391 -1.89 -38.14 -18.25
C PHE A 391 -0.38 -38.17 -18.52
N LEU A 392 0.34 -37.07 -18.24
CA LEU A 392 1.74 -36.90 -18.66
C LEU A 392 2.63 -38.05 -18.21
N GLN A 393 2.52 -38.45 -16.94
CA GLN A 393 3.27 -39.59 -16.40
C GLN A 393 2.92 -40.89 -17.15
N ASP A 394 1.64 -41.26 -17.19
CA ASP A 394 1.20 -42.52 -17.81
C ASP A 394 1.57 -42.56 -19.32
N ILE A 395 1.54 -41.42 -20.02
CA ILE A 395 1.99 -41.29 -21.41
C ILE A 395 3.49 -41.53 -21.54
N LEU A 396 4.31 -40.87 -20.71
CA LEU A 396 5.78 -41.02 -20.76
C LEU A 396 6.20 -42.45 -20.42
N ASP A 397 5.62 -43.04 -19.37
CA ASP A 397 5.84 -44.45 -18.99
C ASP A 397 5.48 -45.38 -20.17
N THR A 398 4.36 -45.10 -20.85
CA THR A 398 3.94 -45.86 -22.03
C THR A 398 4.90 -45.71 -23.20
N LEU A 399 5.36 -44.48 -23.50
CA LEU A 399 6.31 -44.20 -24.59
C LEU A 399 7.64 -44.92 -24.38
N PHE A 400 8.19 -44.90 -23.16
CA PHE A 400 9.42 -45.63 -22.86
C PHE A 400 9.20 -47.15 -22.81
N SER A 401 8.03 -47.62 -22.36
CA SER A 401 7.68 -49.04 -22.47
C SER A 401 7.57 -49.52 -23.93
N ILE A 402 7.14 -48.67 -24.87
CA ILE A 402 7.12 -48.98 -26.32
C ILE A 402 8.56 -48.97 -26.88
N LEU A 403 9.40 -48.04 -26.40
CA LEU A 403 10.82 -47.96 -26.79
C LEU A 403 11.61 -49.21 -26.40
N ASP A 404 11.35 -49.72 -25.19
CA ASP A 404 11.99 -50.92 -24.64
C ASP A 404 11.51 -52.21 -25.33
N ASP A 405 10.29 -52.25 -25.88
CA ASP A 405 9.73 -53.42 -26.58
C ASP A 405 10.42 -53.68 -27.94
N ASN A 406 10.59 -52.63 -28.75
CA ASN A 406 11.32 -52.72 -30.01
C ASN A 406 11.93 -51.37 -30.41
N THR A 407 13.18 -51.17 -30.01
CA THR A 407 13.91 -49.93 -30.20
C THR A 407 14.12 -49.57 -31.67
N GLU A 408 14.40 -50.56 -32.53
CA GLU A 408 14.64 -50.32 -33.96
C GLU A 408 13.37 -49.88 -34.71
N LYS A 409 12.24 -50.52 -34.41
CA LYS A 409 10.97 -50.26 -35.09
C LYS A 409 10.29 -48.98 -34.61
N TYR A 410 10.32 -48.69 -33.30
CA TYR A 410 9.56 -47.60 -32.71
C TYR A 410 10.41 -46.38 -32.29
N GLY A 411 11.73 -46.52 -32.20
CA GLY A 411 12.65 -45.49 -31.68
C GLY A 411 12.44 -44.08 -32.25
N PRO A 412 12.45 -43.89 -33.58
CA PRO A 412 12.25 -42.57 -34.18
C PRO A 412 10.89 -41.92 -33.87
N LEU A 413 9.81 -42.70 -33.80
CA LEU A 413 8.46 -42.19 -33.52
C LEU A 413 8.27 -41.84 -32.05
N VAL A 414 8.87 -42.63 -31.14
CA VAL A 414 8.91 -42.30 -29.71
C VAL A 414 9.72 -41.02 -29.50
N PHE A 415 10.88 -40.87 -30.15
CA PHE A 415 11.68 -39.65 -30.08
C PHE A 415 10.89 -38.42 -30.56
N GLN A 416 10.21 -38.51 -31.71
CA GLN A 416 9.35 -37.43 -32.20
C GLN A 416 8.20 -37.08 -31.24
N SER A 417 7.61 -38.09 -30.60
CA SER A 417 6.57 -37.91 -29.59
C SER A 417 7.10 -37.20 -28.35
N LEU A 418 8.30 -37.55 -27.89
CA LEU A 418 8.98 -36.87 -26.77
C LEU A 418 9.30 -35.41 -27.11
N VAL A 419 9.83 -35.12 -28.30
CA VAL A 419 10.08 -33.74 -28.75
C VAL A 419 8.79 -32.93 -28.75
N PHE A 420 7.70 -33.50 -29.27
CA PHE A 420 6.39 -32.85 -29.27
C PHE A 420 5.89 -32.54 -27.85
N ILE A 421 5.93 -33.51 -26.94
CA ILE A 421 5.52 -33.30 -25.53
C ILE A 421 6.40 -32.25 -24.86
N ILE A 422 7.73 -32.30 -25.04
CA ILE A 422 8.64 -31.32 -24.45
C ILE A 422 8.32 -29.92 -24.95
N ASN A 423 8.13 -29.73 -26.26
CA ASN A 423 7.82 -28.41 -26.82
C ASN A 423 6.41 -27.93 -26.43
N LEU A 424 5.44 -28.83 -26.28
CA LEU A 424 4.13 -28.50 -25.71
C LEU A 424 4.29 -27.89 -24.30
N LEU A 425 5.11 -28.48 -23.45
CA LEU A 425 5.39 -27.98 -22.09
C LEU A 425 6.23 -26.69 -22.08
N ARG A 426 6.82 -26.30 -23.20
CA ARG A 426 7.51 -25.01 -23.35
C ARG A 426 6.57 -23.87 -23.73
N ASP A 427 5.39 -24.16 -24.26
CA ASP A 427 4.36 -23.16 -24.55
C ASP A 427 3.98 -22.42 -23.25
N SER A 428 3.80 -21.11 -23.36
CA SER A 428 3.26 -20.22 -22.32
C SER A 428 2.02 -20.77 -21.60
N LYS A 429 1.18 -21.53 -22.31
CA LYS A 429 -0.03 -22.16 -21.73
C LYS A 429 0.32 -23.25 -20.70
N TYR A 430 1.36 -24.05 -20.95
CA TYR A 430 1.70 -25.25 -20.16
C TYR A 430 3.03 -25.14 -19.40
N TYR A 431 3.70 -23.98 -19.43
CA TYR A 431 4.99 -23.73 -18.77
C TYR A 431 5.05 -24.18 -17.30
N HIS A 432 3.94 -24.07 -16.55
CA HIS A 432 3.85 -24.47 -15.13
C HIS A 432 4.02 -25.97 -14.88
N PHE A 433 3.96 -26.81 -15.92
CA PHE A 433 4.20 -28.26 -15.85
C PHE A 433 5.68 -28.66 -16.01
N ARG A 434 6.60 -27.70 -16.20
CA ARG A 434 8.04 -28.00 -16.23
C ARG A 434 8.57 -28.67 -14.95
N PRO A 435 8.24 -28.19 -13.74
CA PRO A 435 8.61 -28.87 -12.50
C PRO A 435 8.05 -30.30 -12.38
N VAL A 436 6.90 -30.58 -13.00
CA VAL A 436 6.30 -31.93 -13.06
C VAL A 436 7.18 -32.85 -13.89
N MET A 437 7.62 -32.39 -15.07
CA MET A 437 8.58 -33.12 -15.93
C MET A 437 9.91 -33.37 -15.20
N ASP A 438 10.47 -32.35 -14.52
CA ASP A 438 11.71 -32.50 -13.75
C ASP A 438 11.55 -33.53 -12.61
N THR A 439 10.42 -33.50 -11.89
CA THR A 439 10.11 -34.46 -10.81
C THR A 439 9.94 -35.88 -11.36
N TYR A 440 9.26 -36.04 -12.50
CA TYR A 440 9.11 -37.32 -13.17
C TYR A 440 10.47 -37.91 -13.54
N ILE A 441 11.33 -37.14 -14.22
CA ILE A 441 12.68 -37.57 -14.60
C ILE A 441 13.46 -38.03 -13.35
N GLN A 442 13.47 -37.23 -12.28
CA GLN A 442 14.29 -37.54 -11.12
C GLN A 442 13.79 -38.73 -10.29
N LYS A 443 12.46 -38.88 -10.12
CA LYS A 443 11.86 -39.80 -9.14
C LYS A 443 11.08 -40.99 -9.72
N HIS A 444 10.53 -40.87 -10.93
CA HIS A 444 9.58 -41.86 -11.48
C HIS A 444 10.09 -42.56 -12.73
N PHE A 445 10.90 -41.88 -13.55
CA PHE A 445 11.47 -42.45 -14.76
C PHE A 445 12.32 -43.69 -14.46
N ALA A 446 12.06 -44.79 -15.18
CA ALA A 446 12.68 -46.10 -14.96
C ALA A 446 13.42 -46.68 -16.18
N GLY A 447 13.50 -45.94 -17.30
CA GLY A 447 14.09 -46.43 -18.55
C GLY A 447 15.62 -46.42 -18.53
N ALA A 448 16.26 -47.51 -18.08
CA ALA A 448 17.72 -47.61 -17.97
C ALA A 448 18.46 -47.72 -19.32
N LEU A 449 17.81 -48.23 -20.38
CA LEU A 449 18.44 -48.43 -21.69
C LEU A 449 18.12 -47.30 -22.70
N ALA A 450 17.22 -46.39 -22.34
CA ALA A 450 16.74 -45.33 -23.24
C ALA A 450 17.85 -44.38 -23.73
N TYR A 451 18.92 -44.16 -22.95
CA TYR A 451 20.00 -43.24 -23.31
C TYR A 451 20.65 -43.58 -24.67
N ARG A 452 20.78 -44.88 -25.00
CA ARG A 452 21.44 -45.35 -26.24
C ARG A 452 20.69 -44.85 -27.48
N GLU A 453 19.38 -45.08 -27.49
CA GLU A 453 18.53 -44.69 -28.61
C GLU A 453 18.31 -43.18 -28.67
N LEU A 454 18.15 -42.51 -27.52
CA LEU A 454 18.02 -41.05 -27.47
C LEU A 454 19.27 -40.34 -28.02
N ILE A 455 20.47 -40.82 -27.68
CA ILE A 455 21.73 -40.29 -28.24
C ILE A 455 21.80 -40.57 -29.74
N ARG A 456 21.47 -41.79 -30.19
CA ARG A 456 21.47 -42.16 -31.61
C ARG A 456 20.54 -41.27 -32.44
N CYS A 457 19.30 -41.07 -31.98
CA CYS A 457 18.34 -40.17 -32.62
C CYS A 457 18.84 -38.73 -32.61
N LEU A 458 19.31 -38.22 -31.46
CA LEU A 458 19.79 -36.84 -31.35
C LEU A 458 20.98 -36.55 -32.27
N LYS A 459 21.94 -37.49 -32.34
CA LYS A 459 23.07 -37.43 -33.28
C LYS A 459 22.59 -37.34 -34.73
N TRP A 460 21.63 -38.18 -35.12
CA TRP A 460 21.04 -38.13 -36.46
C TRP A 460 20.40 -36.77 -36.79
N TYR A 461 19.76 -36.11 -35.83
CA TYR A 461 19.22 -34.75 -36.02
C TYR A 461 20.34 -33.68 -36.08
N MET A 462 21.42 -33.83 -35.30
CA MET A 462 22.55 -32.90 -35.27
C MET A 462 23.40 -32.99 -36.54
N ASP A 463 23.71 -34.18 -37.02
CA ASP A 463 24.52 -34.40 -38.23
C ASP A 463 23.85 -33.84 -39.50
N ARG A 464 22.50 -33.77 -39.51
CA ARG A 464 21.70 -33.29 -40.66
C ARG A 464 21.26 -31.84 -40.53
N SER A 465 21.66 -31.15 -39.46
CA SER A 465 21.30 -29.74 -39.23
C SER A 465 21.94 -28.76 -40.21
N ALA A 466 22.97 -29.18 -40.94
CA ALA A 466 23.62 -28.42 -42.01
C ALA A 466 22.85 -28.39 -43.34
N GLU A 467 21.85 -29.26 -43.54
CA GLU A 467 21.06 -29.33 -44.78
C GLU A 467 19.88 -28.34 -44.76
N VAL A 468 19.93 -27.35 -45.67
CA VAL A 468 19.11 -26.11 -45.67
C VAL A 468 17.57 -26.32 -45.86
N VAL A 469 17.07 -27.54 -46.11
CA VAL A 469 15.74 -27.75 -46.71
C VAL A 469 14.65 -28.29 -45.75
N ARG A 470 14.98 -28.77 -44.53
CA ARG A 470 13.96 -29.27 -43.55
C ARG A 470 14.17 -28.72 -42.14
N GLN A 471 14.09 -27.39 -41.98
CA GLN A 471 14.41 -26.68 -40.73
C GLN A 471 13.48 -26.97 -39.53
N ASP A 472 12.18 -27.21 -39.71
CA ASP A 472 11.24 -27.17 -38.58
C ASP A 472 11.45 -28.30 -37.56
N HIS A 473 11.57 -29.55 -37.99
CA HIS A 473 11.74 -30.68 -37.05
C HIS A 473 13.07 -30.65 -36.29
N ILE A 474 14.14 -30.14 -36.93
CA ILE A 474 15.45 -30.00 -36.31
C ILE A 474 15.40 -28.85 -35.29
N GLN A 475 14.79 -27.71 -35.64
CA GLN A 475 14.59 -26.63 -34.69
C GLN A 475 13.75 -27.07 -33.49
N GLU A 476 12.69 -27.85 -33.70
CA GLU A 476 11.87 -28.42 -32.62
C GLU A 476 12.67 -29.37 -31.72
N ALA A 477 13.55 -30.22 -32.26
CA ALA A 477 14.43 -31.07 -31.46
C ALA A 477 15.46 -30.26 -30.66
N MET A 478 16.10 -29.25 -31.29
CA MET A 478 17.06 -28.35 -30.61
C MET A 478 16.40 -27.52 -29.52
N ARG A 479 15.12 -27.17 -29.71
CA ARG A 479 14.26 -26.52 -28.72
C ARG A 479 13.97 -27.42 -27.50
N ALA A 480 13.96 -28.74 -27.67
CA ALA A 480 13.72 -29.73 -26.62
C ALA A 480 15.01 -30.24 -25.94
N LEU A 481 16.18 -29.79 -26.38
CA LEU A 481 17.49 -30.35 -26.05
C LEU A 481 17.77 -30.49 -24.55
N GLU A 482 17.41 -29.48 -23.76
CA GLU A 482 17.61 -29.47 -22.30
C GLU A 482 16.97 -30.70 -21.63
N TYR A 483 15.69 -30.98 -21.93
CA TYR A 483 14.96 -32.10 -21.34
C TYR A 483 15.39 -33.45 -21.93
N LEU A 484 15.74 -33.50 -23.23
CA LEU A 484 16.29 -34.70 -23.84
C LEU A 484 17.58 -35.13 -23.14
N PHE A 485 18.48 -34.20 -22.84
CA PHE A 485 19.69 -34.50 -22.06
C PHE A 485 19.39 -34.93 -20.63
N LYS A 486 18.41 -34.31 -19.95
CA LYS A 486 17.99 -34.76 -18.60
C LYS A 486 17.52 -36.22 -18.62
N PHE A 487 16.78 -36.65 -19.64
CA PHE A 487 16.40 -38.05 -19.83
C PHE A 487 17.59 -38.97 -20.10
N ILE A 488 18.51 -38.58 -20.99
CA ILE A 488 19.74 -39.33 -21.30
C ILE A 488 20.58 -39.55 -20.04
N VAL A 489 20.81 -38.48 -19.26
CA VAL A 489 21.61 -38.52 -18.03
C VAL A 489 20.95 -39.41 -16.99
N GLN A 490 19.66 -39.22 -16.73
CA GLN A 490 18.97 -40.04 -15.74
C GLN A 490 18.95 -41.51 -16.15
N SER A 491 18.71 -41.81 -17.43
CA SER A 491 18.78 -43.16 -17.97
C SER A 491 20.16 -43.79 -17.74
N ARG A 492 21.25 -43.04 -17.97
CA ARG A 492 22.63 -43.49 -17.68
C ARG A 492 22.88 -43.70 -16.18
N ILE A 493 22.38 -42.84 -15.30
CA ILE A 493 22.50 -43.00 -13.85
C ILE A 493 21.83 -44.32 -13.41
N LEU A 494 20.63 -44.60 -13.92
CA LEU A 494 19.91 -45.84 -13.63
C LEU A 494 20.65 -47.06 -14.14
N TYR A 495 21.18 -47.00 -15.37
CA TYR A 495 22.00 -48.08 -15.93
C TYR A 495 23.26 -48.32 -15.11
N SER A 496 24.02 -47.27 -14.78
CA SER A 496 25.26 -47.37 -13.99
C SER A 496 25.01 -47.95 -12.61
N ARG A 497 23.90 -47.59 -11.95
CA ARG A 497 23.48 -48.19 -10.67
C ARG A 497 23.16 -49.67 -10.79
N ALA A 498 22.57 -50.10 -11.91
CA ALA A 498 22.23 -51.50 -12.14
C ALA A 498 23.44 -52.36 -12.57
N THR A 499 24.44 -51.75 -13.21
CA THR A 499 25.60 -52.46 -13.80
C THR A 499 26.94 -52.15 -13.13
N CYS A 500 26.96 -51.40 -12.03
CA CYS A 500 28.17 -50.97 -11.31
C CYS A 500 29.19 -50.23 -12.20
N GLY A 501 28.71 -49.39 -13.13
CA GLY A 501 29.58 -48.53 -13.95
C GLY A 501 30.14 -49.14 -15.24
N MET A 502 29.66 -50.32 -15.68
CA MET A 502 30.09 -50.91 -16.96
C MET A 502 29.78 -49.98 -18.17
N GLU A 503 30.61 -50.09 -19.22
CA GLU A 503 30.51 -49.34 -20.50
C GLU A 503 30.62 -47.80 -20.38
N GLU A 504 31.32 -47.30 -19.36
CA GLU A 504 31.53 -45.86 -19.18
C GLU A 504 32.29 -45.21 -20.35
N GLU A 505 33.28 -45.92 -20.89
CA GLU A 505 34.07 -45.46 -22.03
C GLU A 505 33.22 -45.33 -23.30
N GLN A 506 32.37 -46.31 -23.61
CA GLN A 506 31.47 -46.25 -24.77
C GLN A 506 30.44 -45.11 -24.67
N PHE A 507 29.93 -44.84 -23.46
CA PHE A 507 29.07 -43.70 -23.21
C PHE A 507 29.83 -42.37 -23.41
N ARG A 508 31.05 -42.27 -22.88
CA ARG A 508 31.93 -41.11 -23.05
C ARG A 508 32.22 -40.85 -24.52
N THR A 509 32.56 -41.89 -25.30
CA THR A 509 32.77 -41.79 -26.74
C THR A 509 31.50 -41.33 -27.46
N SER A 510 30.33 -41.91 -27.14
CA SER A 510 29.07 -41.52 -27.77
C SER A 510 28.68 -40.05 -27.52
N ILE A 511 28.98 -39.54 -26.32
CA ILE A 511 28.77 -38.13 -25.95
C ILE A 511 29.81 -37.21 -26.61
N GLN A 512 31.08 -37.62 -26.65
CA GLN A 512 32.14 -36.88 -27.34
C GLN A 512 31.84 -36.78 -28.84
N GLU A 513 31.42 -37.87 -29.47
CA GLU A 513 31.00 -37.88 -30.86
C GLU A 513 29.78 -36.99 -31.13
N LEU A 514 28.80 -36.97 -30.22
CA LEU A 514 27.64 -36.07 -30.29
C LEU A 514 28.07 -34.60 -30.22
N PHE A 515 29.12 -34.29 -29.45
CA PHE A 515 29.66 -32.94 -29.30
C PHE A 515 30.60 -32.52 -30.44
N GLN A 516 31.17 -33.47 -31.17
CA GLN A 516 31.99 -33.22 -32.37
C GLN A 516 31.15 -32.95 -33.63
N SER A 517 29.84 -33.25 -33.61
CA SER A 517 28.91 -32.88 -34.68
C SER A 517 28.77 -31.34 -34.76
N ASN A 518 29.42 -30.73 -35.77
CA ASN A 518 29.54 -29.27 -35.98
C ASN A 518 28.19 -28.52 -36.07
N VAL A 519 27.75 -27.82 -35.02
CA VAL A 519 26.91 -26.58 -35.07
C VAL A 519 27.05 -25.75 -33.77
N VAL A 520 27.13 -24.42 -33.93
CA VAL A 520 26.91 -23.30 -32.98
C VAL A 520 26.44 -23.74 -31.59
N ILE A 521 27.36 -23.67 -30.62
CA ILE A 521 27.13 -23.95 -29.20
C ILE A 521 26.04 -23.01 -28.68
N SER A 522 24.83 -23.53 -28.55
CA SER A 522 23.74 -22.84 -27.86
C SER A 522 24.14 -22.57 -26.40
N PRO A 523 23.84 -21.40 -25.81
CA PRO A 523 24.09 -21.11 -24.39
C PRO A 523 23.51 -22.15 -23.41
N VAL A 524 22.45 -22.86 -23.83
CA VAL A 524 21.85 -23.98 -23.09
C VAL A 524 22.86 -25.12 -22.92
N PHE A 525 23.66 -25.39 -23.95
CA PHE A 525 24.70 -26.41 -23.99
C PHE A 525 25.79 -26.16 -22.94
N LEU A 526 26.20 -24.90 -22.76
CA LEU A 526 27.18 -24.48 -21.76
C LEU A 526 26.64 -24.60 -20.32
N SER A 527 25.36 -24.29 -20.11
CA SER A 527 24.72 -24.43 -18.79
C SER A 527 24.61 -25.90 -18.34
N VAL A 528 24.33 -26.79 -19.29
CA VAL A 528 24.27 -28.25 -19.05
C VAL A 528 25.67 -28.80 -18.80
N PHE A 529 26.69 -28.31 -19.52
CA PHE A 529 28.09 -28.68 -19.30
C PHE A 529 28.59 -28.28 -17.90
N LEU A 530 28.32 -27.06 -17.44
CA LEU A 530 28.69 -26.62 -16.08
C LEU A 530 27.92 -27.39 -15.00
N SER A 531 26.68 -27.79 -15.26
CA SER A 531 25.89 -28.66 -14.36
C SER A 531 26.48 -30.08 -14.27
N PHE A 532 27.13 -30.54 -15.33
CA PHE A 532 27.78 -31.86 -15.43
C PHE A 532 29.06 -31.93 -14.60
N SER A 533 29.88 -30.87 -14.59
CA SER A 533 31.05 -30.75 -13.70
C SER A 533 30.67 -30.82 -12.21
N PHE A 534 29.47 -30.33 -11.86
CA PHE A 534 28.96 -30.37 -10.47
C PHE A 534 28.44 -31.76 -10.02
N LEU A 535 27.94 -32.59 -10.93
CA LEU A 535 27.45 -33.94 -10.62
C LEU A 535 28.57 -34.99 -10.54
N SER A 536 29.77 -34.64 -11.01
CA SER A 536 30.96 -35.51 -11.02
C SER A 536 31.81 -35.37 -9.75
N LEU A 537 31.44 -34.47 -8.82
CA LEU A 537 32.05 -34.32 -7.50
C LEU A 537 31.19 -35.03 -6.43
N PRO A 538 31.71 -36.03 -5.69
CA PRO A 538 30.96 -36.68 -4.62
C PRO A 538 30.76 -35.73 -3.41
N PRO A 539 29.63 -35.82 -2.67
CA PRO A 539 29.31 -34.94 -1.54
C PRO A 539 29.89 -35.37 -0.17
N PHE A 540 31.06 -36.02 -0.12
CA PHE A 540 31.76 -36.37 1.13
C PHE A 540 33.29 -36.19 0.97
N PRO A 541 34.05 -35.92 2.05
CA PRO A 541 35.47 -35.59 1.96
C PRO A 541 36.26 -36.80 1.44
N PRO A 542 37.30 -36.60 0.60
CA PRO A 542 38.10 -37.70 0.12
C PRO A 542 39.00 -38.24 1.24
N PRO A 543 39.17 -39.57 1.37
CA PRO A 543 40.34 -40.13 2.00
C PRO A 543 41.52 -40.09 1.02
N ALA A 544 42.57 -39.37 1.41
CA ALA A 544 43.94 -39.38 0.87
C ALA A 544 44.18 -38.76 -0.54
N PRO A 545 45.38 -38.19 -0.78
CA PRO A 545 45.63 -37.25 -1.85
C PRO A 545 46.09 -37.96 -3.13
N LEU A 546 45.33 -37.80 -4.21
CA LEU A 546 45.76 -38.13 -5.56
C LEU A 546 45.45 -36.94 -6.48
N GLN A 547 46.51 -36.19 -6.82
CA GLN A 547 46.67 -35.19 -7.89
C GLN A 547 45.61 -34.08 -8.02
N ASP A 548 45.81 -32.98 -7.30
CA ASP A 548 45.12 -31.68 -7.45
C ASP A 548 45.52 -30.88 -8.71
N THR A 549 46.48 -31.35 -9.52
CA THR A 549 47.03 -30.55 -10.64
C THR A 549 46.12 -30.44 -11.86
N SER A 550 45.22 -31.40 -12.14
CA SER A 550 44.38 -31.33 -13.35
C SER A 550 43.23 -30.32 -13.24
N VAL A 551 42.70 -30.11 -12.04
CA VAL A 551 41.56 -29.21 -11.82
C VAL A 551 41.98 -27.74 -11.90
N GLN A 552 43.20 -27.43 -11.49
CA GLN A 552 43.79 -26.09 -11.55
C GLN A 552 43.96 -25.63 -13.01
N GLU A 553 44.54 -26.48 -13.86
CA GLU A 553 44.73 -26.22 -15.29
C GLU A 553 43.39 -26.10 -16.05
N GLU A 554 42.40 -26.92 -15.69
CA GLU A 554 41.05 -26.84 -16.27
C GLU A 554 40.34 -25.51 -15.95
N VAL A 555 40.43 -25.04 -14.70
CA VAL A 555 39.84 -23.75 -14.30
C VAL A 555 40.54 -22.60 -15.00
N GLU A 556 41.87 -22.65 -15.13
CA GLU A 556 42.67 -21.66 -15.84
C GLU A 556 42.26 -21.54 -17.32
N MET A 557 42.18 -22.66 -18.04
CA MET A 557 41.70 -22.69 -19.42
C MET A 557 40.28 -22.13 -19.57
N MET A 558 39.39 -22.44 -18.62
CA MET A 558 38.03 -21.93 -18.61
C MET A 558 37.98 -20.41 -18.35
N VAL A 559 38.82 -19.88 -17.47
CA VAL A 559 38.93 -18.44 -17.21
C VAL A 559 39.39 -17.72 -18.47
N GLU A 560 40.46 -18.18 -19.11
CA GLU A 560 41.00 -17.58 -20.34
C GLU A 560 39.99 -17.60 -21.50
N SER A 561 39.25 -18.70 -21.64
CA SER A 561 38.33 -18.90 -22.77
C SER A 561 36.96 -18.23 -22.57
N LEU A 562 36.47 -18.11 -21.33
CA LEU A 562 35.06 -17.76 -21.08
C LEU A 562 34.85 -16.43 -20.35
N LEU A 563 35.82 -15.94 -19.56
CA LEU A 563 35.57 -14.80 -18.68
C LEU A 563 35.21 -13.53 -19.46
N ASP A 564 35.98 -13.14 -20.47
CA ASP A 564 35.68 -11.94 -21.27
C ASP A 564 34.39 -12.12 -22.08
N VAL A 565 34.16 -13.30 -22.67
CA VAL A 565 32.93 -13.61 -23.42
C VAL A 565 31.69 -13.47 -22.53
N LEU A 566 31.75 -13.96 -21.29
CA LEU A 566 30.67 -13.84 -20.32
C LEU A 566 30.43 -12.37 -19.93
N LEU A 567 31.50 -11.61 -19.66
CA LEU A 567 31.39 -10.19 -19.31
C LEU A 567 30.78 -9.37 -20.46
N GLN A 568 31.24 -9.56 -21.69
CA GLN A 568 30.70 -8.87 -22.86
C GLN A 568 29.22 -9.22 -23.11
N THR A 569 28.88 -10.50 -23.00
CA THR A 569 27.50 -10.98 -23.16
C THR A 569 26.58 -10.37 -22.11
N LEU A 570 27.01 -10.35 -20.84
CA LEU A 570 26.23 -9.76 -19.75
C LEU A 570 26.03 -8.25 -19.94
N LEU A 571 27.06 -7.51 -20.35
CA LEU A 571 26.94 -6.08 -20.64
C LEU A 571 25.97 -5.81 -21.80
N SER A 572 26.00 -6.64 -22.86
CA SER A 572 25.05 -6.54 -23.97
C SER A 572 23.60 -6.78 -23.52
N ILE A 573 23.36 -7.82 -22.72
CA ILE A 573 22.02 -8.14 -22.21
C ILE A 573 21.52 -7.07 -21.25
N MET A 574 22.38 -6.62 -20.32
CA MET A 574 22.00 -5.63 -19.30
C MET A 574 21.75 -4.24 -19.87
N SER A 575 22.27 -3.91 -21.06
CA SER A 575 22.02 -2.63 -21.73
C SER A 575 20.65 -2.55 -22.43
N LYS A 576 20.00 -3.69 -22.70
CA LYS A 576 18.69 -3.76 -23.38
C LYS A 576 17.58 -3.82 -22.33
N SER A 577 17.07 -2.66 -21.97
CA SER A 577 16.05 -2.43 -20.92
C SER A 577 14.66 -2.98 -21.25
N GLN A 578 14.49 -4.29 -21.47
CA GLN A 578 13.17 -4.93 -21.61
C GLN A 578 13.03 -6.22 -20.77
N SER A 579 11.91 -6.29 -20.05
CA SER A 579 11.58 -7.23 -18.98
C SER A 579 11.54 -8.72 -19.35
N GLN A 580 11.66 -9.10 -20.62
CA GLN A 580 11.68 -10.50 -21.07
C GLN A 580 13.10 -11.12 -21.15
N GLU A 581 14.17 -10.32 -21.28
CA GLU A 581 15.55 -10.84 -21.33
C GLU A 581 16.19 -11.03 -19.94
N ALA A 582 15.60 -10.46 -18.88
CA ALA A 582 16.10 -10.57 -17.50
C ALA A 582 16.18 -12.03 -16.99
N VAL A 583 15.27 -12.91 -17.45
CA VAL A 583 15.29 -14.33 -17.09
C VAL A 583 16.44 -15.08 -17.78
N ARG A 584 16.81 -14.68 -19.01
CA ARG A 584 17.99 -15.24 -19.71
C ARG A 584 19.29 -14.78 -19.04
N GLY A 585 19.33 -13.53 -18.56
CA GLY A 585 20.47 -12.97 -17.82
C GLY A 585 20.87 -13.78 -16.58
N GLN A 586 19.91 -14.37 -15.85
CA GLN A 586 20.18 -15.14 -14.62
C GLN A 586 21.15 -16.31 -14.85
N GLN A 587 21.05 -17.00 -15.99
CA GLN A 587 21.90 -18.14 -16.31
C GLN A 587 23.35 -17.70 -16.52
N TYR A 588 23.57 -16.63 -17.30
CA TYR A 588 24.91 -16.07 -17.52
C TYR A 588 25.53 -15.53 -16.23
N VAL A 589 24.74 -14.90 -15.37
CA VAL A 589 25.19 -14.44 -14.06
C VAL A 589 25.60 -15.62 -13.16
N SER A 590 24.83 -16.71 -13.17
CA SER A 590 25.19 -17.92 -12.42
C SER A 590 26.51 -18.52 -12.91
N CYS A 591 26.74 -18.54 -14.22
CA CYS A 591 28.01 -19.01 -14.80
C CYS A 591 29.19 -18.13 -14.38
N LEU A 592 29.05 -16.80 -14.49
CA LEU A 592 30.09 -15.85 -14.06
C LEU A 592 30.42 -16.01 -12.57
N LEU A 593 29.39 -16.06 -11.71
CA LEU A 593 29.58 -16.20 -10.26
C LEU A 593 30.22 -17.55 -9.90
N SER A 594 29.88 -18.62 -10.62
CA SER A 594 30.48 -19.94 -10.40
C SER A 594 31.96 -19.94 -10.80
N LEU A 595 32.30 -19.36 -11.95
CA LEU A 595 33.68 -19.24 -12.42
C LEU A 595 34.53 -18.44 -11.42
N LEU A 596 34.09 -17.24 -11.05
CA LEU A 596 34.80 -16.38 -10.10
C LEU A 596 34.94 -17.01 -8.70
N ARG A 597 33.98 -17.84 -8.29
CA ARG A 597 34.04 -18.54 -7.00
C ARG A 597 35.07 -19.66 -6.96
N GLN A 598 35.38 -20.29 -8.11
CA GLN A 598 36.40 -21.35 -8.20
C GLN A 598 37.81 -20.81 -8.39
N MET A 599 37.95 -19.52 -8.70
CA MET A 599 39.26 -18.87 -8.82
C MET A 599 39.94 -18.76 -7.44
N THR A 600 41.21 -19.15 -7.37
CA THR A 600 42.09 -19.00 -6.21
C THR A 600 42.99 -17.78 -6.40
N ASP A 601 43.77 -17.43 -5.39
CA ASP A 601 44.74 -16.32 -5.46
C ASP A 601 45.71 -16.48 -6.64
N ALA A 602 46.16 -17.71 -6.92
CA ALA A 602 47.02 -18.03 -8.07
C ALA A 602 46.32 -17.76 -9.41
N HIS A 603 45.04 -18.15 -9.55
CA HIS A 603 44.27 -17.90 -10.78
C HIS A 603 44.07 -16.39 -11.02
N PHE A 604 43.85 -15.59 -9.96
CA PHE A 604 43.73 -14.14 -10.10
C PHE A 604 45.07 -13.47 -10.46
N GLN A 605 46.18 -13.90 -9.87
CA GLN A 605 47.51 -13.40 -10.21
C GLN A 605 47.84 -13.68 -11.67
N HIS A 606 47.67 -14.92 -12.12
CA HIS A 606 47.91 -15.33 -13.50
C HIS A 606 47.04 -14.54 -14.50
N LEU A 607 45.73 -14.39 -14.20
CA LEU A 607 44.84 -13.58 -15.03
C LEU A 607 45.33 -12.13 -15.18
N ILE A 608 45.82 -11.51 -14.09
CA ILE A 608 46.32 -10.13 -14.12
C ILE A 608 47.64 -10.05 -14.90
N GLU A 609 48.51 -11.05 -14.80
CA GLU A 609 49.80 -11.11 -15.50
C GLU A 609 49.66 -11.39 -17.00
N ASN A 610 48.60 -12.07 -17.42
CA ASN A 610 48.33 -12.41 -18.83
C ASN A 610 47.88 -11.23 -19.71
N PHE A 611 47.57 -10.06 -19.15
CA PHE A 611 47.22 -8.88 -19.95
C PHE A 611 48.48 -8.27 -20.58
N HIS A 612 48.46 -8.09 -21.91
CA HIS A 612 49.63 -7.66 -22.67
C HIS A 612 49.84 -6.14 -22.61
N SER A 613 48.78 -5.37 -22.29
CA SER A 613 48.84 -3.92 -22.17
C SER A 613 48.03 -3.38 -20.99
N LYS A 614 48.43 -2.21 -20.48
CA LYS A 614 47.68 -1.49 -19.44
C LYS A 614 46.27 -1.10 -19.90
N GLU A 615 46.04 -0.87 -21.19
CA GLU A 615 44.71 -0.51 -21.71
C GLU A 615 43.76 -1.72 -21.72
N GLU A 616 44.26 -2.93 -22.04
CA GLU A 616 43.48 -4.18 -21.92
C GLU A 616 43.06 -4.44 -20.47
N LEU A 617 44.00 -4.30 -19.53
CA LEU A 617 43.70 -4.46 -18.10
C LEU A 617 42.66 -3.43 -17.63
N LYS A 618 42.77 -2.18 -18.08
CA LYS A 618 41.80 -1.12 -17.79
C LYS A 618 40.41 -1.45 -18.34
N GLU A 619 40.32 -1.90 -19.59
CA GLU A 619 39.05 -2.28 -20.20
C GLU A 619 38.39 -3.43 -19.43
N PHE A 620 39.18 -4.45 -19.07
CA PHE A 620 38.73 -5.56 -18.24
C PHE A 620 38.20 -5.09 -16.88
N LEU A 621 38.97 -4.26 -16.15
CA LEU A 621 38.55 -3.72 -14.86
C LEU A 621 37.25 -2.91 -14.97
N LEU A 622 37.11 -2.06 -16.00
CA LEU A 622 35.87 -1.31 -16.22
C LEU A 622 34.69 -2.24 -16.54
N LYS A 623 34.88 -3.28 -17.36
CA LYS A 623 33.86 -4.29 -17.68
C LYS A 623 33.38 -5.02 -16.42
N ILE A 624 34.29 -5.60 -15.63
CA ILE A 624 33.92 -6.40 -14.46
C ILE A 624 33.27 -5.55 -13.36
N LEU A 625 33.81 -4.35 -13.07
CA LEU A 625 33.21 -3.41 -12.11
C LEU A 625 31.82 -2.95 -12.56
N CYS A 626 31.61 -2.75 -13.87
CA CYS A 626 30.31 -2.39 -14.42
C CYS A 626 29.30 -3.53 -14.27
N VAL A 627 29.67 -4.76 -14.59
CA VAL A 627 28.83 -5.94 -14.37
C VAL A 627 28.43 -6.04 -12.91
N PHE A 628 29.38 -5.95 -11.96
CA PHE A 628 29.07 -6.01 -10.52
C PHE A 628 28.11 -4.90 -10.06
N ARG A 629 28.27 -3.66 -10.54
CA ARG A 629 27.30 -2.59 -10.25
C ARG A 629 25.91 -2.93 -10.78
N ASN A 630 25.82 -3.46 -11.99
CA ASN A 630 24.53 -3.86 -12.57
C ASN A 630 23.92 -5.06 -11.83
N LEU A 631 24.73 -6.00 -11.33
CA LEU A 631 24.25 -7.12 -10.51
C LEU A 631 23.57 -6.66 -9.21
N MET A 632 24.06 -5.56 -8.63
CA MET A 632 23.49 -4.99 -7.40
C MET A 632 22.29 -4.08 -7.65
N LYS A 633 22.29 -3.32 -8.76
CA LYS A 633 21.17 -2.42 -9.12
C LYS A 633 19.97 -3.16 -9.69
N LEU A 634 20.20 -4.15 -10.55
CA LEU A 634 19.14 -4.94 -11.16
C LEU A 634 18.72 -6.05 -10.20
N SER A 635 17.42 -6.26 -10.03
CA SER A 635 16.87 -7.34 -9.19
C SER A 635 16.96 -8.70 -9.90
N ILE A 636 18.18 -9.11 -10.25
CA ILE A 636 18.46 -10.33 -11.04
C ILE A 636 17.95 -11.56 -10.30
N PHE A 637 18.17 -11.62 -8.99
CA PHE A 637 17.57 -12.63 -8.12
C PHE A 637 16.35 -12.05 -7.37
N PRO A 638 15.24 -12.82 -7.27
CA PRO A 638 14.09 -12.44 -6.46
C PRO A 638 14.49 -12.05 -5.02
N ARG A 639 13.74 -11.13 -4.40
CA ARG A 639 14.03 -10.64 -3.04
C ARG A 639 14.06 -11.77 -1.99
N ASP A 640 13.31 -12.84 -2.21
CA ASP A 640 13.23 -13.97 -1.29
C ASP A 640 14.46 -14.89 -1.36
N TRP A 641 15.27 -14.80 -2.41
CA TRP A 641 16.47 -15.61 -2.62
C TRP A 641 17.68 -15.05 -1.86
N ASN A 642 17.51 -14.85 -0.55
CA ASN A 642 18.51 -14.22 0.31
C ASN A 642 19.86 -14.95 0.28
N VAL A 643 19.86 -16.29 0.18
CA VAL A 643 21.11 -17.08 0.09
C VAL A 643 21.90 -16.74 -1.17
N MET A 644 21.24 -16.70 -2.33
CA MET A 644 21.89 -16.36 -3.59
C MET A 644 22.37 -14.92 -3.60
N ARG A 645 21.56 -13.98 -3.10
CA ARG A 645 21.94 -12.56 -3.01
C ARG A 645 23.17 -12.36 -2.12
N LEU A 646 23.21 -13.01 -0.94
CA LEU A 646 24.36 -12.95 -0.05
C LEU A 646 25.60 -13.63 -0.64
N LEU A 647 25.44 -14.76 -1.33
CA LEU A 647 26.53 -15.42 -2.04
C LEU A 647 27.11 -14.54 -3.16
N THR A 648 26.25 -13.90 -3.95
CA THR A 648 26.67 -12.92 -4.96
C THR A 648 27.44 -11.76 -4.32
N SER A 649 26.94 -11.17 -3.23
CA SER A 649 27.65 -10.11 -2.52
C SER A 649 29.02 -10.58 -2.04
N HIS A 650 29.10 -11.77 -1.43
CA HIS A 650 30.36 -12.33 -0.97
C HIS A 650 31.39 -12.50 -2.12
N ILE A 651 30.98 -13.06 -3.26
CA ILE A 651 31.86 -13.23 -4.43
C ILE A 651 32.32 -11.87 -4.99
N ILE A 652 31.43 -10.88 -5.07
CA ILE A 652 31.79 -9.52 -5.52
C ILE A 652 32.84 -8.92 -4.58
N LEU A 653 32.68 -9.08 -3.26
CA LEU A 653 33.64 -8.59 -2.27
C LEU A 653 35.01 -9.25 -2.42
N THR A 654 35.07 -10.57 -2.46
CA THR A 654 36.35 -11.29 -2.58
C THR A 654 37.05 -10.97 -3.90
N THR A 655 36.34 -11.00 -5.03
CA THR A 655 36.91 -10.60 -6.33
C THR A 655 37.41 -9.15 -6.32
N ALA A 656 36.66 -8.22 -5.73
CA ALA A 656 37.10 -6.82 -5.62
C ALA A 656 38.37 -6.66 -4.75
N GLN A 657 38.57 -7.50 -3.74
CA GLN A 657 39.79 -7.53 -2.93
C GLN A 657 41.00 -8.04 -3.72
N HIS A 658 40.83 -9.04 -4.59
CA HIS A 658 41.93 -9.53 -5.44
C HIS A 658 42.30 -8.55 -6.56
N LEU A 659 41.34 -7.76 -7.06
CA LEU A 659 41.58 -6.79 -8.13
C LEU A 659 42.13 -5.44 -7.64
N SER A 660 41.94 -5.09 -6.36
CA SER A 660 42.36 -3.78 -5.82
C SER A 660 43.87 -3.52 -5.87
N PRO A 661 44.78 -4.50 -5.63
CA PRO A 661 46.22 -4.29 -5.74
C PRO A 661 46.66 -4.02 -7.18
N ALA A 662 46.04 -4.70 -8.16
CA ALA A 662 46.31 -4.48 -9.58
C ALA A 662 45.88 -3.07 -10.03
N LEU A 663 44.74 -2.60 -9.52
CA LEU A 663 44.28 -1.24 -9.75
C LEU A 663 45.29 -0.22 -9.20
N HIS A 664 45.70 -0.39 -7.94
CA HIS A 664 46.64 0.52 -7.29
C HIS A 664 48.01 0.52 -7.98
N LYS A 665 48.61 -0.65 -8.22
CA LYS A 665 49.94 -0.79 -8.83
C LYS A 665 50.02 -0.16 -10.22
N ASN A 666 48.96 -0.28 -11.03
CA ASN A 666 49.01 0.11 -12.45
C ASN A 666 48.46 1.52 -12.72
N PHE A 667 47.56 2.05 -11.88
CA PHE A 667 46.78 3.27 -12.18
C PHE A 667 46.77 4.33 -11.06
N ALA A 668 47.65 4.28 -10.06
CA ALA A 668 47.67 5.24 -8.93
C ALA A 668 48.67 6.40 -9.06
N GLN A 669 49.82 6.18 -9.69
CA GLN A 669 50.97 7.10 -9.67
C GLN A 669 51.16 7.80 -11.03
N SER A 670 52.19 7.44 -11.82
CA SER A 670 52.56 8.14 -13.06
C SER A 670 51.49 8.11 -14.15
N ASP A 671 50.65 7.08 -14.16
CA ASP A 671 49.57 6.87 -15.14
C ASP A 671 48.20 6.85 -14.43
N PHE A 672 47.85 7.92 -13.73
CA PHE A 672 46.59 8.02 -13.01
C PHE A 672 45.36 7.94 -13.95
N ASP A 673 44.47 6.98 -13.72
CA ASP A 673 43.20 6.85 -14.47
C ASP A 673 41.97 7.11 -13.59
N PHE A 674 41.41 8.31 -13.73
CA PHE A 674 40.23 8.71 -12.97
C PHE A 674 39.02 7.76 -13.16
N LYS A 675 38.82 7.20 -14.36
CA LYS A 675 37.62 6.40 -14.67
C LYS A 675 37.63 5.08 -13.91
N VAL A 676 38.77 4.39 -13.86
CA VAL A 676 38.90 3.09 -13.15
C VAL A 676 38.71 3.26 -11.65
N TRP A 677 39.37 4.27 -11.06
CA TRP A 677 39.21 4.61 -9.64
C TRP A 677 37.78 5.02 -9.28
N ASN A 678 37.17 5.90 -10.08
CA ASN A 678 35.78 6.31 -9.87
C ASN A 678 34.82 5.11 -9.97
N SER A 679 35.07 4.21 -10.92
CA SER A 679 34.33 2.96 -11.11
C SER A 679 34.40 2.04 -9.89
N TYR A 680 35.57 1.94 -9.27
CA TYR A 680 35.80 1.17 -8.04
C TYR A 680 35.12 1.81 -6.82
N PHE A 681 35.30 3.11 -6.57
CA PHE A 681 34.61 3.79 -5.46
C PHE A 681 33.09 3.72 -5.60
N SER A 682 32.58 3.92 -6.81
CA SER A 682 31.15 3.77 -7.11
C SER A 682 30.65 2.37 -6.81
N LEU A 683 31.45 1.32 -7.08
CA LEU A 683 31.12 -0.06 -6.74
C LEU A 683 31.07 -0.26 -5.22
N ALA A 684 32.12 0.15 -4.50
CA ALA A 684 32.22 -0.02 -3.06
C ALA A 684 31.10 0.71 -2.30
N VAL A 685 30.81 1.96 -2.67
CA VAL A 685 29.70 2.74 -2.09
C VAL A 685 28.36 2.07 -2.36
N LEU A 686 28.11 1.64 -3.60
CA LEU A 686 26.88 0.93 -3.95
C LEU A 686 26.74 -0.39 -3.17
N TYR A 687 27.85 -1.10 -3.00
CA TYR A 687 27.91 -2.37 -2.27
C TYR A 687 27.52 -2.22 -0.80
N ILE A 688 28.07 -1.21 -0.12
CA ILE A 688 27.78 -0.97 1.31
C ILE A 688 26.32 -0.53 1.50
N ASN A 689 25.80 0.29 0.58
CA ASN A 689 24.43 0.82 0.64
C ASN A 689 23.36 -0.15 0.12
N GLN A 690 23.73 -1.34 -0.38
CA GLN A 690 22.76 -2.22 -1.00
C GLN A 690 21.71 -2.74 0.02
N PRO A 691 20.41 -2.85 -0.35
CA PRO A 691 19.36 -3.25 0.58
C PRO A 691 19.56 -4.62 1.23
N SER A 692 20.17 -5.57 0.50
CA SER A 692 20.42 -6.93 1.00
C SER A 692 21.46 -7.02 2.13
N LEU A 693 22.26 -5.98 2.33
CA LEU A 693 23.25 -5.91 3.40
C LEU A 693 22.84 -4.99 4.56
N GLN A 694 21.65 -4.38 4.52
CA GLN A 694 21.12 -3.61 5.66
C GLN A 694 20.58 -4.56 6.73
N LEU A 695 21.49 -5.11 7.54
CA LEU A 695 21.22 -6.17 8.52
C LEU A 695 20.25 -5.73 9.63
N GLU A 696 20.15 -4.43 9.89
CA GLU A 696 19.20 -3.80 10.80
C GLU A 696 17.73 -4.00 10.38
N ASN A 697 17.47 -4.19 9.08
CA ASN A 697 16.12 -4.45 8.56
C ASN A 697 15.74 -5.94 8.60
N LEU A 698 16.66 -6.83 9.01
CA LEU A 698 16.43 -8.27 9.07
C LEU A 698 15.96 -8.69 10.47
N SER A 699 15.13 -9.74 10.53
CA SER A 699 14.75 -10.35 11.81
C SER A 699 16.00 -10.82 12.60
N PRO A 700 16.00 -10.78 13.95
CA PRO A 700 17.15 -11.16 14.77
C PRO A 700 17.75 -12.53 14.44
N ALA A 701 16.91 -13.54 14.17
CA ALA A 701 17.36 -14.89 13.81
C ALA A 701 18.09 -14.95 12.45
N LYS A 702 17.61 -14.20 11.45
CA LYS A 702 18.28 -14.10 10.14
C LYS A 702 19.59 -13.34 10.26
N LYS A 703 19.60 -12.20 10.97
CA LYS A 703 20.81 -11.40 11.21
C LYS A 703 21.92 -12.25 11.83
N LYS A 704 21.60 -13.03 12.87
CA LYS A 704 22.56 -13.94 13.52
C LYS A 704 23.16 -14.95 12.53
N LYS A 705 22.33 -15.65 11.76
CA LYS A 705 22.82 -16.63 10.76
C LYS A 705 23.73 -16.02 9.68
N VAL A 706 23.45 -14.79 9.26
CA VAL A 706 24.30 -14.09 8.28
C VAL A 706 25.66 -13.74 8.89
N LEU A 707 25.66 -13.18 10.10
CA LEU A 707 26.88 -12.84 10.83
C LEU A 707 27.73 -14.08 11.13
N ASP A 708 27.12 -15.18 11.59
CA ASP A 708 27.82 -16.43 11.90
C ASP A 708 28.52 -17.04 10.66
N ARG A 709 27.99 -16.80 9.45
CA ARG A 709 28.51 -17.39 8.21
C ARG A 709 29.48 -16.50 7.44
N TYR A 710 29.22 -15.20 7.37
CA TYR A 710 29.95 -14.26 6.51
C TYR A 710 30.57 -13.07 7.25
N GLY A 711 30.25 -12.89 8.54
CA GLY A 711 30.50 -11.62 9.25
C GLY A 711 29.69 -10.46 8.68
N ASP A 712 30.00 -9.23 9.09
CA ASP A 712 29.43 -8.03 8.45
C ASP A 712 30.30 -7.64 7.25
N MET A 713 29.90 -8.13 6.07
CA MET A 713 30.58 -7.86 4.80
C MET A 713 30.71 -6.36 4.48
N ARG A 714 29.86 -5.49 5.06
CA ARG A 714 29.95 -4.04 4.87
C ARG A 714 31.22 -3.49 5.50
N VAL A 715 31.62 -4.00 6.67
CA VAL A 715 32.83 -3.57 7.39
C VAL A 715 34.07 -3.91 6.57
N ILE A 716 34.13 -5.13 6.01
CA ILE A 716 35.25 -5.57 5.17
C ILE A 716 35.38 -4.68 3.92
N MET A 717 34.28 -4.41 3.22
CA MET A 717 34.30 -3.49 2.07
C MET A 717 34.67 -2.07 2.49
N THR A 718 34.29 -1.64 3.70
CA THR A 718 34.63 -0.32 4.24
C THR A 718 36.13 -0.17 4.46
N PHE A 719 36.79 -1.19 5.02
CA PHE A 719 38.25 -1.19 5.13
C PHE A 719 38.94 -1.13 3.77
N GLN A 720 38.42 -1.85 2.77
CA GLN A 720 38.94 -1.76 1.40
C GLN A 720 38.75 -0.37 0.80
N LEU A 721 37.56 0.21 0.95
CA LEU A 721 37.26 1.58 0.50
C LEU A 721 38.20 2.60 1.15
N PHE A 722 38.40 2.52 2.47
CA PHE A 722 39.31 3.38 3.21
C PHE A 722 40.77 3.20 2.76
N SER A 723 41.25 1.96 2.65
CA SER A 723 42.62 1.68 2.19
C SER A 723 42.86 2.23 0.78
N MET A 724 41.92 2.03 -0.13
CA MET A 724 42.02 2.53 -1.50
C MET A 724 41.98 4.06 -1.55
N TRP A 725 41.19 4.70 -0.71
CA TRP A 725 41.19 6.16 -0.57
C TRP A 725 42.55 6.70 -0.11
N GLN A 726 43.18 6.08 0.89
CA GLN A 726 44.50 6.50 1.36
C GLN A 726 45.59 6.36 0.30
N ASN A 727 45.47 5.37 -0.58
CA ASN A 727 46.40 5.07 -1.65
C ASN A 727 46.37 6.06 -2.84
N LEU A 728 45.47 7.04 -2.85
CA LEU A 728 45.35 8.04 -3.93
C LEU A 728 46.40 9.16 -3.87
N GLY A 729 46.97 9.46 -2.70
CA GLY A 729 47.86 10.61 -2.53
C GLY A 729 47.23 11.94 -2.98
N GLU A 730 47.96 12.74 -3.77
CA GLU A 730 47.51 14.05 -4.29
C GLU A 730 46.29 13.96 -5.22
N ASN A 731 46.03 12.78 -5.80
CA ASN A 731 44.91 12.57 -6.72
C ASN A 731 43.53 12.62 -6.02
N LYS A 732 43.48 12.63 -4.67
CA LYS A 732 42.24 12.75 -3.88
C LYS A 732 41.39 13.93 -4.33
N ILE A 733 42.01 15.08 -4.64
CA ILE A 733 41.30 16.32 -5.00
C ILE A 733 40.37 16.17 -6.21
N HIS A 734 40.66 15.26 -7.14
CA HIS A 734 39.82 15.02 -8.31
C HIS A 734 38.48 14.35 -7.96
N PHE A 735 38.40 13.68 -6.80
CA PHE A 735 37.23 12.93 -6.36
C PHE A 735 36.38 13.69 -5.35
N ILE A 736 36.96 14.61 -4.58
CA ILE A 736 36.31 15.20 -3.39
C ILE A 736 34.89 15.70 -3.68
N PRO A 737 34.62 16.60 -4.65
CA PRO A 737 33.27 17.11 -4.87
C PRO A 737 32.27 16.00 -5.23
N GLY A 738 32.71 15.00 -6.01
CA GLY A 738 31.86 13.90 -6.46
C GLY A 738 31.67 12.79 -5.43
N MET A 739 32.59 12.60 -4.48
CA MET A 739 32.59 11.51 -3.52
C MET A 739 32.03 11.89 -2.14
N ILE A 740 31.85 13.17 -1.82
CA ILE A 740 31.24 13.61 -0.56
C ILE A 740 29.87 12.97 -0.36
N GLY A 741 28.95 13.09 -1.33
CA GLY A 741 27.62 12.47 -1.24
C GLY A 741 27.65 10.94 -1.12
N PRO A 742 28.37 10.22 -2.01
CA PRO A 742 28.60 8.78 -1.91
C PRO A 742 29.14 8.32 -0.54
N PHE A 743 30.17 8.98 0.00
CA PHE A 743 30.77 8.61 1.28
C PHE A 743 29.86 8.97 2.45
N LEU A 744 29.12 10.07 2.37
CA LEU A 744 28.10 10.42 3.35
C LEU A 744 26.98 9.37 3.39
N GLY A 745 26.58 8.85 2.22
CA GLY A 745 25.65 7.73 2.14
C GLY A 745 26.16 6.49 2.89
N VAL A 746 27.46 6.20 2.81
CA VAL A 746 28.10 5.11 3.56
C VAL A 746 28.07 5.40 5.06
N THR A 747 28.50 6.58 5.52
CA THR A 747 28.59 6.89 6.95
C THR A 747 27.24 6.93 7.67
N LEU A 748 26.15 7.19 6.94
CA LEU A 748 24.78 7.18 7.48
C LEU A 748 24.23 5.77 7.76
N VAL A 749 24.90 4.70 7.31
CA VAL A 749 24.53 3.31 7.65
C VAL A 749 24.68 3.09 9.18
N PRO A 750 23.69 2.47 9.86
CA PRO A 750 23.71 2.25 11.31
C PRO A 750 24.63 1.08 11.71
N GLN A 751 25.93 1.25 11.46
CA GLN A 751 27.01 0.33 11.83
C GLN A 751 28.19 1.14 12.37
N VAL A 752 28.56 0.91 13.64
CA VAL A 752 29.49 1.78 14.40
C VAL A 752 30.93 1.69 13.89
N GLU A 753 31.44 0.50 13.59
CA GLU A 753 32.81 0.30 13.12
C GLU A 753 33.05 1.00 11.77
N LEU A 754 32.08 0.90 10.87
CA LEU A 754 32.04 1.58 9.58
C LEU A 754 32.08 3.11 9.77
N ARG A 755 31.27 3.63 10.69
CA ARG A 755 31.26 5.07 11.03
C ARG A 755 32.63 5.52 11.52
N ASN A 756 33.23 4.78 12.44
CA ASN A 756 34.56 5.09 12.98
C ASN A 756 35.66 5.10 11.92
N ILE A 757 35.55 4.26 10.87
CA ILE A 757 36.53 4.21 9.77
C ILE A 757 36.30 5.36 8.78
N MET A 758 35.05 5.64 8.42
CA MET A 758 34.73 6.50 7.27
C MET A 758 34.51 7.97 7.63
N ILE A 759 34.00 8.29 8.83
CA ILE A 759 33.80 9.69 9.25
C ILE A 759 35.12 10.49 9.17
N PRO A 760 36.28 9.97 9.63
CA PRO A 760 37.55 10.68 9.51
C PRO A 760 38.00 11.00 8.07
N ILE A 761 37.41 10.37 7.04
CA ILE A 761 37.72 10.73 5.65
C ILE A 761 37.27 12.17 5.34
N PHE A 762 36.20 12.67 5.97
CA PHE A 762 35.78 14.07 5.74
C PHE A 762 36.81 15.07 6.25
N HIS A 763 37.54 14.74 7.33
CA HIS A 763 38.70 15.53 7.75
C HIS A 763 39.77 15.56 6.67
N ASP A 764 40.14 14.40 6.12
CA ASP A 764 41.13 14.30 5.04
C ASP A 764 40.68 15.04 3.77
N MET A 765 39.39 15.01 3.42
CA MET A 765 38.84 15.81 2.32
C MET A 765 38.99 17.32 2.56
N MET A 766 38.66 17.78 3.77
CA MET A 766 38.84 19.19 4.15
C MET A 766 40.30 19.61 4.11
N ASP A 767 41.20 18.80 4.65
CA ASP A 767 42.64 19.08 4.69
C ASP A 767 43.25 19.14 3.27
N TRP A 768 42.90 18.22 2.37
CA TRP A 768 43.38 18.27 0.98
C TRP A 768 42.87 19.48 0.20
N GLU A 769 41.61 19.88 0.38
CA GLU A 769 41.09 21.11 -0.24
C GLU A 769 41.76 22.35 0.37
N GLN A 770 41.91 22.39 1.70
CA GLN A 770 42.57 23.45 2.44
C GLN A 770 44.01 23.68 1.96
N ARG A 771 44.79 22.60 1.79
CA ARG A 771 46.17 22.67 1.30
C ARG A 771 46.27 23.23 -0.12
N LYS A 772 45.28 22.95 -0.99
CA LYS A 772 45.29 23.38 -2.39
C LYS A 772 44.72 24.78 -2.60
N ASN A 773 43.60 25.08 -1.97
CA ASN A 773 42.79 26.28 -2.22
C ASN A 773 42.88 27.33 -1.10
N GLY A 774 43.51 27.00 0.05
CA GLY A 774 43.54 27.83 1.25
C GLY A 774 42.22 27.88 2.04
N ASN A 775 41.20 27.15 1.59
CA ASN A 775 39.88 27.00 2.22
C ASN A 775 39.24 25.67 1.79
N PHE A 776 38.24 25.19 2.52
CA PHE A 776 37.46 23.97 2.20
C PHE A 776 35.98 24.26 1.87
N LYS A 777 35.69 25.43 1.27
CA LYS A 777 34.30 25.88 1.03
C LYS A 777 33.53 24.96 0.06
N GLN A 778 34.20 24.26 -0.85
CA GLN A 778 33.54 23.32 -1.75
C GLN A 778 33.08 22.08 -0.99
N VAL A 779 33.94 21.52 -0.12
CA VAL A 779 33.56 20.42 0.78
C VAL A 779 32.40 20.83 1.67
N GLU A 780 32.46 22.02 2.29
CA GLU A 780 31.38 22.54 3.12
C GLU A 780 30.04 22.62 2.37
N ALA A 781 30.03 23.19 1.16
CA ALA A 781 28.81 23.34 0.37
C ALA A 781 28.20 21.99 -0.06
N GLU A 782 29.02 21.08 -0.58
CA GLU A 782 28.55 19.75 -1.01
C GLU A 782 28.11 18.90 0.18
N LEU A 783 28.81 18.97 1.33
CA LEU A 783 28.42 18.19 2.51
C LEU A 783 27.07 18.62 3.04
N ILE A 784 26.82 19.94 3.17
CA ILE A 784 25.52 20.46 3.58
C ILE A 784 24.42 20.07 2.58
N ASP A 785 24.68 20.14 1.27
CA ASP A 785 23.69 19.79 0.25
C ASP A 785 23.31 18.32 0.28
N LYS A 786 24.30 17.42 0.34
CA LYS A 786 24.05 15.99 0.36
C LYS A 786 23.46 15.52 1.69
N LEU A 787 23.82 16.15 2.80
CA LEU A 787 23.26 15.83 4.10
C LEU A 787 21.77 16.16 4.19
N ASP A 788 21.35 17.34 3.71
CA ASP A 788 19.93 17.71 3.64
C ASP A 788 19.10 16.67 2.87
N SER A 789 19.58 16.29 1.68
CA SER A 789 18.93 15.31 0.82
C SER A 789 18.85 13.93 1.47
N LEU A 790 19.98 13.40 1.97
CA LEU A 790 20.04 12.04 2.51
C LEU A 790 19.26 11.87 3.82
N VAL A 791 19.25 12.88 4.69
CA VAL A 791 18.44 12.84 5.93
C VAL A 791 16.96 12.96 5.60
N SER A 792 16.59 13.78 4.60
CA SER A 792 15.22 13.86 4.07
C SER A 792 14.74 12.52 3.49
N GLU A 793 15.63 11.71 2.90
CA GLU A 793 15.34 10.34 2.43
C GLU A 793 15.20 9.30 3.57
N GLY A 794 15.30 9.74 4.83
CA GLY A 794 15.10 8.88 6.01
C GLY A 794 16.37 8.29 6.61
N LYS A 795 17.56 8.67 6.14
CA LYS A 795 18.85 8.19 6.66
C LYS A 795 19.34 9.01 7.88
N GLY A 796 20.39 8.53 8.55
CA GLY A 796 21.00 9.16 9.73
C GLY A 796 20.31 8.82 11.05
N ASP A 797 20.97 9.09 12.17
CA ASP A 797 20.43 8.95 13.52
C ASP A 797 21.22 9.81 14.51
N GLU A 798 20.73 9.89 15.75
CA GLU A 798 21.37 10.66 16.83
C GLU A 798 22.79 10.18 17.12
N ASN A 799 23.04 8.86 17.06
CA ASN A 799 24.36 8.29 17.25
C ASN A 799 25.35 8.76 16.16
N TYR A 800 24.90 8.87 14.91
CA TYR A 800 25.72 9.39 13.81
C TYR A 800 26.07 10.86 14.04
N ARG A 801 25.10 11.69 14.48
CA ARG A 801 25.35 13.10 14.82
C ARG A 801 26.42 13.23 15.90
N GLU A 802 26.31 12.45 16.98
CA GLU A 802 27.29 12.47 18.08
C GLU A 802 28.67 12.03 17.63
N LEU A 803 28.78 10.90 16.92
CA LEU A 803 30.06 10.39 16.40
C LEU A 803 30.70 11.34 15.38
N PHE A 804 29.89 11.96 14.51
CA PHE A 804 30.37 12.91 13.51
C PHE A 804 31.04 14.11 14.17
N GLY A 805 30.38 14.71 15.18
CA GLY A 805 30.95 15.80 15.95
C GLY A 805 32.21 15.38 16.70
N LEU A 806 32.13 14.30 17.48
CA LEU A 806 33.23 13.82 18.32
C LEU A 806 34.51 13.53 17.51
N LEU A 807 34.42 12.68 16.48
CA LEU A 807 35.59 12.19 15.74
C LEU A 807 36.25 13.29 14.90
N LEU A 808 35.47 14.21 14.32
CA LEU A 808 36.03 15.29 13.52
C LEU A 808 36.64 16.38 14.40
N LEU A 809 36.01 16.75 15.52
CA LEU A 809 36.58 17.75 16.43
C LEU A 809 37.91 17.28 17.03
N GLU A 810 38.02 15.99 17.40
CA GLU A 810 39.27 15.41 17.89
C GLU A 810 40.41 15.51 16.86
N LYS A 811 40.10 15.30 15.57
CA LYS A 811 41.10 15.42 14.49
C LYS A 811 41.50 16.87 14.21
N ILE A 812 40.53 17.78 14.21
CA ILE A 812 40.71 19.19 13.87
C ILE A 812 41.50 19.95 14.96
N GLU A 813 41.47 19.49 16.20
CA GLU A 813 42.15 20.16 17.33
C GLU A 813 43.65 20.40 17.07
N GLN A 814 44.29 19.50 16.31
CA GLN A 814 45.72 19.55 15.99
C GLN A 814 46.05 20.39 14.74
N GLU A 815 45.05 20.89 14.03
CA GLU A 815 45.21 21.55 12.73
C GLU A 815 45.41 23.07 12.82
N THR A 816 46.08 23.64 11.82
CA THR A 816 46.30 25.10 11.74
C THR A 816 45.02 25.89 11.43
N TRP A 817 44.06 25.24 10.79
CA TRP A 817 42.74 25.77 10.43
C TRP A 817 41.64 25.35 11.43
N ARG A 818 42.02 25.04 12.68
CA ARG A 818 41.09 24.52 13.71
C ARG A 818 39.88 25.41 13.99
N GLU A 819 40.02 26.73 13.93
CA GLU A 819 38.92 27.66 14.23
C GLU A 819 37.81 27.57 13.18
N THR A 820 38.19 27.60 11.90
CA THR A 820 37.24 27.45 10.79
C THR A 820 36.66 26.03 10.75
N GLY A 821 37.48 25.01 10.99
CA GLY A 821 37.05 23.61 11.07
C GLY A 821 36.04 23.36 12.22
N THR A 822 36.32 23.86 13.42
CA THR A 822 35.45 23.72 14.60
C THR A 822 34.09 24.41 14.37
N SER A 823 34.12 25.61 13.80
CA SER A 823 32.91 26.36 13.44
C SER A 823 32.04 25.58 12.44
N PHE A 824 32.66 25.01 11.40
CA PHE A 824 31.97 24.19 10.40
C PHE A 824 31.36 22.92 11.01
N VAL A 825 32.14 22.11 11.74
CA VAL A 825 31.63 20.85 12.34
C VAL A 825 30.51 21.13 13.35
N THR A 826 30.63 22.18 14.15
CA THR A 826 29.56 22.60 15.08
C THR A 826 28.29 22.98 14.33
N SER A 827 28.43 23.74 13.24
CA SER A 827 27.29 24.15 12.39
C SER A 827 26.61 22.96 11.72
N VAL A 828 27.37 22.00 11.20
CA VAL A 828 26.84 20.76 10.60
C VAL A 828 26.19 19.86 11.66
N THR A 829 26.76 19.76 12.86
CA THR A 829 26.17 18.96 13.95
C THR A 829 24.81 19.53 14.37
N ARG A 830 24.70 20.86 14.46
CA ARG A 830 23.42 21.56 14.73
C ARG A 830 22.44 21.43 13.55
N LEU A 831 22.94 21.45 12.32
CA LEU A 831 22.11 21.15 11.13
C LEU A 831 21.52 19.75 11.21
N MET A 832 22.34 18.75 11.54
CA MET A 832 21.90 17.36 11.66
C MET A 832 20.81 17.20 12.73
N GLU A 833 20.95 17.84 13.89
CA GLU A 833 19.89 17.86 14.91
C GLU A 833 18.57 18.39 14.33
N ARG A 834 18.59 19.51 13.60
CA ARG A 834 17.40 20.10 12.98
C ARG A 834 16.82 19.25 11.85
N LEU A 835 17.68 18.61 11.05
CA LEU A 835 17.25 17.72 9.98
C LEU A 835 16.66 16.41 10.52
N LEU A 836 17.18 15.89 11.64
CA LEU A 836 16.65 14.71 12.32
C LEU A 836 15.27 15.03 12.92
N ASP A 837 15.13 16.19 13.59
CA ASP A 837 13.83 16.71 14.05
C ASP A 837 12.84 16.80 12.86
N TYR A 838 13.24 17.46 11.77
CA TYR A 838 12.44 17.60 10.55
C TYR A 838 12.02 16.24 9.98
N ARG A 839 12.95 15.30 9.84
CA ARG A 839 12.69 13.95 9.33
C ARG A 839 11.69 13.21 10.20
N ASP A 840 11.81 13.30 11.52
CA ASP A 840 10.91 12.61 12.42
C ASP A 840 9.51 13.25 12.43
N CYS A 841 9.40 14.58 12.24
CA CYS A 841 8.11 15.24 11.97
C CYS A 841 7.47 14.81 10.63
N MET A 842 8.30 14.47 9.64
CA MET A 842 7.85 14.07 8.29
C MET A 842 7.52 12.58 8.16
N LYS A 843 7.88 11.74 9.15
CA LYS A 843 7.57 10.31 9.17
C LYS A 843 6.16 10.07 9.72
N GLY A 844 5.30 9.43 8.92
CA GLY A 844 3.95 8.99 9.33
C GLY A 844 2.83 10.02 9.16
N ASP A 845 1.63 9.68 9.64
CA ASP A 845 0.42 10.52 9.62
C ASP A 845 0.45 11.61 10.72
N GLU A 846 1.62 12.20 10.98
CA GLU A 846 1.74 13.37 11.86
C GLU A 846 0.99 14.58 11.26
N THR A 847 0.42 15.40 12.14
CA THR A 847 -0.45 16.53 11.79
C THR A 847 0.29 17.63 11.04
N GLU A 848 -0.38 18.24 10.04
CA GLU A 848 0.20 19.25 9.13
C GLU A 848 0.86 20.43 9.86
N ASN A 849 0.32 20.85 11.01
CA ASN A 849 0.87 21.95 11.81
C ASN A 849 2.28 21.68 12.34
N LYS A 850 2.56 20.43 12.77
CA LYS A 850 3.91 20.03 13.21
C LYS A 850 4.88 20.07 12.03
N LYS A 851 4.48 19.56 10.86
CA LYS A 851 5.29 19.56 9.63
C LYS A 851 5.64 20.99 9.19
N ILE A 852 4.67 21.90 9.22
CA ILE A 852 4.84 23.32 8.93
C ILE A 852 5.80 23.97 9.94
N GLY A 853 5.60 23.73 11.24
CA GLY A 853 6.47 24.25 12.31
C GLY A 853 7.93 23.80 12.19
N CYS A 854 8.17 22.50 11.98
CA CYS A 854 9.52 21.96 11.79
C CYS A 854 10.18 22.55 10.52
N THR A 855 9.40 22.77 9.45
CA THR A 855 9.90 23.37 8.20
C THR A 855 10.27 24.84 8.35
N VAL A 856 9.45 25.65 9.05
CA VAL A 856 9.77 27.06 9.33
C VAL A 856 11.05 27.17 10.16
N ASN A 857 11.22 26.29 11.15
CA ASN A 857 12.46 26.26 11.95
C ASN A 857 13.70 25.98 11.08
N LEU A 858 13.62 24.98 10.20
CA LEU A 858 14.73 24.64 9.30
C LEU A 858 15.00 25.75 8.27
N LEU A 859 13.95 26.39 7.76
CA LEU A 859 14.04 27.55 6.86
C LEU A 859 14.75 28.73 7.54
N ASN A 860 14.39 29.04 8.79
CA ASN A 860 15.07 30.09 9.55
C ASN A 860 16.54 29.76 9.77
N PHE A 861 16.86 28.50 10.12
CA PHE A 861 18.23 28.03 10.31
C PHE A 861 19.10 28.21 9.04
N TYR A 862 18.56 27.89 7.86
CA TYR A 862 19.27 28.12 6.59
C TYR A 862 19.49 29.60 6.27
N LYS A 863 18.60 30.49 6.72
CA LYS A 863 18.72 31.94 6.53
C LYS A 863 19.70 32.58 7.51
N SER A 864 19.52 32.35 8.81
CA SER A 864 20.20 33.10 9.87
C SER A 864 21.53 32.51 10.30
N GLU A 865 21.68 31.18 10.26
CA GLU A 865 22.85 30.51 10.83
C GLU A 865 23.80 29.99 9.75
N ILE A 866 23.27 29.28 8.76
CA ILE A 866 24.07 28.66 7.69
C ILE A 866 24.30 29.61 6.50
N ASN A 867 23.38 30.55 6.28
CA ASN A 867 23.40 31.50 5.16
C ASN A 867 23.57 30.82 3.78
N LYS A 868 22.77 29.78 3.49
CA LYS A 868 22.74 29.07 2.19
C LYS A 868 21.44 29.34 1.46
N GLU A 869 21.47 30.36 0.59
CA GLU A 869 20.30 30.88 -0.13
C GLU A 869 19.57 29.80 -0.95
N GLU A 870 20.28 28.94 -1.67
CA GLU A 870 19.65 27.89 -2.49
C GLU A 870 18.80 26.94 -1.63
N MET A 871 19.30 26.54 -0.46
CA MET A 871 18.53 25.68 0.46
C MET A 871 17.34 26.41 1.03
N TYR A 872 17.52 27.67 1.42
CA TYR A 872 16.44 28.53 1.87
C TYR A 872 15.31 28.62 0.82
N ILE A 873 15.62 28.81 -0.46
CA ILE A 873 14.63 28.84 -1.54
C ILE A 873 13.95 27.46 -1.74
N ARG A 874 14.69 26.34 -1.65
CA ARG A 874 14.08 25.00 -1.71
C ARG A 874 13.04 24.81 -0.61
N TYR A 875 13.35 25.24 0.61
CA TYR A 875 12.44 25.12 1.75
C TYR A 875 11.27 26.12 1.69
N ILE A 876 11.44 27.30 1.08
CA ILE A 876 10.32 28.19 0.75
C ILE A 876 9.30 27.46 -0.13
N HIS A 877 9.75 26.77 -1.18
CA HIS A 877 8.85 26.04 -2.07
C HIS A 877 8.20 24.83 -1.37
N LYS A 878 8.96 24.03 -0.61
CA LYS A 878 8.40 22.94 0.19
C LYS A 878 7.31 23.45 1.15
N LEU A 879 7.56 24.56 1.84
CA LEU A 879 6.60 25.18 2.75
C LEU A 879 5.36 25.72 2.02
N CYS A 880 5.55 26.37 0.87
CA CYS A 880 4.44 26.82 0.03
C CYS A 880 3.55 25.63 -0.41
N ASP A 881 4.15 24.52 -0.84
CA ASP A 881 3.39 23.34 -1.28
C ASP A 881 2.59 22.72 -0.14
N MET A 882 3.14 22.67 1.08
CA MET A 882 2.39 22.23 2.27
C MET A 882 1.23 23.17 2.60
N HIS A 883 1.43 24.50 2.53
CA HIS A 883 0.33 25.45 2.75
C HIS A 883 -0.77 25.32 1.70
N LEU A 884 -0.42 25.02 0.44
CA LEU A 884 -1.40 24.78 -0.61
C LEU A 884 -2.19 23.47 -0.39
N GLN A 885 -1.55 22.43 0.13
CA GLN A 885 -2.22 21.18 0.52
C GLN A 885 -3.20 21.40 1.68
N ALA A 886 -2.82 22.23 2.65
CA ALA A 886 -3.63 22.60 3.81
C ALA A 886 -4.66 23.73 3.54
N GLU A 887 -4.82 24.17 2.28
CA GLU A 887 -5.68 25.28 1.86
C GLU A 887 -5.38 26.64 2.56
N ASN A 888 -4.17 26.80 3.11
CA ASN A 888 -3.67 28.00 3.76
C ASN A 888 -3.09 28.99 2.72
N PHE A 889 -3.96 29.55 1.88
CA PHE A 889 -3.53 30.41 0.76
C PHE A 889 -2.81 31.69 1.19
N THR A 890 -3.19 32.28 2.33
CA THR A 890 -2.57 33.51 2.85
C THR A 890 -1.12 33.24 3.25
N GLU A 891 -0.89 32.16 4.00
CA GLU A 891 0.44 31.74 4.43
C GLU A 891 1.30 31.28 3.24
N ALA A 892 0.71 30.64 2.22
CA ALA A 892 1.40 30.31 0.97
C ALA A 892 1.88 31.57 0.23
N ALA A 893 1.07 32.63 0.20
CA ALA A 893 1.43 33.91 -0.40
C ALA A 893 2.61 34.57 0.33
N PHE A 894 2.54 34.66 1.66
CA PHE A 894 3.66 35.18 2.47
C PHE A 894 4.93 34.34 2.34
N THR A 895 4.79 33.02 2.21
CA THR A 895 5.92 32.13 2.02
C THR A 895 6.64 32.41 0.70
N LEU A 896 5.91 32.55 -0.42
CA LEU A 896 6.53 32.91 -1.71
C LEU A 896 7.06 34.35 -1.74
N LEU A 897 6.49 35.25 -0.96
CA LEU A 897 7.03 36.60 -0.81
C LEU A 897 8.48 36.59 -0.30
N LEU A 898 8.84 35.63 0.57
CA LEU A 898 10.23 35.46 1.01
C LEU A 898 11.20 35.23 -0.15
N TYR A 899 10.79 34.52 -1.22
CA TYR A 899 11.64 34.35 -2.41
C TYR A 899 11.59 35.59 -3.31
N TRP A 900 10.42 36.20 -3.43
CA TRP A 900 10.26 37.45 -4.18
C TRP A 900 11.13 38.59 -3.63
N GLU A 901 11.32 38.67 -2.31
CA GLU A 901 12.19 39.64 -1.63
C GLU A 901 13.68 39.46 -1.97
N LEU A 902 14.12 38.24 -2.30
CA LEU A 902 15.51 37.96 -2.70
C LEU A 902 15.82 38.38 -4.14
N LEU A 903 14.80 38.65 -4.95
CA LEU A 903 14.97 38.98 -6.37
C LEU A 903 14.93 40.48 -6.61
N HIS A 904 15.61 40.93 -7.66
CA HIS A 904 15.58 42.32 -8.12
C HIS A 904 14.90 42.43 -9.50
N TRP A 905 14.35 43.61 -9.79
CA TRP A 905 13.76 43.93 -11.10
C TRP A 905 14.86 44.22 -12.14
N GLU A 906 15.77 43.25 -12.33
CA GLU A 906 16.94 43.35 -13.21
C GLU A 906 16.95 42.22 -14.26
N GLU A 907 17.57 42.46 -15.41
CA GLU A 907 17.72 41.45 -16.46
C GLU A 907 18.83 40.42 -16.21
N ARG A 908 19.38 40.35 -14.99
CA ARG A 908 20.45 39.42 -14.63
C ARG A 908 20.03 37.96 -14.89
N PRO A 909 20.83 37.14 -15.59
CA PRO A 909 20.48 35.76 -15.89
C PRO A 909 20.54 34.89 -14.64
N LEU A 910 19.48 34.12 -14.39
CA LEU A 910 19.45 33.04 -13.41
C LEU A 910 19.58 31.70 -14.12
N LYS A 911 20.31 30.77 -13.48
CA LYS A 911 20.38 29.38 -13.91
C LYS A 911 19.03 28.67 -13.71
N ASP A 912 18.91 27.52 -14.35
CA ASP A 912 17.89 26.54 -14.06
C ASP A 912 17.96 26.13 -12.58
N PHE A 913 16.83 26.18 -11.89
CA PHE A 913 16.76 25.87 -10.47
C PHE A 913 15.33 25.43 -10.11
N LEU A 914 15.20 24.31 -9.39
CA LEU A 914 13.92 23.67 -9.12
C LEU A 914 13.13 23.41 -10.41
N HIS A 915 11.91 23.95 -10.52
CA HIS A 915 11.05 23.88 -11.71
C HIS A 915 11.17 25.13 -12.60
N TYR A 916 12.03 26.08 -12.25
CA TYR A 916 12.21 27.30 -13.03
C TYR A 916 13.27 27.10 -14.11
N PRO A 917 12.97 27.42 -15.38
CA PRO A 917 13.96 27.41 -16.45
C PRO A 917 14.99 28.54 -16.24
N ALA A 918 16.11 28.46 -16.96
CA ALA A 918 17.06 29.56 -17.05
C ALA A 918 16.36 30.80 -17.66
N GLN A 919 16.28 31.88 -16.89
CA GLN A 919 15.54 33.10 -17.22
C GLN A 919 16.10 34.29 -16.45
N SER A 920 15.71 35.53 -16.78
CA SER A 920 16.17 36.69 -16.01
C SER A 920 15.50 36.79 -14.64
N GLN A 921 16.16 37.47 -13.70
CA GLN A 921 15.59 37.77 -12.38
C GLN A 921 14.24 38.49 -12.51
N TRP A 922 14.14 39.46 -13.42
CA TRP A 922 12.91 40.19 -13.70
C TRP A 922 11.73 39.24 -14.03
N HIS A 923 11.90 38.34 -14.99
CA HIS A 923 10.82 37.40 -15.38
C HIS A 923 10.46 36.43 -14.25
N ARG A 924 11.44 36.00 -13.43
CA ARG A 924 11.16 35.15 -12.27
C ARG A 924 10.37 35.90 -11.20
N LYS A 925 10.76 37.15 -10.92
CA LYS A 925 10.10 38.02 -9.94
C LYS A 925 8.68 38.37 -10.37
N GLU A 926 8.46 38.65 -11.66
CA GLU A 926 7.14 38.86 -12.24
C GLU A 926 6.22 37.63 -12.07
N SER A 927 6.70 36.45 -12.46
CA SER A 927 5.93 35.20 -12.35
C SER A 927 5.56 34.88 -10.91
N LEU A 928 6.49 35.07 -9.96
CA LEU A 928 6.23 34.91 -8.53
C LEU A 928 5.19 35.91 -8.04
N CYS A 929 5.32 37.18 -8.41
CA CYS A 929 4.39 38.23 -8.02
C CYS A 929 2.96 37.91 -8.47
N ARG A 930 2.78 37.47 -9.73
CA ARG A 930 1.47 37.03 -10.25
C ARG A 930 0.88 35.86 -9.44
N ARG A 931 1.70 34.88 -9.04
CA ARG A 931 1.27 33.76 -8.18
C ARG A 931 0.89 34.23 -6.78
N VAL A 932 1.68 35.09 -6.16
CA VAL A 932 1.41 35.67 -4.83
C VAL A 932 0.10 36.43 -4.83
N ILE A 933 -0.14 37.28 -5.84
CA ILE A 933 -1.40 38.02 -6.01
C ILE A 933 -2.57 37.05 -6.11
N HIS A 934 -2.45 35.99 -6.91
CA HIS A 934 -3.48 34.95 -7.01
C HIS A 934 -3.79 34.27 -5.65
N TYR A 935 -2.77 33.96 -4.85
CA TYR A 935 -2.95 33.37 -3.53
C TYR A 935 -3.58 34.34 -2.52
N PHE A 936 -3.20 35.61 -2.52
CA PHE A 936 -3.87 36.63 -1.68
C PHE A 936 -5.35 36.80 -2.06
N ASN A 937 -5.71 36.67 -3.35
CA ASN A 937 -7.10 36.67 -3.75
C ASN A 937 -7.88 35.51 -3.12
N LYS A 938 -7.34 34.29 -3.23
CA LYS A 938 -7.95 33.08 -2.66
C LYS A 938 -8.04 33.14 -1.13
N GLY A 939 -7.02 33.68 -0.47
CA GLY A 939 -6.98 33.88 0.98
C GLY A 939 -7.81 35.06 1.49
N LYS A 940 -8.47 35.83 0.60
CA LYS A 940 -9.28 37.02 0.92
C LYS A 940 -8.51 38.11 1.69
N CYS A 941 -7.19 38.19 1.48
CA CYS A 941 -6.33 39.21 2.07
C CYS A 941 -5.88 40.22 0.99
N TRP A 942 -6.85 40.89 0.38
CA TRP A 942 -6.67 41.76 -0.76
C TRP A 942 -5.77 42.98 -0.47
N GLU A 943 -5.77 43.47 0.76
CA GLU A 943 -4.96 44.61 1.21
C GLU A 943 -3.47 44.38 1.03
N PHE A 944 -2.98 43.14 1.19
CA PHE A 944 -1.57 42.80 0.94
C PHE A 944 -1.24 42.61 -0.54
N GLY A 945 -2.25 42.30 -1.37
CA GLY A 945 -2.07 42.14 -2.82
C GLY A 945 -2.07 43.46 -3.58
N ILE A 946 -2.77 44.49 -3.11
CA ILE A 946 -2.86 45.81 -3.78
C ILE A 946 -1.46 46.45 -4.00
N PRO A 947 -0.54 46.50 -3.02
CA PRO A 947 0.81 47.02 -3.24
C PRO A 947 1.56 46.31 -4.36
N LEU A 948 1.43 44.98 -4.44
CA LEU A 948 2.06 44.15 -5.48
C LEU A 948 1.46 44.42 -6.87
N CYS A 949 0.13 44.62 -6.95
CA CYS A 949 -0.52 45.04 -8.19
C CYS A 949 0.02 46.39 -8.68
N ARG A 950 0.23 47.35 -7.77
CA ARG A 950 0.78 48.67 -8.10
C ARG A 950 2.24 48.60 -8.54
N GLU A 951 3.04 47.76 -7.88
CA GLU A 951 4.44 47.55 -8.25
C GLU A 951 4.56 46.91 -9.64
N LEU A 952 3.78 45.87 -9.94
CA LEU A 952 3.71 45.30 -11.29
C LEU A 952 3.20 46.30 -12.33
N ALA A 953 2.19 47.10 -11.99
CA ALA A 953 1.69 48.12 -12.89
C ALA A 953 2.79 49.14 -13.27
N PHE A 954 3.59 49.57 -12.29
CA PHE A 954 4.73 50.45 -12.54
C PHE A 954 5.79 49.80 -13.46
N GLN A 955 6.09 48.51 -13.26
CA GLN A 955 7.02 47.78 -14.13
C GLN A 955 6.49 47.65 -15.57
N TYR A 956 5.22 47.28 -15.75
CA TYR A 956 4.62 47.16 -17.09
C TYR A 956 4.50 48.49 -17.81
N GLU A 957 4.21 49.57 -17.10
CA GLU A 957 4.18 50.92 -17.66
C GLU A 957 5.59 51.35 -18.13
N SER A 958 6.62 51.06 -17.32
CA SER A 958 8.01 51.35 -17.65
C SER A 958 8.52 50.55 -18.87
N GLN A 959 7.99 49.34 -19.08
CA GLN A 959 8.32 48.47 -20.22
C GLN A 959 7.34 48.59 -21.40
N TYR A 960 6.33 49.45 -21.30
CA TYR A 960 5.28 49.64 -22.30
C TYR A 960 4.42 48.38 -22.60
N ASP A 961 4.32 47.41 -21.68
CA ASP A 961 3.40 46.27 -21.77
C ASP A 961 2.00 46.64 -21.28
N TYR A 962 1.26 47.35 -22.15
CA TYR A 962 -0.07 47.85 -21.81
C TYR A 962 -1.13 46.75 -21.67
N GLN A 963 -0.91 45.57 -22.25
CA GLN A 963 -1.83 44.45 -22.09
C GLN A 963 -1.78 43.90 -20.67
N SER A 964 -0.57 43.62 -20.16
CA SER A 964 -0.38 43.19 -18.77
C SER A 964 -0.74 44.30 -17.79
N LEU A 965 -0.47 45.57 -18.12
CA LEU A 965 -0.88 46.73 -17.33
C LEU A 965 -2.41 46.80 -17.17
N SER A 966 -3.18 46.64 -18.25
CA SER A 966 -4.64 46.65 -18.18
C SER A 966 -5.16 45.52 -17.29
N TRP A 967 -4.58 44.32 -17.43
CA TRP A 967 -4.95 43.17 -16.61
C TRP A 967 -4.70 43.41 -15.12
N ILE A 968 -3.53 43.93 -14.74
CA ILE A 968 -3.21 44.14 -13.33
C ILE A 968 -4.03 45.28 -12.70
N ARG A 969 -4.36 46.33 -13.47
CA ARG A 969 -5.25 47.40 -13.00
C ARG A 969 -6.68 46.94 -12.80
N LYS A 970 -7.18 46.04 -13.66
CA LYS A 970 -8.49 45.39 -13.44
C LYS A 970 -8.48 44.52 -12.19
N MET A 971 -7.38 43.81 -11.93
CA MET A 971 -7.22 43.04 -10.69
C MET A 971 -7.20 43.95 -9.45
N GLU A 972 -6.49 45.07 -9.51
CA GLU A 972 -6.47 46.07 -8.44
C GLU A 972 -7.87 46.62 -8.16
N ALA A 973 -8.63 46.97 -9.20
CA ALA A 973 -10.02 47.43 -9.08
C ALA A 973 -10.91 46.38 -8.41
N ALA A 974 -10.82 45.12 -8.87
CA ALA A 974 -11.59 44.02 -8.29
C ALA A 974 -11.28 43.77 -6.81
N TYR A 975 -10.06 44.05 -6.34
CA TYR A 975 -9.71 43.93 -4.92
C TYR A 975 -10.40 44.99 -4.07
N TYR A 976 -10.51 46.23 -4.53
CA TYR A 976 -11.29 47.25 -3.83
C TYR A 976 -12.76 46.87 -3.76
N ASP A 977 -13.35 46.39 -4.86
CA ASP A 977 -14.74 45.94 -4.90
C ASP A 977 -14.96 44.77 -3.92
N ASN A 978 -14.08 43.77 -3.93
CA ASN A 978 -14.15 42.63 -3.02
C ASN A 978 -14.05 43.03 -1.54
N ILE A 979 -13.15 43.96 -1.18
CA ILE A 979 -13.06 44.51 0.19
C ILE A 979 -14.39 45.14 0.59
N MET A 980 -15.02 45.86 -0.33
CA MET A 980 -16.24 46.62 -0.10
C MET A 980 -17.52 45.79 -0.16
N GLU A 981 -17.55 44.63 -0.80
CA GLU A 981 -18.75 43.82 -1.06
C GLU A 981 -18.75 42.47 -0.32
N GLN A 982 -17.61 41.78 -0.19
CA GLN A 982 -17.53 40.43 0.39
C GLN A 982 -17.38 40.42 1.91
N GLN A 983 -18.10 39.54 2.60
CA GLN A 983 -18.03 39.42 4.05
C GLN A 983 -16.85 38.54 4.46
N ARG A 984 -16.05 39.03 5.42
CA ARG A 984 -14.90 38.31 6.00
C ARG A 984 -15.23 37.95 7.45
N LEU A 985 -14.78 36.79 7.88
CA LEU A 985 -14.87 36.36 9.28
C LEU A 985 -13.68 36.93 10.05
N GLU A 986 -13.92 37.38 11.27
CA GLU A 986 -12.85 37.80 12.18
C GLU A 986 -12.27 36.55 12.86
N PRO A 987 -10.97 36.28 12.75
CA PRO A 987 -10.34 35.13 13.39
C PRO A 987 -10.20 35.35 14.91
N GLU A 988 -10.30 34.26 15.67
CA GLU A 988 -9.86 34.25 17.07
C GLU A 988 -8.36 33.93 17.18
N PHE A 989 -7.75 34.35 18.29
CA PHE A 989 -6.34 34.11 18.54
C PHE A 989 -6.16 33.38 19.87
N PHE A 990 -5.26 32.41 19.88
CA PHE A 990 -5.02 31.53 21.03
C PHE A 990 -3.54 31.52 21.37
N ARG A 991 -3.21 31.73 22.63
CA ARG A 991 -1.85 31.52 23.15
C ARG A 991 -1.70 30.05 23.52
N VAL A 992 -0.61 29.42 23.10
CA VAL A 992 -0.21 28.06 23.48
C VAL A 992 1.19 28.05 24.09
N GLY A 993 1.34 27.54 25.32
CA GLY A 993 2.62 27.27 25.96
C GLY A 993 2.92 25.77 25.96
N PHE A 994 4.12 25.39 25.53
CA PHE A 994 4.60 24.00 25.47
C PHE A 994 5.69 23.80 26.52
N TYR A 995 5.40 23.10 27.61
CA TYR A 995 6.33 22.96 28.74
C TYR A 995 6.72 21.51 29.02
N GLY A 996 7.99 21.29 29.37
CA GLY A 996 8.57 19.98 29.70
C GLY A 996 9.47 19.41 28.60
N ARG A 997 10.39 18.51 29.00
CA ARG A 997 11.52 18.07 28.16
C ARG A 997 11.14 17.18 26.97
N LYS A 998 9.95 16.58 27.00
CA LYS A 998 9.49 15.67 25.93
C LYS A 998 8.95 16.36 24.69
N PHE A 999 8.81 17.69 24.68
CA PHE A 999 8.51 18.40 23.44
C PHE A 999 9.76 18.48 22.53
N PRO A 1000 9.55 18.50 21.18
CA PRO A 1000 10.61 18.82 20.23
C PRO A 1000 11.31 20.13 20.59
N PHE A 1001 12.60 20.27 20.28
CA PHE A 1001 13.40 21.42 20.71
C PHE A 1001 12.77 22.78 20.33
N PHE A 1002 12.18 22.87 19.15
CA PHE A 1002 11.56 24.12 18.66
C PHE A 1002 10.26 24.50 19.38
N LEU A 1003 9.64 23.57 20.12
CA LEU A 1003 8.46 23.82 20.96
C LEU A 1003 8.81 23.85 22.45
N ARG A 1004 9.85 23.12 22.88
CA ARG A 1004 10.18 22.92 24.28
C ARG A 1004 10.38 24.24 25.04
N ASN A 1005 9.57 24.42 26.08
CA ASN A 1005 9.57 25.57 26.98
C ASN A 1005 9.39 26.91 26.25
N LYS A 1006 8.59 26.90 25.18
CA LYS A 1006 8.29 28.08 24.35
C LYS A 1006 6.79 28.36 24.30
N GLU A 1007 6.48 29.61 24.00
CA GLU A 1007 5.12 30.13 23.92
C GLU A 1007 4.85 30.68 22.54
N PHE A 1008 3.65 30.44 22.03
CA PHE A 1008 3.22 30.84 20.70
C PHE A 1008 1.84 31.49 20.76
N VAL A 1009 1.57 32.42 19.86
CA VAL A 1009 0.21 32.85 19.56
C VAL A 1009 -0.19 32.33 18.19
N CYS A 1010 -1.34 31.66 18.14
CA CYS A 1010 -1.90 31.02 16.97
C CYS A 1010 -3.16 31.76 16.51
N ARG A 1011 -3.26 32.01 15.21
CA ARG A 1011 -4.46 32.45 14.51
C ARG A 1011 -5.36 31.24 14.26
N GLY A 1012 -6.57 31.27 14.81
CA GLY A 1012 -7.57 30.22 14.66
C GLY A 1012 -8.06 30.05 13.22
N HIS A 1013 -8.57 28.85 12.92
CA HIS A 1013 -9.31 28.58 11.70
C HIS A 1013 -10.66 29.31 11.68
N ASP A 1014 -11.29 29.40 10.51
CA ASP A 1014 -12.63 29.98 10.37
C ASP A 1014 -13.61 29.26 11.30
N TYR A 1015 -14.33 30.03 12.13
CA TYR A 1015 -15.28 29.55 13.16
C TYR A 1015 -14.66 28.74 14.32
N GLU A 1016 -13.33 28.67 14.43
CA GLU A 1016 -12.68 27.96 15.52
C GLU A 1016 -12.79 28.76 16.83
N ARG A 1017 -13.30 28.11 17.88
CA ARG A 1017 -13.39 28.64 19.25
C ARG A 1017 -12.36 27.97 20.15
N LEU A 1018 -12.10 28.55 21.32
CA LEU A 1018 -11.11 28.05 22.30
C LEU A 1018 -11.24 26.54 22.58
N GLU A 1019 -12.45 26.03 22.83
CA GLU A 1019 -12.67 24.61 23.15
C GLU A 1019 -12.29 23.69 21.99
N ALA A 1020 -12.68 24.06 20.76
CA ALA A 1020 -12.34 23.30 19.55
C ALA A 1020 -10.83 23.32 19.29
N PHE A 1021 -10.19 24.47 19.48
CA PHE A 1021 -8.74 24.63 19.38
C PHE A 1021 -8.00 23.78 20.42
N GLN A 1022 -8.45 23.78 21.67
CA GLN A 1022 -7.86 22.97 22.74
C GLN A 1022 -7.98 21.47 22.46
N GLN A 1023 -9.14 21.01 21.99
CA GLN A 1023 -9.34 19.61 21.58
C GLN A 1023 -8.44 19.23 20.41
N ARG A 1024 -8.30 20.11 19.41
CA ARG A 1024 -7.37 19.89 18.29
C ARG A 1024 -5.92 19.77 18.78
N MET A 1025 -5.46 20.69 19.62
CA MET A 1025 -4.09 20.64 20.15
C MET A 1025 -3.82 19.40 21.03
N LEU A 1026 -4.80 18.96 21.82
CA LEU A 1026 -4.69 17.72 22.60
C LEU A 1026 -4.75 16.47 21.71
N GLY A 1027 -5.46 16.52 20.58
CA GLY A 1027 -5.40 15.49 19.54
C GLY A 1027 -4.04 15.43 18.85
N GLU A 1028 -3.42 16.60 18.59
CA GLU A 1028 -2.07 16.70 18.02
C GLU A 1028 -0.99 16.19 19.01
N PHE A 1029 -1.18 16.39 20.32
CA PHE A 1029 -0.26 15.97 21.38
C PHE A 1029 -0.97 15.12 22.44
N PRO A 1030 -1.25 13.84 22.17
CA PRO A 1030 -2.08 13.00 23.05
C PRO A 1030 -1.43 12.67 24.40
N GLN A 1031 -0.11 12.83 24.52
CA GLN A 1031 0.62 12.65 25.78
C GLN A 1031 0.69 13.93 26.63
N ALA A 1032 0.14 15.05 26.13
CA ALA A 1032 0.21 16.32 26.81
C ALA A 1032 -0.91 16.50 27.83
N ILE A 1033 -0.57 17.08 28.97
CA ILE A 1033 -1.48 17.38 30.08
C ILE A 1033 -1.91 18.84 29.96
N ALA A 1034 -3.23 19.08 29.86
CA ALA A 1034 -3.78 20.43 29.79
C ALA A 1034 -3.71 21.13 31.16
N MET A 1035 -3.02 22.26 31.22
CA MET A 1035 -2.97 23.13 32.39
C MET A 1035 -4.27 23.96 32.46
N GLN A 1036 -4.89 24.00 33.65
CA GLN A 1036 -6.20 24.65 33.86
C GLN A 1036 -6.12 26.14 34.18
N HIS A 1037 -4.95 26.62 34.63
CA HIS A 1037 -4.77 28.00 35.08
C HIS A 1037 -3.75 28.72 34.20
N PRO A 1038 -3.92 30.03 33.95
CA PRO A 1038 -2.97 30.86 33.18
C PRO A 1038 -1.71 31.25 33.98
N ASN A 1039 -1.48 30.62 35.13
CA ASN A 1039 -0.29 30.87 35.96
C ASN A 1039 0.99 30.45 35.23
N GLN A 1040 2.10 31.12 35.52
CA GLN A 1040 3.40 30.72 34.98
C GLN A 1040 3.76 29.31 35.49
N PRO A 1041 4.34 28.45 34.65
CA PRO A 1041 4.82 27.15 35.08
C PRO A 1041 6.05 27.29 35.99
N ASP A 1042 6.05 26.55 37.10
CA ASP A 1042 7.21 26.48 37.99
C ASP A 1042 8.39 25.73 37.34
N GLU A 1043 9.62 25.96 37.83
CA GLU A 1043 10.84 25.31 37.31
C GLU A 1043 10.76 23.78 37.30
N ALA A 1044 10.05 23.20 38.29
CA ALA A 1044 9.79 21.77 38.35
C ALA A 1044 9.02 21.26 37.12
N THR A 1045 8.09 22.05 36.59
CA THR A 1045 7.31 21.73 35.38
C THR A 1045 8.17 21.81 34.13
N LEU A 1046 9.06 22.80 34.05
CA LEU A 1046 9.97 23.03 32.91
C LEU A 1046 11.01 21.91 32.76
N GLN A 1047 11.49 21.35 33.88
CA GLN A 1047 12.50 20.29 33.90
C GLN A 1047 11.93 18.87 33.89
N CYS A 1048 10.60 18.72 33.98
CA CYS A 1048 9.93 17.42 34.03
C CYS A 1048 10.00 16.68 32.68
N ASP A 1049 10.11 15.34 32.73
CA ASP A 1049 10.02 14.44 31.57
C ASP A 1049 8.56 14.12 31.18
N ALA A 1050 7.71 15.15 31.18
CA ALA A 1050 6.32 15.12 30.74
C ALA A 1050 6.05 16.23 29.72
N GLN A 1051 4.85 16.25 29.14
CA GLN A 1051 4.38 17.28 28.22
C GLN A 1051 3.22 18.02 28.87
N TYR A 1052 3.32 19.35 29.02
CA TYR A 1052 2.25 20.20 29.53
C TYR A 1052 1.87 21.25 28.49
N LEU A 1053 0.57 21.41 28.25
CA LEU A 1053 0.02 22.42 27.35
C LEU A 1053 -0.82 23.42 28.13
N GLN A 1054 -0.54 24.71 27.93
CA GLN A 1054 -1.31 25.79 28.51
C GLN A 1054 -1.92 26.66 27.40
N ILE A 1055 -3.25 26.66 27.30
CA ILE A 1055 -3.99 27.25 26.18
C ILE A 1055 -5.06 28.21 26.69
N TYR A 1056 -5.10 29.44 26.15
CA TYR A 1056 -6.16 30.42 26.40
C TYR A 1056 -6.29 31.43 25.26
N ALA A 1057 -7.45 32.09 25.16
CA ALA A 1057 -7.72 33.08 24.12
C ALA A 1057 -7.03 34.42 24.43
N VAL A 1058 -6.58 35.10 23.38
CA VAL A 1058 -5.93 36.42 23.45
C VAL A 1058 -6.58 37.38 22.45
N THR A 1059 -6.56 38.68 22.77
CA THR A 1059 -7.13 39.73 21.91
C THR A 1059 -6.02 40.47 21.16
N PRO A 1060 -6.15 40.70 19.84
CA PRO A 1060 -5.15 41.44 19.09
C PRO A 1060 -5.15 42.93 19.47
N VAL A 1061 -3.97 43.52 19.51
CA VAL A 1061 -3.76 44.96 19.70
C VAL A 1061 -3.30 45.54 18.36
N PRO A 1062 -4.14 46.35 17.67
CA PRO A 1062 -3.84 46.81 16.33
C PRO A 1062 -2.73 47.85 16.28
N ASP A 1063 -1.74 47.63 15.42
CA ASP A 1063 -0.64 48.57 15.19
C ASP A 1063 -1.07 49.76 14.30
N SER A 1064 -2.10 49.58 13.48
CA SER A 1064 -2.59 50.57 12.48
C SER A 1064 -3.57 51.60 13.07
N VAL A 1065 -3.21 52.22 14.20
CA VAL A 1065 -4.09 53.15 14.94
C VAL A 1065 -4.60 54.32 14.07
N GLY A 1066 -3.76 54.81 13.16
CA GLY A 1066 -4.11 55.91 12.25
C GLY A 1066 -5.34 55.61 11.37
N VAL A 1067 -5.44 54.42 10.78
CA VAL A 1067 -6.58 54.04 9.92
C VAL A 1067 -7.86 53.89 10.74
N LEU A 1068 -7.76 53.40 11.98
CA LEU A 1068 -8.90 53.16 12.86
C LEU A 1068 -9.54 54.46 13.35
N GLN A 1069 -8.73 55.50 13.56
CA GLN A 1069 -9.18 56.83 14.02
C GLN A 1069 -9.82 57.68 12.92
N MET A 1070 -9.62 57.36 11.63
CA MET A 1070 -10.19 58.15 10.54
C MET A 1070 -11.71 57.96 10.43
N GLU A 1071 -12.51 59.00 10.66
CA GLU A 1071 -13.98 58.94 10.62
C GLU A 1071 -14.54 58.57 9.24
N ARG A 1072 -13.88 58.98 8.15
CA ARG A 1072 -14.35 58.73 6.77
C ARG A 1072 -14.13 57.30 6.28
N VAL A 1073 -13.35 56.49 7.00
CA VAL A 1073 -13.03 55.12 6.59
C VAL A 1073 -14.16 54.17 7.01
N PRO A 1074 -14.78 53.42 6.09
CA PRO A 1074 -15.83 52.47 6.42
C PRO A 1074 -15.36 51.39 7.41
N ASP A 1075 -16.25 50.95 8.31
CA ASP A 1075 -15.95 49.90 9.29
C ASP A 1075 -15.48 48.58 8.67
N ARG A 1076 -15.87 48.32 7.42
CA ARG A 1076 -15.44 47.13 6.66
C ARG A 1076 -13.93 47.08 6.39
N ILE A 1077 -13.29 48.25 6.29
CA ILE A 1077 -11.84 48.38 6.16
C ILE A 1077 -11.21 48.34 7.56
N LYS A 1078 -11.80 49.08 8.53
CA LYS A 1078 -11.29 49.13 9.91
C LYS A 1078 -11.24 47.74 10.56
N SER A 1079 -12.29 46.94 10.40
CA SER A 1079 -12.37 45.57 10.94
C SER A 1079 -11.20 44.68 10.49
N PHE A 1080 -10.74 44.80 9.24
CA PHE A 1080 -9.56 44.06 8.77
C PHE A 1080 -8.30 44.45 9.53
N TYR A 1081 -8.01 45.74 9.66
CA TYR A 1081 -6.82 46.25 10.36
C TYR A 1081 -6.86 46.09 11.88
N ARG A 1082 -8.02 45.78 12.48
CA ARG A 1082 -8.13 45.43 13.90
C ARG A 1082 -7.46 44.09 14.21
N VAL A 1083 -7.48 43.15 13.26
CA VAL A 1083 -7.14 41.74 13.49
C VAL A 1083 -6.06 41.20 12.53
N ASN A 1084 -5.62 41.97 11.54
CA ASN A 1084 -4.56 41.58 10.59
C ASN A 1084 -3.40 42.57 10.63
N ASN A 1085 -2.21 42.07 10.33
CA ASN A 1085 -0.94 42.77 10.50
C ASN A 1085 -0.72 43.21 11.96
N VAL A 1086 -0.91 42.27 12.88
CA VAL A 1086 -0.85 42.49 14.33
C VAL A 1086 0.32 41.70 14.92
N ARG A 1087 1.20 42.38 15.66
CA ARG A 1087 2.32 41.75 16.39
C ARG A 1087 2.03 41.62 17.89
N ARG A 1088 1.11 42.42 18.43
CA ARG A 1088 0.82 42.53 19.85
C ARG A 1088 -0.52 41.89 20.18
N PHE A 1089 -0.56 41.11 21.25
CA PHE A 1089 -1.77 40.44 21.74
C PHE A 1089 -1.86 40.63 23.24
N ARG A 1090 -3.07 40.83 23.77
CA ARG A 1090 -3.28 40.99 25.20
C ARG A 1090 -4.32 40.04 25.76
N TYR A 1091 -4.12 39.64 27.00
CA TYR A 1091 -5.14 39.00 27.81
C TYR A 1091 -5.14 39.60 29.21
N ASP A 1092 -6.33 39.60 29.82
CA ASP A 1092 -6.60 40.25 31.08
C ASP A 1092 -6.98 39.18 32.10
N ARG A 1093 -6.26 39.12 33.21
CA ARG A 1093 -6.55 38.20 34.32
C ARG A 1093 -7.08 38.98 35.53
N PRO A 1094 -8.33 38.73 35.96
CA PRO A 1094 -8.86 39.38 37.14
C PRO A 1094 -8.27 38.81 38.43
N PHE A 1095 -7.95 39.70 39.37
CA PHE A 1095 -7.53 39.34 40.71
C PHE A 1095 -7.96 40.43 41.71
N HIS A 1096 -7.98 40.09 43.00
CA HIS A 1096 -8.31 41.05 44.05
C HIS A 1096 -7.06 41.38 44.89
N LYS A 1097 -6.75 42.67 45.04
CA LYS A 1097 -5.77 43.13 46.02
C LYS A 1097 -6.49 43.45 47.33
N GLY A 1098 -6.18 42.69 48.39
CA GLY A 1098 -6.85 42.81 49.69
C GLY A 1098 -8.08 41.91 49.83
N LEU A 1099 -8.95 42.23 50.80
CA LEU A 1099 -10.19 41.48 51.05
C LEU A 1099 -11.24 41.82 49.97
N LYS A 1100 -11.80 40.78 49.34
CA LYS A 1100 -12.91 40.95 48.39
C LYS A 1100 -14.12 41.55 49.11
N ASP A 1101 -14.55 42.72 48.65
CA ASP A 1101 -15.78 43.36 49.12
C ASP A 1101 -17.00 42.51 48.71
N ARG A 1102 -17.86 42.18 49.68
CA ARG A 1102 -19.03 41.30 49.49
C ARG A 1102 -20.23 42.03 48.90
N GLU A 1103 -20.30 43.35 49.04
CA GLU A 1103 -21.41 44.19 48.53
C GLU A 1103 -21.11 44.67 47.11
N ASN A 1104 -19.86 45.07 46.83
CA ASN A 1104 -19.46 45.56 45.51
C ASN A 1104 -18.05 45.10 45.13
N GLU A 1105 -17.95 44.02 44.34
CA GLU A 1105 -16.68 43.43 43.95
C GLU A 1105 -15.79 44.36 43.10
N PHE A 1106 -16.40 45.32 42.39
CA PHE A 1106 -15.68 46.25 41.51
C PHE A 1106 -14.78 47.23 42.28
N LYS A 1107 -14.95 47.40 43.60
CA LYS A 1107 -14.05 48.22 44.43
C LYS A 1107 -12.64 47.64 44.57
N SER A 1108 -12.53 46.31 44.48
CA SER A 1108 -11.28 45.58 44.74
C SER A 1108 -10.80 44.74 43.56
N LEU A 1109 -11.48 44.82 42.40
CA LEU A 1109 -11.20 44.02 41.22
C LEU A 1109 -10.10 44.66 40.37
N TRP A 1110 -8.88 44.18 40.54
CA TRP A 1110 -7.73 44.55 39.72
C TRP A 1110 -7.63 43.63 38.50
N ILE A 1111 -7.00 44.13 37.44
CA ILE A 1111 -6.73 43.35 36.23
C ILE A 1111 -5.23 43.30 36.01
N GLU A 1112 -4.68 42.08 35.95
CA GLU A 1112 -3.33 41.81 35.47
C GLU A 1112 -3.39 41.69 33.95
N ARG A 1113 -2.99 42.75 33.24
CA ARG A 1113 -2.97 42.80 31.78
C ARG A 1113 -1.60 42.39 31.28
N THR A 1114 -1.56 41.28 30.55
CA THR A 1114 -0.32 40.81 29.91
C THR A 1114 -0.39 41.05 28.41
N THR A 1115 0.57 41.80 27.88
CA THR A 1115 0.78 42.00 26.44
C THR A 1115 1.92 41.10 25.97
N LEU A 1116 1.62 40.28 24.97
CA LEU A 1116 2.53 39.36 24.29
C LEU A 1116 2.96 40.00 22.97
N ILE A 1117 4.27 40.04 22.72
CA ILE A 1117 4.86 40.57 21.50
C ILE A 1117 5.46 39.39 20.74
N LEU A 1118 4.95 39.13 19.53
CA LEU A 1118 5.42 38.04 18.68
C LEU A 1118 6.70 38.41 17.95
N SER A 1119 7.48 37.42 17.50
CA SER A 1119 8.62 37.67 16.61
C SER A 1119 8.23 38.26 15.25
N HIS A 1120 7.07 37.88 14.71
CA HIS A 1120 6.55 38.30 13.41
C HIS A 1120 5.03 38.61 13.50
N PRO A 1121 4.50 39.51 12.67
CA PRO A 1121 3.07 39.83 12.69
C PRO A 1121 2.21 38.70 12.11
N LEU A 1122 0.95 38.61 12.55
CA LEU A 1122 -0.06 37.70 11.99
C LEU A 1122 -1.06 38.48 11.08
N PRO A 1123 -1.45 37.94 9.91
CA PRO A 1123 -0.96 36.70 9.28
C PRO A 1123 0.47 36.85 8.75
N GLY A 1124 1.18 35.73 8.57
CA GLY A 1124 2.54 35.68 8.02
C GLY A 1124 2.84 34.33 7.35
N ILE A 1125 4.09 33.90 7.34
CA ILE A 1125 4.53 32.61 6.74
C ILE A 1125 4.00 31.37 7.49
N SER A 1126 3.42 31.56 8.67
CA SER A 1126 2.83 30.54 9.51
C SER A 1126 1.63 31.12 10.26
N ARG A 1127 0.72 30.26 10.72
CA ARG A 1127 -0.45 30.65 11.51
C ARG A 1127 -0.15 30.93 12.97
N TRP A 1128 1.07 30.63 13.40
CA TRP A 1128 1.54 30.90 14.75
C TRP A 1128 2.97 31.41 14.75
N PHE A 1129 3.28 32.28 15.71
CA PHE A 1129 4.64 32.77 15.92
C PHE A 1129 4.98 32.74 17.40
N GLU A 1130 6.27 32.56 17.67
CA GLU A 1130 6.83 32.54 19.02
C GLU A 1130 6.69 33.93 19.68
N VAL A 1131 6.33 33.92 20.96
CA VAL A 1131 6.32 35.10 21.82
C VAL A 1131 7.76 35.43 22.19
N GLU A 1132 8.23 36.59 21.76
CA GLU A 1132 9.59 37.08 21.99
C GLU A 1132 9.68 37.84 23.32
N GLN A 1133 8.67 38.65 23.62
CA GLN A 1133 8.63 39.51 24.79
C GLN A 1133 7.24 39.53 25.42
N ARG A 1134 7.22 39.65 26.75
CA ARG A 1134 6.01 39.82 27.57
C ARG A 1134 6.10 41.11 28.38
N GLU A 1135 4.99 41.85 28.43
CA GLU A 1135 4.84 43.06 29.24
C GLU A 1135 3.64 42.87 30.16
N LEU A 1136 3.83 43.06 31.46
CA LEU A 1136 2.78 42.91 32.47
C LEU A 1136 2.50 44.26 33.10
N VAL A 1137 1.23 44.67 33.06
CA VAL A 1137 0.74 45.92 33.64
C VAL A 1137 -0.47 45.61 34.52
N GLU A 1138 -0.47 46.10 35.74
CA GLU A 1138 -1.63 46.04 36.63
C GLU A 1138 -2.52 47.25 36.38
N VAL A 1139 -3.80 47.01 36.10
CA VAL A 1139 -4.82 48.04 35.87
C VAL A 1139 -5.68 48.15 37.12
N SER A 1140 -5.86 49.38 37.62
CA SER A 1140 -6.64 49.62 38.84
C SER A 1140 -8.14 49.38 38.61
N PRO A 1141 -8.94 49.17 39.67
CA PRO A 1141 -10.38 48.96 39.51
C PRO A 1141 -11.10 50.13 38.83
N LEU A 1142 -10.65 51.38 39.09
CA LEU A 1142 -11.17 52.57 38.44
C LEU A 1142 -10.78 52.63 36.95
N GLU A 1143 -9.53 52.37 36.61
CA GLU A 1143 -9.07 52.33 35.21
C GLU A 1143 -9.78 51.23 34.41
N ASN A 1144 -10.02 50.08 35.05
CA ASN A 1144 -10.79 48.99 34.48
C ASN A 1144 -12.23 49.44 34.20
N ALA A 1145 -12.89 50.10 35.17
CA ALA A 1145 -14.25 50.64 34.97
C ALA A 1145 -14.31 51.64 33.80
N THR A 1146 -13.35 52.57 33.72
CA THR A 1146 -13.22 53.52 32.61
C THR A 1146 -13.09 52.80 31.27
N SER A 1147 -12.20 51.82 31.17
CA SER A 1147 -12.00 51.05 29.94
C SER A 1147 -13.24 50.23 29.54
N VAL A 1148 -13.96 49.65 30.51
CA VAL A 1148 -15.16 48.86 30.26
C VAL A 1148 -16.29 49.74 29.70
N VAL A 1149 -16.51 50.93 30.28
CA VAL A 1149 -17.55 51.88 29.80
C VAL A 1149 -17.18 52.41 28.41
N GLU A 1150 -15.93 52.81 28.20
CA GLU A 1150 -15.43 53.30 26.91
C GLU A 1150 -15.60 52.25 25.79
N ASN A 1151 -15.16 51.01 26.04
CA ASN A 1151 -15.31 49.92 25.06
C ASN A 1151 -16.78 49.64 24.73
N LYS A 1152 -17.67 49.68 25.73
CA LYS A 1152 -19.11 49.47 25.52
C LYS A 1152 -19.75 50.62 24.75
N ASN A 1153 -19.33 51.87 24.99
CA ASN A 1153 -19.75 53.04 24.20
C ASN A 1153 -19.36 52.89 22.73
N GLN A 1154 -18.12 52.47 22.47
CA GLN A 1154 -17.62 52.27 21.12
C GLN A 1154 -18.37 51.13 20.40
N GLU A 1155 -18.62 50.01 21.08
CA GLU A 1155 -19.43 48.90 20.57
C GLU A 1155 -20.83 49.37 20.15
N LEU A 1156 -21.51 50.12 21.03
CA LEU A 1156 -22.83 50.68 20.77
C LEU A 1156 -22.82 51.62 19.57
N ARG A 1157 -21.83 52.52 19.47
CA ARG A 1157 -21.68 53.44 18.33
C ARG A 1157 -21.56 52.70 17.01
N THR A 1158 -20.67 51.71 16.95
CA THR A 1158 -20.47 50.90 15.74
C THR A 1158 -21.76 50.16 15.37
N LEU A 1159 -22.43 49.54 16.35
CA LEU A 1159 -23.68 48.82 16.12
C LEU A 1159 -24.79 49.76 15.61
N ILE A 1160 -24.95 50.93 16.21
CA ILE A 1160 -25.97 51.92 15.79
C ILE A 1160 -25.70 52.42 14.37
N SER A 1161 -24.45 52.74 14.03
CA SER A 1161 -24.06 53.20 12.69
C SER A 1161 -24.39 52.16 11.61
N GLN A 1162 -24.21 50.86 11.88
CA GLN A 1162 -24.55 49.79 10.94
C GLN A 1162 -26.05 49.77 10.56
N TYR A 1163 -26.94 50.00 11.53
CA TYR A 1163 -28.39 50.05 11.30
C TYR A 1163 -28.86 51.39 10.68
N GLN A 1164 -28.08 52.46 10.81
CA GLN A 1164 -28.38 53.75 10.19
C GLN A 1164 -28.08 53.78 8.69
N HIS A 1165 -27.02 53.09 8.23
CA HIS A 1165 -26.54 53.17 6.84
C HIS A 1165 -27.05 52.06 5.91
N LYS A 1166 -27.59 50.95 6.42
CA LYS A 1166 -28.13 49.85 5.58
C LYS A 1166 -29.65 49.85 5.54
N GLN A 1167 -30.22 50.04 4.34
CA GLN A 1167 -31.64 49.88 4.01
C GLN A 1167 -32.06 48.39 3.89
N LEU A 1168 -31.57 47.52 4.78
CA LEU A 1168 -31.86 46.09 4.76
C LEU A 1168 -32.60 45.69 6.02
N HIS A 1169 -33.63 44.85 5.85
CA HIS A 1169 -34.39 44.13 6.87
C HIS A 1169 -33.47 43.22 7.71
N GLY A 1170 -32.54 43.80 8.48
CA GLY A 1170 -31.64 43.10 9.38
C GLY A 1170 -32.36 42.72 10.68
N ASN A 1171 -31.95 41.58 11.25
CA ASN A 1171 -32.44 41.11 12.54
C ASN A 1171 -32.07 42.09 13.67
N ILE A 1172 -33.03 42.89 14.14
CA ILE A 1172 -32.85 43.91 15.20
C ILE A 1172 -32.49 43.31 16.57
N ASN A 1173 -32.57 41.99 16.75
CA ASN A 1173 -32.38 41.34 18.05
C ASN A 1173 -31.02 41.65 18.68
N LEU A 1174 -29.95 41.80 17.87
CA LEU A 1174 -28.63 42.13 18.40
C LEU A 1174 -28.60 43.53 19.04
N LEU A 1175 -29.17 44.53 18.36
CA LEU A 1175 -29.31 45.88 18.92
C LEU A 1175 -30.23 45.88 20.14
N SER A 1176 -31.34 45.13 20.08
CA SER A 1176 -32.29 44.98 21.19
C SER A 1176 -31.60 44.41 22.44
N MET A 1177 -30.81 43.35 22.26
CA MET A 1177 -30.07 42.66 23.32
C MET A 1177 -28.99 43.56 23.93
N THR A 1178 -28.17 44.24 23.13
CA THR A 1178 -27.10 45.11 23.63
C THR A 1178 -27.67 46.33 24.35
N LEU A 1179 -28.74 46.96 23.82
CA LEU A 1179 -29.42 48.06 24.50
C LEU A 1179 -30.02 47.61 25.84
N ASN A 1180 -30.69 46.46 25.87
CA ASN A 1180 -31.26 45.90 27.10
C ASN A 1180 -30.18 45.57 28.14
N GLY A 1181 -29.06 44.99 27.72
CA GLY A 1181 -27.96 44.63 28.63
C GLY A 1181 -27.28 45.83 29.30
N VAL A 1182 -27.29 47.01 28.66
CA VAL A 1182 -26.70 48.24 29.21
C VAL A 1182 -27.72 49.03 30.03
N ILE A 1183 -28.97 49.15 29.56
CA ILE A 1183 -30.03 49.94 30.22
C ILE A 1183 -30.65 49.20 31.42
N ASP A 1184 -30.92 47.91 31.27
CA ASP A 1184 -31.58 47.04 32.26
C ASP A 1184 -30.57 46.02 32.80
N ALA A 1185 -29.41 46.48 33.25
CA ALA A 1185 -28.27 45.66 33.69
C ALA A 1185 -28.55 44.88 35.00
N ALA A 1186 -29.63 44.08 35.01
CA ALA A 1186 -30.24 43.46 36.19
C ALA A 1186 -29.37 42.41 36.89
N VAL A 1187 -28.36 41.84 36.20
CA VAL A 1187 -27.48 40.80 36.74
C VAL A 1187 -26.18 41.39 37.30
N ASN A 1188 -25.50 42.26 36.54
CA ASN A 1188 -24.18 42.81 36.91
C ASN A 1188 -24.25 44.19 37.58
N GLY A 1189 -25.44 44.77 37.75
CA GLY A 1189 -25.66 46.07 38.39
C GLY A 1189 -25.27 47.31 37.56
N GLY A 1190 -24.60 47.11 36.41
CA GLY A 1190 -24.33 48.16 35.42
C GLY A 1190 -23.49 49.32 35.94
N ILE A 1191 -23.62 50.48 35.29
CA ILE A 1191 -22.86 51.69 35.64
C ILE A 1191 -23.14 52.21 37.06
N ALA A 1192 -24.30 51.88 37.65
CA ALA A 1192 -24.64 52.28 39.02
C ALA A 1192 -23.65 51.72 40.06
N ARG A 1193 -23.14 50.50 39.85
CA ARG A 1193 -22.11 49.90 40.73
C ARG A 1193 -20.78 50.65 40.69
N TYR A 1194 -20.43 51.26 39.55
CA TYR A 1194 -19.25 52.12 39.46
C TYR A 1194 -19.47 53.47 40.16
N GLN A 1195 -20.70 54.01 40.13
CA GLN A 1195 -21.04 55.21 40.90
C GLN A 1195 -20.92 54.96 42.42
N GLU A 1196 -21.49 53.86 42.91
CA GLU A 1196 -21.38 53.44 44.32
C GLU A 1196 -19.93 53.13 44.75
N ALA A 1197 -19.07 52.74 43.79
CA ALA A 1197 -17.68 52.40 44.06
C ALA A 1197 -16.76 53.62 44.11
N PHE A 1198 -16.86 54.50 43.12
CA PHE A 1198 -15.83 55.51 42.85
C PHE A 1198 -16.32 56.96 43.00
N PHE A 1199 -17.63 57.21 43.07
CA PHE A 1199 -18.19 58.56 43.27
C PHE A 1199 -18.62 58.83 44.71
N ASP A 1200 -18.32 57.90 45.62
CA ASP A 1200 -18.54 58.08 47.04
C ASP A 1200 -17.55 59.10 47.63
N LYS A 1201 -18.01 59.95 48.56
CA LYS A 1201 -17.20 61.06 49.11
C LYS A 1201 -15.94 60.55 49.82
N ASP A 1202 -16.03 59.37 50.45
CA ASP A 1202 -14.91 58.73 51.15
C ASP A 1202 -13.83 58.22 50.19
N TYR A 1203 -14.21 57.71 49.01
CA TYR A 1203 -13.26 57.27 47.97
C TYR A 1203 -12.50 58.46 47.36
N ILE A 1204 -13.23 59.52 46.99
CA ILE A 1204 -12.66 60.73 46.36
C ILE A 1204 -11.66 61.41 47.31
N THR A 1205 -11.97 61.46 48.61
CA THR A 1205 -11.09 62.09 49.62
C THR A 1205 -9.84 61.25 49.89
N SER A 1206 -9.93 59.91 49.76
CA SER A 1206 -8.82 58.99 50.05
C SER A 1206 -7.86 58.78 48.87
N HIS A 1207 -8.27 59.05 47.62
CA HIS A 1207 -7.47 58.86 46.41
C HIS A 1207 -7.48 60.13 45.52
N PRO A 1208 -6.87 61.25 45.94
CA PRO A 1208 -6.86 62.50 45.18
C PRO A 1208 -6.17 62.39 43.82
N GLU A 1209 -5.24 61.46 43.64
CA GLU A 1209 -4.55 61.17 42.38
C GLU A 1209 -5.46 60.63 41.27
N ASP A 1210 -6.63 60.09 41.63
CA ASP A 1210 -7.59 59.50 40.69
C ASP A 1210 -8.63 60.51 40.16
N THR A 1211 -8.57 61.78 40.59
CA THR A 1211 -9.55 62.83 40.25
C THR A 1211 -9.78 63.00 38.74
N GLU A 1212 -8.70 62.97 37.94
CA GLU A 1212 -8.79 63.05 36.47
C GLU A 1212 -9.53 61.84 35.87
N LYS A 1213 -9.25 60.64 36.37
CA LYS A 1213 -9.86 59.38 35.89
C LYS A 1213 -11.33 59.27 36.31
N ILE A 1214 -11.68 59.76 37.50
CA ILE A 1214 -13.06 59.85 37.98
C ILE A 1214 -13.86 60.79 37.06
N THR A 1215 -13.27 61.93 36.68
CA THR A 1215 -13.88 62.88 35.74
C THR A 1215 -14.07 62.25 34.36
N GLN A 1216 -13.05 61.56 33.85
CA GLN A 1216 -13.14 60.81 32.59
C GLN A 1216 -14.27 59.74 32.62
N LEU A 1217 -14.41 59.01 33.71
CA LEU A 1217 -15.49 58.03 33.87
C LEU A 1217 -16.87 58.69 33.88
N LYS A 1218 -17.03 59.85 34.55
CA LYS A 1218 -18.27 60.65 34.51
C LYS A 1218 -18.61 61.06 33.08
N ASP A 1219 -17.64 61.58 32.33
CA ASP A 1219 -17.84 62.02 30.94
C ASP A 1219 -18.24 60.86 30.02
N LEU A 1220 -17.58 59.71 30.14
CA LEU A 1220 -17.93 58.50 29.39
C LEU A 1220 -19.33 57.97 29.74
N MET A 1221 -19.77 58.07 31.00
CA MET A 1221 -21.13 57.70 31.38
C MET A 1221 -22.17 58.66 30.80
N GLN A 1222 -21.89 59.96 30.77
CA GLN A 1222 -22.78 60.94 30.13
C GLN A 1222 -22.86 60.71 28.61
N GLU A 1223 -21.73 60.44 28.00
CA GLU A 1223 -21.63 60.07 26.59
C GLU A 1223 -22.42 58.78 26.29
N GLN A 1224 -22.35 57.78 27.17
CA GLN A 1224 -23.11 56.52 27.05
C GLN A 1224 -24.61 56.79 26.99
N VAL A 1225 -25.13 57.69 27.83
CA VAL A 1225 -26.54 58.10 27.81
C VAL A 1225 -26.92 58.70 26.46
N HIS A 1226 -26.07 59.56 25.89
CA HIS A 1226 -26.31 60.14 24.57
C HIS A 1226 -26.37 59.07 23.48
N ILE A 1227 -25.40 58.14 23.47
CA ILE A 1227 -25.33 57.04 22.50
C ILE A 1227 -26.56 56.13 22.61
N LEU A 1228 -26.96 55.76 23.82
CA LEU A 1228 -28.15 54.93 24.06
C LEU A 1228 -29.43 55.61 23.57
N GLY A 1229 -29.55 56.93 23.74
CA GLY A 1229 -30.66 57.71 23.20
C GLY A 1229 -30.74 57.63 21.67
N LEU A 1230 -29.60 57.76 20.98
CA LEU A 1230 -29.52 57.57 19.53
C LEU A 1230 -29.88 56.13 19.12
N GLY A 1231 -29.41 55.14 19.87
CA GLY A 1231 -29.70 53.72 19.62
C GLY A 1231 -31.18 53.39 19.78
N LEU A 1232 -31.85 53.92 20.81
CA LEU A 1232 -33.28 53.77 21.02
C LEU A 1232 -34.09 54.41 19.88
N ALA A 1233 -33.68 55.58 19.38
CA ALA A 1233 -34.34 56.23 18.25
C ALA A 1233 -34.22 55.43 16.93
N VAL A 1234 -33.09 54.74 16.72
CA VAL A 1234 -32.92 53.79 15.60
C VAL A 1234 -33.76 52.54 15.83
N HIS A 1235 -33.78 52.03 17.06
CA HIS A 1235 -34.57 50.85 17.43
C HIS A 1235 -36.08 51.06 17.24
N GLU A 1236 -36.61 52.22 17.60
CA GLU A 1236 -38.02 52.58 17.43
C GLU A 1236 -38.49 52.46 15.97
N LYS A 1237 -37.63 52.86 15.02
CA LYS A 1237 -37.93 52.85 13.59
C LYS A 1237 -37.94 51.45 12.98
N LEU A 1238 -37.20 50.50 13.56
CA LEU A 1238 -36.93 49.19 12.97
C LEU A 1238 -37.59 48.02 13.73
N VAL A 1239 -38.10 48.23 14.95
CA VAL A 1239 -38.61 47.16 15.82
C VAL A 1239 -39.91 46.54 15.28
N HIS A 1240 -39.98 45.20 15.32
CA HIS A 1240 -41.19 44.45 14.95
C HIS A 1240 -42.36 44.78 15.91
N PRO A 1241 -43.62 44.81 15.44
CA PRO A 1241 -44.78 45.12 16.29
C PRO A 1241 -44.86 44.30 17.58
N GLU A 1242 -44.50 43.01 17.55
CA GLU A 1242 -44.50 42.12 18.71
C GLU A 1242 -43.47 42.48 19.79
N MET A 1243 -42.37 43.15 19.43
CA MET A 1243 -41.31 43.57 20.36
C MET A 1243 -41.47 45.04 20.84
N ARG A 1244 -42.54 45.73 20.44
CA ARG A 1244 -42.82 47.09 20.94
C ARG A 1244 -43.00 47.20 22.46
N PRO A 1245 -43.59 46.22 23.18
CA PRO A 1245 -43.64 46.26 24.64
C PRO A 1245 -42.24 46.30 25.28
N LEU A 1246 -41.29 45.54 24.73
CA LEU A 1246 -39.89 45.57 25.17
C LEU A 1246 -39.27 46.95 24.92
N HIS A 1247 -39.49 47.53 23.75
CA HIS A 1247 -38.99 48.88 23.44
C HIS A 1247 -39.53 49.94 24.41
N LYS A 1248 -40.81 49.87 24.78
CA LYS A 1248 -41.41 50.77 25.76
C LYS A 1248 -40.76 50.61 27.14
N LYS A 1249 -40.57 49.37 27.59
CA LYS A 1249 -39.85 49.07 28.84
C LYS A 1249 -38.43 49.67 28.84
N LEU A 1250 -37.70 49.54 27.73
CA LEU A 1250 -36.35 50.10 27.60
C LEU A 1250 -36.33 51.63 27.68
N ILE A 1251 -37.33 52.32 27.10
CA ILE A 1251 -37.46 53.78 27.22
C ILE A 1251 -37.71 54.18 28.69
N ASP A 1252 -38.63 53.49 29.37
CA ASP A 1252 -38.97 53.80 30.77
C ASP A 1252 -37.73 53.61 31.68
N GLN A 1253 -36.98 52.53 31.49
CA GLN A 1253 -35.74 52.25 32.23
C GLN A 1253 -34.60 53.20 31.86
N PHE A 1254 -34.48 53.57 30.59
CA PHE A 1254 -33.52 54.58 30.14
C PHE A 1254 -33.78 55.94 30.78
N GLN A 1255 -35.04 56.34 30.94
CA GLN A 1255 -35.39 57.59 31.64
C GLN A 1255 -34.99 57.54 33.12
N MET A 1256 -35.20 56.41 33.80
CA MET A 1256 -34.74 56.22 35.18
C MET A 1256 -33.21 56.33 35.30
N MET A 1257 -32.47 55.65 34.42
CA MET A 1257 -31.00 55.69 34.37
C MET A 1257 -30.46 57.08 34.04
N ARG A 1258 -31.10 57.81 33.10
CA ARG A 1258 -30.71 59.20 32.78
C ARG A 1258 -30.93 60.13 33.98
N ASN A 1259 -32.04 59.98 34.69
CA ASN A 1259 -32.37 60.83 35.83
C ASN A 1259 -31.42 60.58 37.02
N SER A 1260 -30.99 59.33 37.26
CA SER A 1260 -30.01 59.03 38.32
C SER A 1260 -28.63 59.66 38.03
N LEU A 1261 -28.19 59.68 36.76
CA LEU A 1261 -26.94 60.32 36.35
C LEU A 1261 -26.99 61.86 36.41
N CYS A 1262 -28.12 62.48 36.02
CA CYS A 1262 -28.29 63.94 36.10
C CYS A 1262 -28.36 64.46 37.54
N HIS A 1263 -28.86 63.66 38.49
CA HIS A 1263 -28.94 64.05 39.90
C HIS A 1263 -27.55 64.18 40.56
N VAL A 1264 -26.56 63.43 40.09
CA VAL A 1264 -25.16 63.50 40.56
C VAL A 1264 -24.49 64.80 40.10
N SER A 1265 -24.72 65.23 38.86
CA SER A 1265 -24.16 66.49 38.33
C SER A 1265 -24.76 67.76 38.92
N LEU A 1266 -26.01 67.72 39.39
CA LEU A 1266 -26.68 68.87 40.01
C LEU A 1266 -26.38 69.03 41.51
N HIS A 1267 -25.91 67.98 42.19
CA HIS A 1267 -25.55 68.06 43.62
C HIS A 1267 -24.17 68.70 43.84
N GLU A 1268 -23.24 68.56 42.88
CA GLU A 1268 -21.92 69.22 42.91
C GLU A 1268 -22.03 70.74 42.66
N LEU A 1269 -22.95 71.18 41.79
CA LEU A 1269 -23.23 72.62 41.55
C LEU A 1269 -23.96 73.32 42.70
N LYS A 1270 -24.43 72.59 43.73
CA LYS A 1270 -25.08 73.17 44.92
C LYS A 1270 -24.18 73.23 46.15
N GLU A 1271 -23.02 72.58 46.15
CA GLU A 1271 -22.08 72.60 47.29
C GLU A 1271 -20.91 73.60 47.12
N GLU A 1272 -20.70 74.19 45.94
CA GLU A 1272 -19.81 75.36 45.75
C GLU A 1272 -20.56 76.70 45.80
N LEU A 1273 -21.06 77.06 46.99
CA LEU A 1273 -21.31 78.44 47.45
C LEU A 1273 -21.89 78.34 48.87
N PRO A 1274 -21.07 78.54 49.91
CA PRO A 1274 -21.23 79.79 50.65
C PRO A 1274 -19.93 80.28 51.33
N SER A 1275 -19.39 81.42 50.87
CA SER A 1275 -18.84 82.49 51.73
C SER A 1275 -18.02 83.48 50.90
N LEU A 1276 -18.56 84.68 50.69
CA LEU A 1276 -17.82 85.95 50.66
C LEU A 1276 -18.84 87.10 50.67
N PHE A 1277 -19.28 87.43 51.89
CA PHE A 1277 -19.07 88.77 52.40
C PHE A 1277 -17.73 88.78 53.12
#